data_AF-A0A316UTC2-F1
#
_entry.id   AF-A0A316UTC2-F1
#
_cell.length_a   1.000
_cell.length_b   1.000
_cell.length_c   1.000
_cell.angle_alpha   90.00
_cell.angle_beta   90.00
_cell.angle_gamma   90.00
#
_symmetry.space_group_name_H-M   'P 1'
#
loop_
_entity.id
_entity.type
_entity.pdbx_description
1 polymer ?
#
loop_
_entity_poly.entity_id
_entity_poly.type
_entity_poly.pdbx_seq_one_letter_code
_entity_poly.pdbx_strand_id
1 'polypeptide(L)'
;MPILRFLDALAMILAAVAVIVRDILSSAVTFAGGLALGIGGVLALSRASFAPATRPTKSTKAKVERQLGLSNGEAVIAPKAVEADAADAASAKEPLPLSKQLDEIDAKGLGPAKPQPVKGDGPMLQQQQPESLHSQLPQPAPHQTKQPIRHTKAVAGGDYPEAAPQLRARASQLRGDLSAPAPAHGDALLNAERAAAPVWLTGLSNSAAVRDSTAQGAIEGIAYANSDAMFVYESATNAGFGSWSEKEATEANSKGWIEGRPRVFPMQTRTGAGTAIAGYLSAKGAGSAVAQVAGGRKTVSALTNASGLLAMAPSLVSLPAPAQGRLVLQVSSASQDINRDTLEVKNDHASVLAAASTLSANEDFAIVLSGSRQEAVDVAAASYAVTDSHIVHVFDGAYGGREVAQLNIAAADAALKGSTDIVSALQAKKLSHFSYSGSRAPSTVLVVPNGSHATAARTMLAELPDSIRSTVGVIAARIIRPWSDEELQKVIPPSVRSIFVLDETRVSGATGPLYEDVQSAIFSTSIGSATAPRVLPLSFPQGQTVAPGQWAAIFQSIAGAKQPVDAAEVIATAPTSIEKDIAVMGGAQSRLASIYDADSSNTALLASHLARTLRERGEAASLFSRYDNFEAGGLVRSDLLTGAHPAARIPVHLAAQDSSVSTLIIADPATTLKHYSVFESLKPGGSVLINVPGWDSAELAARLRADDKKTLAAKKARVYLIDSSAVVEGLLDVTAKARGGNNKINAETVPKEVATVVLAAAFHRIHFGSSGIALTAILEKSLGVAPLGVNGVVGLVEAAEKALTLASYNDEDLAASQPVEGEDAVQRPTAFRYNGFLPSADAATVGQEAAAVRSTWALPAWQLLFSEAYHLNRHALRPDLHEKNYVATVTENRRLTPADYPRNVFHMELSTAGTGLRYEVGEALGVHGWNDEEEVRDFINWSGYDPDELLAIPSLEDPSRYETRSVFQILQQRLDIFGKPGKSFYEALSKLATNVDEAKWLRFISSAEGNATFKKLSEVETVTYAECLAMFPSARLPLDVLVREVPMIEPRSYSISSAQAAVGDSVHLLIVTVDWATPSGTPRYGQCTRYLANLKPGAKVTVSVKPGTIKLPQYPTQPVIGAGLGTGLAPLLAIIQARDMQRKAGLEVAPVHIFFGSRSRYAEFLYAEQLEAYERDGLVKLGLAFSRDQPQKIYIQHKVQEAAEDIAAALGPQEDVEKRGSFNLCGPTDPVFDVTQSIIGALVDKRGMTKQQAEEHIETLKEQELWVLETY
;
A
#
# COMPACT_ATOMS: atom_id res chain seq x y z
N MET A 1 26.85 -25.92 -65.24
CA MET A 1 27.71 -25.09 -64.36
C MET A 1 27.18 -23.67 -64.08
N PRO A 2 26.57 -22.91 -65.03
CA PRO A 2 26.13 -21.54 -64.71
C PRO A 2 24.85 -21.47 -63.85
N ILE A 3 23.94 -22.46 -63.97
CA ILE A 3 22.70 -22.50 -63.16
C ILE A 3 22.96 -22.82 -61.68
N LEU A 4 23.93 -23.69 -61.35
CA LEU A 4 24.29 -23.94 -59.95
C LEU A 4 24.93 -22.70 -59.30
N ARG A 5 25.81 -21.98 -60.02
CA ARG A 5 26.37 -20.72 -59.52
C ARG A 5 25.32 -19.61 -59.37
N PHE A 6 24.29 -19.61 -60.21
CA PHE A 6 23.18 -18.69 -60.09
C PHE A 6 22.29 -19.03 -58.88
N LEU A 7 22.07 -20.32 -58.60
CA LEU A 7 21.32 -20.77 -57.42
C LEU A 7 22.10 -20.54 -56.12
N ASP A 8 23.42 -20.73 -56.10
CA ASP A 8 24.27 -20.38 -54.95
C ASP A 8 24.32 -18.86 -54.71
N ALA A 9 24.38 -18.07 -55.79
CA ALA A 9 24.31 -16.61 -55.69
C ALA A 9 22.91 -16.14 -55.22
N LEU A 10 21.84 -16.78 -55.69
CA LEU A 10 20.48 -16.48 -55.25
C LEU A 10 20.25 -16.89 -53.79
N ALA A 11 20.82 -18.02 -53.35
CA ALA A 11 20.79 -18.46 -51.96
C ALA A 11 21.61 -17.53 -51.04
N MET A 12 22.78 -17.05 -51.48
CA MET A 12 23.54 -16.03 -50.75
C MET A 12 22.82 -14.69 -50.70
N ILE A 13 22.14 -14.27 -51.78
CA ILE A 13 21.35 -13.03 -51.81
C ILE A 13 20.10 -13.17 -50.93
N LEU A 14 19.42 -14.31 -50.93
CA LEU A 14 18.29 -14.57 -50.06
C LEU A 14 18.71 -14.68 -48.58
N ALA A 15 19.87 -15.25 -48.28
CA ALA A 15 20.44 -15.25 -46.93
C ALA A 15 20.86 -13.85 -46.48
N ALA A 16 21.48 -13.05 -47.37
CA ALA A 16 21.83 -11.66 -47.09
C ALA A 16 20.58 -10.78 -46.91
N VAL A 17 19.54 -10.98 -47.72
CA VAL A 17 18.24 -10.29 -47.57
C VAL A 17 17.52 -10.75 -46.31
N ALA A 18 17.60 -12.02 -45.91
CA ALA A 18 17.04 -12.49 -44.65
C ALA A 18 17.79 -11.94 -43.42
N VAL A 19 19.12 -11.80 -43.48
CA VAL A 19 19.94 -11.13 -42.46
C VAL A 19 19.62 -9.64 -42.42
N ILE A 20 19.53 -8.96 -43.56
CA ILE A 20 19.17 -7.54 -43.66
C ILE A 20 17.72 -7.30 -43.18
N VAL A 21 16.76 -8.16 -43.49
CA VAL A 21 15.37 -8.03 -43.00
C VAL A 21 15.28 -8.33 -41.51
N ARG A 22 16.10 -9.25 -40.98
CA ARG A 22 16.19 -9.57 -39.53
C ARG A 22 16.92 -8.48 -38.74
N ASP A 23 17.96 -7.87 -39.31
CA ASP A 23 18.64 -6.68 -38.77
C ASP A 23 17.77 -5.44 -38.89
N ILE A 24 16.98 -5.29 -39.95
CA ILE A 24 16.00 -4.20 -40.08
C ILE A 24 14.86 -4.41 -39.07
N LEU A 25 14.42 -5.63 -38.78
CA LEU A 25 13.41 -5.88 -37.74
C LEU A 25 13.97 -5.69 -36.31
N SER A 26 15.21 -6.14 -36.04
CA SER A 26 15.92 -5.89 -34.78
C SER A 26 16.19 -4.40 -34.57
N SER A 27 16.69 -3.73 -35.61
CA SER A 27 16.93 -2.29 -35.63
C SER A 27 15.63 -1.51 -35.62
N ALA A 28 14.54 -1.98 -36.25
CA ALA A 28 13.24 -1.32 -36.23
C ALA A 28 12.49 -1.54 -34.92
N VAL A 29 12.74 -2.60 -34.15
CA VAL A 29 12.23 -2.73 -32.77
C VAL A 29 13.03 -1.84 -31.82
N THR A 30 14.35 -1.73 -32.03
CA THR A 30 15.22 -0.80 -31.28
C THR A 30 14.95 0.67 -31.66
N PHE A 31 14.59 0.92 -32.92
CA PHE A 31 14.28 2.25 -33.49
C PHE A 31 12.81 2.63 -33.35
N ALA A 32 11.84 1.71 -33.33
CA ALA A 32 10.44 2.01 -32.98
C ALA A 32 10.28 2.21 -31.47
N GLY A 33 11.06 1.48 -30.65
CA GLY A 33 11.28 1.85 -29.25
C GLY A 33 11.92 3.23 -29.09
N GLY A 34 12.70 3.68 -30.10
CA GLY A 34 13.27 5.04 -30.18
C GLY A 34 12.40 6.12 -30.84
N LEU A 35 11.46 5.78 -31.74
CA LEU A 35 10.68 6.73 -32.54
C LEU A 35 9.35 7.10 -31.89
N ALA A 36 8.83 6.27 -30.99
CA ALA A 36 7.76 6.67 -30.07
C ALA A 36 8.21 7.81 -29.12
N LEU A 37 9.50 8.17 -29.12
CA LEU A 37 10.12 9.22 -28.30
C LEU A 37 10.50 10.49 -29.11
N GLY A 38 10.01 10.65 -30.35
CA GLY A 38 10.49 11.67 -31.29
C GLY A 38 9.75 13.02 -31.38
N ILE A 39 8.61 13.26 -30.70
CA ILE A 39 7.84 14.52 -30.86
C ILE A 39 7.67 15.32 -29.55
N GLY A 40 8.23 14.87 -28.43
CA GLY A 40 8.16 15.58 -27.13
C GLY A 40 9.46 16.21 -26.65
N GLY A 41 10.51 16.20 -27.48
CA GLY A 41 11.89 16.47 -27.05
C GLY A 41 12.34 17.92 -27.12
N VAL A 42 11.63 18.88 -26.52
CA VAL A 42 12.22 20.20 -26.18
C VAL A 42 11.58 20.72 -24.88
N LEU A 43 12.43 20.93 -23.87
CA LEU A 43 12.19 21.57 -22.56
C LEU A 43 11.45 20.75 -21.48
N ALA A 44 12.20 19.95 -20.71
CA ALA A 44 11.82 19.62 -19.33
C ALA A 44 13.05 19.33 -18.45
N LEU A 45 13.57 20.39 -17.83
CA LEU A 45 14.51 20.35 -16.70
C LEU A 45 13.91 19.56 -15.54
N SER A 46 14.67 18.63 -14.94
CA SER A 46 14.17 17.65 -13.96
C SER A 46 14.31 18.09 -12.49
N ARG A 47 13.39 17.56 -11.67
CA ARG A 47 13.07 17.79 -10.25
C ARG A 47 14.18 17.62 -9.21
N ALA A 48 15.43 17.32 -9.59
CA ALA A 48 16.56 17.22 -8.65
C ALA A 48 17.56 18.39 -8.76
N SER A 49 17.42 19.26 -9.76
CA SER A 49 18.28 20.45 -9.88
C SER A 49 17.88 21.58 -8.93
N PHE A 50 16.70 21.48 -8.29
CA PHE A 50 16.16 22.50 -7.39
C PHE A 50 15.34 21.89 -6.25
N ALA A 51 16.03 21.35 -5.25
CA ALA A 51 15.46 21.34 -3.91
C ALA A 51 15.32 22.80 -3.46
N PRO A 52 14.18 23.25 -2.89
CA PRO A 52 14.22 24.43 -2.04
C PRO A 52 15.15 24.09 -0.88
N ALA A 53 16.28 24.77 -0.84
CA ALA A 53 16.94 25.09 0.40
C ALA A 53 15.87 25.53 1.41
N THR A 54 16.06 25.15 2.67
CA THR A 54 15.58 25.84 3.89
C THR A 54 14.74 27.10 3.62
N ARG A 55 13.54 27.18 4.21
CA ARG A 55 12.64 28.36 4.23
C ARG A 55 13.35 29.66 3.82
N PRO A 56 12.89 30.40 2.80
CA PRO A 56 13.59 31.59 2.33
C PRO A 56 13.83 32.54 3.51
N THR A 57 15.10 32.84 3.78
CA THR A 57 15.46 33.77 4.85
C THR A 57 14.86 35.16 4.55
N LYS A 58 14.61 35.98 5.57
CA LYS A 58 14.11 37.38 5.41
C LYS A 58 14.93 38.16 4.35
N SER A 59 16.22 37.83 4.19
CA SER A 59 17.13 38.36 3.16
C SER A 59 16.71 38.04 1.72
N THR A 60 16.30 36.80 1.43
CA THR A 60 15.90 36.37 0.08
C THR A 60 14.59 37.02 -0.35
N LYS A 61 13.63 37.20 0.57
CA LYS A 61 12.39 37.95 0.32
C LYS A 61 12.67 39.42 -0.01
N ALA A 62 13.49 40.10 0.79
CA ALA A 62 13.85 41.50 0.56
C ALA A 62 14.62 41.73 -0.76
N LYS A 63 15.35 40.72 -1.25
CA LYS A 63 16.09 40.77 -2.52
C LYS A 63 15.17 40.60 -3.73
N VAL A 64 14.15 39.76 -3.62
CA VAL A 64 13.12 39.55 -4.65
C VAL A 64 12.19 40.76 -4.75
N GLU A 65 11.80 41.37 -3.62
CA GLU A 65 11.01 42.62 -3.60
C GLU A 65 11.75 43.80 -4.27
N ARG A 66 13.08 43.89 -4.10
CA ARG A 66 13.91 44.87 -4.82
C ARG A 66 14.07 44.57 -6.31
N GLN A 67 14.16 43.30 -6.71
CA GLN A 67 14.32 42.92 -8.12
C GLN A 67 13.01 43.01 -8.93
N LEU A 68 11.86 42.89 -8.27
CA LEU A 68 10.53 43.00 -8.89
C LEU A 68 10.03 44.45 -9.00
N GLY A 69 10.84 45.45 -8.61
CA GLY A 69 10.48 46.87 -8.81
C GLY A 69 9.24 47.32 -8.04
N LEU A 70 8.83 46.60 -6.99
CA LEU A 70 7.75 47.03 -6.10
C LEU A 70 8.31 48.07 -5.13
N SER A 71 8.50 49.29 -5.63
CA SER A 71 8.88 50.44 -4.81
C SER A 71 7.69 50.91 -3.99
N ASN A 72 7.87 50.95 -2.66
CA ASN A 72 7.00 51.61 -1.71
C ASN A 72 6.73 53.07 -2.09
N GLY A 73 5.47 53.47 -1.96
CA GLY A 73 4.98 54.85 -1.81
C GLY A 73 3.51 54.93 -2.23
N GLU A 74 2.57 55.54 -1.50
CA GLU A 74 2.54 56.27 -0.25
C GLU A 74 1.10 56.21 0.27
N ALA A 75 0.93 56.14 1.59
CA ALA A 75 -0.36 56.32 2.23
C ALA A 75 -0.77 57.80 2.20
N VAL A 76 -1.92 58.12 1.62
CA VAL A 76 -2.59 59.42 1.78
C VAL A 76 -4.11 59.23 1.90
N ILE A 77 -4.56 59.34 3.15
CA ILE A 77 -5.78 60.04 3.62
C ILE A 77 -7.15 59.49 3.19
N ALA A 78 -7.81 58.85 4.16
CA ALA A 78 -9.27 58.80 4.25
C ALA A 78 -9.86 60.20 4.50
N PRO A 79 -10.96 60.60 3.85
CA PRO A 79 -11.82 61.64 4.39
C PRO A 79 -12.83 61.02 5.36
N LYS A 80 -12.91 61.70 6.50
CA LYS A 80 -13.77 61.47 7.66
C LYS A 80 -15.26 61.34 7.31
N ALA A 81 -15.91 60.50 8.12
CA ALA A 81 -17.33 60.55 8.43
C ALA A 81 -17.77 61.95 8.91
N VAL A 82 -19.00 62.31 8.55
CA VAL A 82 -19.82 63.31 9.25
C VAL A 82 -21.03 62.59 9.82
N GLU A 83 -21.27 62.87 11.10
CA GLU A 83 -22.27 62.31 12.02
C GLU A 83 -23.72 62.67 11.69
N ALA A 84 -24.63 61.75 12.05
CA ALA A 84 -25.92 61.93 12.76
C ALA A 84 -26.64 60.57 12.69
N ASP A 85 -27.27 59.96 13.69
CA ASP A 85 -27.57 60.30 15.07
C ASP A 85 -27.79 58.97 15.83
N ALA A 86 -27.52 58.98 17.13
CA ALA A 86 -27.74 57.85 18.01
C ALA A 86 -29.20 57.78 18.50
N ALA A 87 -29.83 56.60 18.40
CA ALA A 87 -30.83 56.14 19.38
C ALA A 87 -30.96 54.60 19.33
N ASP A 88 -30.90 54.01 20.52
CA ASP A 88 -31.32 52.66 20.93
C ASP A 88 -30.57 51.41 20.42
N ALA A 89 -29.65 50.90 21.25
CA ALA A 89 -29.66 49.50 21.70
C ALA A 89 -28.65 49.27 22.85
N ALA A 90 -29.17 48.89 24.02
CA ALA A 90 -28.41 48.49 25.19
C ALA A 90 -28.13 46.98 25.21
N SER A 91 -26.91 46.63 25.65
CA SER A 91 -26.43 45.36 26.23
C SER A 91 -26.40 44.08 25.37
N ALA A 92 -25.18 43.60 25.07
CA ALA A 92 -24.87 42.19 24.90
C ALA A 92 -23.58 41.86 25.66
N LYS A 93 -23.64 40.90 26.60
CA LYS A 93 -22.50 40.36 27.37
C LYS A 93 -21.79 39.28 26.54
N GLU A 94 -20.48 39.14 26.71
CA GLU A 94 -19.69 37.99 26.25
C GLU A 94 -20.24 36.66 26.80
N PRO A 95 -20.25 35.56 26.02
CA PRO A 95 -20.74 34.27 26.49
C PRO A 95 -19.72 33.57 27.41
N LEU A 96 -20.24 32.98 28.49
CA LEU A 96 -19.48 32.16 29.45
C LEU A 96 -19.10 30.79 28.85
N PRO A 97 -18.07 30.09 29.37
CA PRO A 97 -17.73 28.73 28.98
C PRO A 97 -18.87 27.74 29.31
N LEU A 98 -19.26 26.91 28.33
CA LEU A 98 -20.41 25.99 28.39
C LEU A 98 -20.28 24.89 29.48
N SER A 99 -19.10 24.68 30.05
CA SER A 99 -18.93 23.81 31.23
C SER A 99 -19.75 24.27 32.44
N LYS A 100 -20.04 25.57 32.55
CA LYS A 100 -21.00 26.11 33.54
C LYS A 100 -22.46 26.08 33.07
N GLN A 101 -22.71 25.96 31.77
CA GLN A 101 -24.06 25.84 31.21
C GLN A 101 -24.57 24.39 31.26
N LEU A 102 -23.67 23.40 31.22
CA LEU A 102 -24.01 21.99 31.46
C LEU A 102 -24.48 21.75 32.90
N ASP A 103 -23.90 22.43 33.88
CA ASP A 103 -24.39 22.43 35.27
C ASP A 103 -25.80 23.04 35.41
N GLU A 104 -26.16 24.04 34.58
CA GLU A 104 -27.52 24.62 34.53
C GLU A 104 -28.53 23.73 33.78
N ILE A 105 -28.05 22.95 32.80
CA ILE A 105 -28.82 21.95 32.05
C ILE A 105 -29.15 20.74 32.95
N ASP A 106 -28.31 20.44 33.94
CA ASP A 106 -28.48 19.39 34.96
C ASP A 106 -29.25 19.88 36.20
N ALA A 107 -29.20 21.19 36.51
CA ALA A 107 -29.96 21.82 37.60
C ALA A 107 -31.49 21.74 37.46
N LYS A 108 -32.01 21.31 36.30
CA LYS A 108 -33.45 21.07 36.05
C LYS A 108 -33.94 19.64 36.27
N GLY A 109 -33.10 18.73 36.80
CA GLY A 109 -33.61 17.56 37.54
C GLY A 109 -32.98 16.20 37.22
N LEU A 110 -32.38 15.62 38.28
CA LEU A 110 -32.02 14.21 38.53
C LEU A 110 -30.72 13.66 37.91
N GLY A 111 -29.59 14.13 38.45
CA GLY A 111 -28.36 13.32 38.54
C GLY A 111 -28.40 12.33 39.73
N PRO A 112 -27.62 11.24 39.70
CA PRO A 112 -27.70 10.16 40.69
C PRO A 112 -27.31 10.64 42.09
N ALA A 113 -28.16 10.29 43.05
CA ALA A 113 -27.97 10.56 44.47
C ALA A 113 -26.65 9.95 44.97
N LYS A 114 -25.95 10.69 45.84
CA LYS A 114 -24.79 10.20 46.59
C LYS A 114 -25.11 8.84 47.24
N PRO A 115 -24.21 7.83 47.16
CA PRO A 115 -24.43 6.54 47.82
C PRO A 115 -24.66 6.75 49.32
N GLN A 116 -25.79 6.20 49.80
CA GLN A 116 -26.16 6.21 51.21
C GLN A 116 -25.13 5.43 52.05
N PRO A 117 -24.69 5.94 53.20
CA PRO A 117 -23.97 5.12 54.17
C PRO A 117 -24.96 4.18 54.86
N VAL A 118 -24.55 2.92 54.98
CA VAL A 118 -25.26 1.83 55.66
C VAL A 118 -25.63 2.26 57.09
N LYS A 119 -26.93 2.17 57.41
CA LYS A 119 -27.48 2.39 58.76
C LYS A 119 -27.02 1.28 59.71
N GLY A 120 -26.34 1.67 60.78
CA GLY A 120 -26.37 0.99 62.08
C GLY A 120 -27.29 1.77 63.02
N ASP A 121 -28.06 1.04 63.82
CA ASP A 121 -29.20 1.48 64.63
C ASP A 121 -28.87 2.46 65.78
N GLY A 122 -29.82 3.35 66.10
CA GLY A 122 -29.87 4.07 67.38
C GLY A 122 -30.57 5.44 67.32
N PRO A 123 -31.55 5.76 68.19
CA PRO A 123 -32.62 6.71 67.87
C PRO A 123 -32.34 8.18 68.24
N MET A 124 -32.97 9.04 67.42
CA MET A 124 -33.45 10.42 67.60
C MET A 124 -33.08 11.21 68.86
N LEU A 125 -32.71 12.49 68.68
CA LEU A 125 -33.42 13.63 69.29
C LEU A 125 -33.10 15.00 68.63
N GLN A 126 -34.19 15.73 68.45
CA GLN A 126 -34.51 17.13 68.12
C GLN A 126 -33.45 18.26 68.09
N GLN A 127 -33.65 19.12 67.07
CA GLN A 127 -33.74 20.59 67.07
C GLN A 127 -32.80 21.41 67.99
N GLN A 128 -32.05 22.35 67.38
CA GLN A 128 -32.20 23.83 67.55
C GLN A 128 -30.98 24.56 66.96
N GLN A 129 -31.23 25.59 66.12
CA GLN A 129 -30.33 26.76 65.93
C GLN A 129 -30.20 27.53 67.27
N PRO A 130 -29.28 28.51 67.50
CA PRO A 130 -28.66 29.42 66.53
C PRO A 130 -27.22 29.95 66.87
N GLU A 131 -26.74 30.88 66.03
CA GLU A 131 -25.97 32.10 66.35
C GLU A 131 -24.46 32.10 66.74
N SER A 132 -23.70 32.83 65.89
CA SER A 132 -22.63 33.82 66.22
C SER A 132 -21.35 33.29 66.93
N LEU A 133 -20.16 33.89 66.91
CA LEU A 133 -19.68 35.25 66.74
C LEU A 133 -18.13 35.18 66.58
N HIS A 134 -17.55 36.23 66.00
CA HIS A 134 -16.11 36.49 65.83
C HIS A 134 -15.23 36.35 67.08
N SER A 135 -13.94 36.03 66.87
CA SER A 135 -12.76 36.81 67.38
C SER A 135 -11.44 36.05 67.03
N GLN A 136 -10.58 36.60 66.17
CA GLN A 136 -9.47 37.55 66.42
C GLN A 136 -8.11 36.88 66.68
N LEU A 137 -7.19 37.16 65.74
CA LEU A 137 -5.73 36.97 65.73
C LEU A 137 -5.02 37.93 66.72
N PRO A 138 -3.71 37.78 67.00
CA PRO A 138 -2.67 38.44 66.16
C PRO A 138 -1.29 37.75 66.05
N GLN A 139 -0.77 37.66 64.79
CA GLN A 139 0.59 38.05 64.27
C GLN A 139 1.91 37.49 64.90
N PRO A 140 3.11 37.51 64.23
CA PRO A 140 3.55 38.35 63.08
C PRO A 140 4.41 37.71 61.93
N ALA A 141 4.60 38.55 60.90
CA ALA A 141 5.41 38.64 59.66
C ALA A 141 6.84 38.00 59.62
N PRO A 142 7.64 37.99 58.51
CA PRO A 142 7.67 38.90 57.32
C PRO A 142 7.93 38.20 55.94
N HIS A 143 7.90 38.78 54.72
CA HIS A 143 8.39 40.05 54.17
C HIS A 143 7.67 40.43 52.83
N GLN A 144 7.26 41.71 52.74
CA GLN A 144 7.51 42.74 51.71
C GLN A 144 7.25 42.46 50.19
N THR A 145 6.16 42.99 49.60
CA THR A 145 5.93 44.34 48.97
C THR A 145 6.51 44.50 47.55
N LYS A 146 5.68 44.51 46.49
CA LYS A 146 4.86 45.63 45.91
C LYS A 146 5.70 46.74 45.26
N GLN A 147 5.42 47.05 43.97
CA GLN A 147 5.01 48.37 43.41
C GLN A 147 5.20 48.50 41.87
N PRO A 148 4.56 49.50 41.17
CA PRO A 148 3.71 49.20 40.00
C PRO A 148 3.75 50.22 38.81
N ILE A 149 2.78 50.10 37.86
CA ILE A 149 2.12 51.13 37.00
C ILE A 149 2.85 51.77 35.75
N ARG A 150 2.14 51.69 34.58
CA ARG A 150 1.84 52.68 33.49
C ARG A 150 2.40 52.54 32.04
N HIS A 151 1.44 52.55 31.10
CA HIS A 151 1.33 52.97 29.68
C HIS A 151 2.47 52.77 28.66
N THR A 152 2.16 52.16 27.48
CA THR A 152 2.27 52.79 26.13
C THR A 152 1.70 51.91 24.99
N LYS A 153 1.42 52.56 23.85
CA LYS A 153 0.76 52.12 22.60
C LYS A 153 1.48 51.06 21.75
N ALA A 154 0.71 50.52 20.80
CA ALA A 154 0.98 49.53 19.75
C ALA A 154 2.23 49.71 18.87
N VAL A 155 2.80 48.59 18.42
CA VAL A 155 3.59 48.44 17.19
C VAL A 155 3.32 47.06 16.57
N ALA A 156 3.18 47.04 15.24
CA ALA A 156 2.98 45.88 14.39
C ALA A 156 4.25 45.03 14.20
N GLY A 157 4.09 43.78 13.76
CA GLY A 157 5.16 42.96 13.17
C GLY A 157 5.53 41.74 14.02
N GLY A 158 5.37 40.56 13.41
CA GLY A 158 5.63 39.27 14.05
C GLY A 158 7.11 38.96 14.27
N ASP A 159 7.36 38.31 15.40
CA ASP A 159 8.39 37.31 15.65
C ASP A 159 7.90 36.52 16.90
N TYR A 160 7.75 35.20 16.79
CA TYR A 160 7.39 34.33 17.93
C TYR A 160 8.59 34.18 18.87
N PRO A 161 8.46 34.35 20.21
CA PRO A 161 9.54 34.08 21.14
C PRO A 161 9.57 32.60 21.57
N GLU A 162 10.81 32.12 21.61
CA GLU A 162 11.33 30.83 22.07
C GLU A 162 10.93 30.51 23.54
N ALA A 163 10.76 29.23 23.87
CA ALA A 163 10.36 28.77 25.21
C ALA A 163 11.49 28.92 26.26
N ALA A 164 11.10 29.19 27.51
CA ALA A 164 11.93 29.69 28.61
C ALA A 164 13.10 28.78 29.08
N PRO A 165 14.20 29.38 29.57
CA PRO A 165 15.48 28.72 29.88
C PRO A 165 15.55 28.10 31.29
N GLN A 166 14.68 27.14 31.60
CA GLN A 166 14.82 26.29 32.81
C GLN A 166 14.87 24.77 32.52
N LEU A 167 14.76 24.37 31.25
CA LEU A 167 14.89 22.96 30.82
C LEU A 167 16.32 22.56 30.36
N ARG A 168 17.27 23.49 30.27
CA ARG A 168 18.67 23.18 29.90
C ARG A 168 19.53 22.61 31.04
N ALA A 169 19.14 22.77 32.31
CA ALA A 169 19.95 22.31 33.44
C ALA A 169 19.72 20.84 33.85
N ARG A 170 18.66 20.19 33.34
CA ARG A 170 18.38 18.76 33.62
C ARG A 170 18.92 17.80 32.56
N ALA A 171 19.35 18.31 31.41
CA ALA A 171 19.85 17.52 30.28
C ALA A 171 21.37 17.21 30.35
N SER A 172 22.13 17.79 31.28
CA SER A 172 23.58 17.56 31.38
C SER A 172 24.02 16.62 32.51
N GLN A 173 23.10 16.07 33.31
CA GLN A 173 23.41 15.11 34.39
C GLN A 173 22.85 13.69 34.16
N LEU A 174 22.24 13.42 33.01
CA LEU A 174 21.69 12.10 32.64
C LEU A 174 22.45 11.43 31.49
N ARG A 175 23.76 11.69 31.35
CA ARG A 175 24.67 10.81 30.59
C ARG A 175 25.38 9.90 31.58
N GLY A 176 24.75 8.79 31.92
CA GLY A 176 25.36 7.80 32.81
C GLY A 176 24.37 6.85 33.47
N ASP A 177 23.37 6.34 32.76
CA ASP A 177 22.68 5.13 33.19
C ASP A 177 22.01 4.45 31.98
N LEU A 178 22.31 3.17 31.75
CA LEU A 178 21.88 2.36 30.59
C LEU A 178 20.81 1.32 30.98
N SER A 179 19.99 1.60 31.99
CA SER A 179 18.97 0.66 32.50
C SER A 179 17.52 1.21 32.47
N ALA A 180 16.89 1.11 31.28
CA ALA A 180 15.42 1.15 30.97
C ALA A 180 14.58 2.45 31.21
N PRO A 181 13.34 2.56 30.67
CA PRO A 181 12.87 2.50 29.27
C PRO A 181 12.24 3.84 28.76
N ALA A 182 11.82 3.85 27.48
CA ALA A 182 11.43 4.97 26.61
C ALA A 182 10.36 5.99 27.10
N PRO A 183 10.33 7.23 26.54
CA PRO A 183 9.14 8.09 26.63
C PRO A 183 8.47 8.38 25.27
N ALA A 184 7.17 8.63 25.42
CA ALA A 184 6.12 8.83 24.43
C ALA A 184 6.25 10.09 23.54
N HIS A 185 5.90 9.95 22.27
CA HIS A 185 4.82 10.71 21.61
C HIS A 185 4.39 9.95 20.34
N GLY A 186 3.08 9.91 20.09
CA GLY A 186 2.45 9.08 19.06
C GLY A 186 2.98 9.40 17.67
N ASP A 187 3.49 8.36 17.03
CA ASP A 187 3.67 8.17 15.57
C ASP A 187 4.46 6.87 15.28
N ALA A 188 5.02 6.21 16.32
CA ALA A 188 5.71 4.92 16.21
C ALA A 188 4.83 3.68 16.46
N LEU A 189 3.51 3.84 16.64
CA LEU A 189 2.57 2.72 16.87
C LEU A 189 1.70 2.37 15.66
N LEU A 190 1.71 3.19 14.61
CA LEU A 190 1.02 2.90 13.33
C LEU A 190 1.99 2.48 12.23
N ASN A 191 3.26 2.89 12.33
CA ASN A 191 4.37 2.26 11.64
C ASN A 191 5.14 1.43 12.66
N ALA A 192 4.68 0.20 12.90
CA ALA A 192 5.58 -0.80 13.45
C ALA A 192 6.65 -1.08 12.37
N GLU A 193 7.64 -0.19 12.25
CA GLU A 193 8.98 -0.65 11.91
C GLU A 193 9.21 -1.84 12.84
N ARG A 194 9.32 -3.05 12.26
CA ARG A 194 9.70 -4.27 12.99
C ARG A 194 10.68 -3.86 14.06
N ALA A 195 10.37 -4.10 15.34
CA ALA A 195 11.35 -3.91 16.40
C ALA A 195 12.63 -4.59 15.92
N ALA A 196 13.72 -3.81 15.78
CA ALA A 196 14.94 -4.30 15.16
C ALA A 196 15.33 -5.62 15.82
N ALA A 197 15.62 -6.64 15.00
CA ALA A 197 15.91 -7.99 15.46
C ALA A 197 16.86 -7.96 16.68
N PRO A 198 16.55 -8.66 17.79
CA PRO A 198 17.31 -8.50 19.02
C PRO A 198 18.80 -8.77 18.80
N VAL A 199 19.66 -7.83 19.20
CA VAL A 199 21.12 -7.89 18.97
C VAL A 199 21.72 -9.16 19.56
N TRP A 200 21.18 -9.69 20.67
CA TRP A 200 21.64 -10.95 21.27
C TRP A 200 21.35 -12.17 20.39
N LEU A 201 20.27 -12.14 19.59
CA LEU A 201 19.86 -13.24 18.74
C LEU A 201 20.61 -13.22 17.40
N THR A 202 20.69 -12.04 16.79
CA THR A 202 21.38 -11.84 15.51
C THR A 202 22.88 -11.66 15.68
N GLY A 203 23.38 -11.27 16.86
CA GLY A 203 24.77 -10.90 17.10
C GLY A 203 25.17 -9.53 16.52
N LEU A 204 24.20 -8.75 16.02
CA LEU A 204 24.44 -7.68 15.07
C LEU A 204 23.70 -6.40 15.46
N SER A 205 24.43 -5.38 15.90
CA SER A 205 23.92 -4.01 15.97
C SER A 205 24.04 -3.35 14.59
N ASN A 206 23.30 -3.80 13.56
CA ASN A 206 23.45 -3.29 12.17
C ASN A 206 24.93 -3.07 11.75
N SER A 207 25.84 -3.98 12.13
CA SER A 207 27.28 -3.75 12.10
C SER A 207 27.94 -4.31 10.83
N ALA A 208 29.17 -3.89 10.55
CA ALA A 208 30.00 -4.33 9.42
C ALA A 208 30.07 -5.86 9.23
N ALA A 209 29.85 -6.65 10.29
CA ALA A 209 29.82 -8.11 10.22
C ALA A 209 28.68 -8.70 9.36
N VAL A 210 27.53 -8.00 9.21
CA VAL A 210 26.45 -8.42 8.28
C VAL A 210 26.84 -8.13 6.85
N ARG A 211 27.30 -6.89 6.62
CA ARG A 211 27.77 -6.41 5.32
C ARG A 211 28.81 -7.36 4.74
N ASP A 212 29.80 -7.72 5.56
CA ASP A 212 30.95 -8.54 5.17
C ASP A 212 30.65 -10.04 5.03
N SER A 213 29.41 -10.45 5.32
CA SER A 213 28.98 -11.84 5.20
C SER A 213 28.33 -12.17 3.86
N THR A 214 27.97 -11.17 3.06
CA THR A 214 27.43 -11.33 1.69
C THR A 214 28.33 -10.61 0.70
N ALA A 215 28.43 -11.10 -0.53
CA ALA A 215 29.27 -10.43 -1.52
C ALA A 215 28.69 -9.08 -1.92
N GLN A 216 27.35 -8.95 -2.02
CA GLN A 216 26.68 -7.68 -2.28
C GLN A 216 27.02 -6.63 -1.21
N GLY A 217 26.91 -6.97 0.07
CA GLY A 217 27.27 -6.07 1.16
C GLY A 217 28.77 -5.71 1.16
N ALA A 218 29.65 -6.70 0.95
CA ALA A 218 31.09 -6.46 0.89
C ALA A 218 31.47 -5.50 -0.27
N ILE A 219 30.88 -5.68 -1.45
CA ILE A 219 31.05 -4.79 -2.60
C ILE A 219 30.59 -3.38 -2.26
N GLU A 220 29.44 -3.25 -1.61
CA GLU A 220 28.91 -1.97 -1.16
C GLU A 220 29.85 -1.26 -0.17
N GLY A 221 30.41 -2.00 0.78
CA GLY A 221 31.42 -1.50 1.72
C GLY A 221 32.72 -1.04 1.03
N ILE A 222 33.21 -1.83 0.06
CA ILE A 222 34.38 -1.47 -0.75
C ILE A 222 34.10 -0.20 -1.56
N ALA A 223 32.91 -0.10 -2.18
CA ALA A 223 32.50 1.08 -2.93
C ALA A 223 32.45 2.32 -2.04
N TYR A 224 31.81 2.22 -0.87
CA TYR A 224 31.71 3.32 0.08
C TYR A 224 33.07 3.80 0.59
N ALA A 225 33.99 2.87 0.86
CA ALA A 225 35.32 3.22 1.35
C ALA A 225 36.25 3.88 0.30
N ASN A 226 35.99 3.69 -1.00
CA ASN A 226 36.88 4.11 -2.09
C ASN A 226 36.26 5.16 -3.03
N SER A 227 35.17 5.82 -2.62
CA SER A 227 34.45 6.81 -3.45
C SER A 227 34.46 8.20 -2.81
N ASP A 228 34.48 9.23 -3.65
CA ASP A 228 34.21 10.62 -3.23
C ASP A 228 32.70 10.94 -3.30
N ALA A 229 32.02 10.33 -4.28
CA ALA A 229 30.57 10.44 -4.46
C ALA A 229 30.00 9.12 -4.93
N MET A 230 28.78 8.82 -4.49
CA MET A 230 28.06 7.60 -4.85
C MET A 230 26.64 7.93 -5.33
N PHE A 231 26.24 7.38 -6.46
CA PHE A 231 24.88 7.42 -6.94
C PHE A 231 24.23 6.05 -6.72
N VAL A 232 23.21 6.00 -5.87
CA VAL A 232 22.50 4.76 -5.56
C VAL A 232 21.16 4.79 -6.26
N TYR A 233 20.91 3.82 -7.14
CA TYR A 233 19.68 3.76 -7.93
C TYR A 233 18.75 2.69 -7.40
N GLU A 234 17.53 3.09 -7.05
CA GLU A 234 16.43 2.19 -6.72
C GLU A 234 16.77 1.17 -5.62
N SER A 235 17.52 1.56 -4.58
CA SER A 235 18.03 0.64 -3.55
C SER A 235 17.00 -0.33 -2.97
N ALA A 236 15.75 0.12 -2.77
CA ALA A 236 14.64 -0.69 -2.27
C ALA A 236 14.22 -1.83 -3.22
N THR A 237 14.14 -1.55 -4.53
CA THR A 237 13.72 -2.53 -5.56
C THR A 237 14.91 -3.21 -6.24
N ASN A 238 16.10 -2.63 -6.14
CA ASN A 238 17.39 -3.18 -6.57
C ASN A 238 17.96 -4.12 -5.50
N ALA A 239 17.14 -5.07 -5.03
CA ALA A 239 17.62 -6.12 -4.16
C ALA A 239 18.25 -5.63 -2.83
N GLY A 240 17.89 -4.44 -2.33
CA GLY A 240 18.51 -3.81 -1.16
C GLY A 240 19.93 -3.26 -1.43
N PHE A 241 20.45 -3.32 -2.65
CA PHE A 241 21.81 -2.92 -2.98
C PHE A 241 21.95 -1.39 -2.95
N GLY A 242 22.80 -0.88 -2.08
CA GLY A 242 22.95 0.55 -1.82
C GLY A 242 22.18 1.08 -0.61
N SER A 243 21.27 0.28 -0.04
CA SER A 243 20.49 0.69 1.14
C SER A 243 21.36 0.91 2.38
N TRP A 244 22.46 0.14 2.52
CA TRP A 244 23.40 0.33 3.62
C TRP A 244 24.17 1.64 3.47
N SER A 245 24.60 1.99 2.26
CA SER A 245 25.31 3.23 1.93
C SER A 245 24.45 4.45 2.20
N GLU A 246 23.17 4.40 1.82
CA GLU A 246 22.20 5.46 2.11
C GLU A 246 22.02 5.67 3.62
N LYS A 247 21.88 4.57 4.37
CA LYS A 247 21.75 4.60 5.83
C LYS A 247 23.00 5.13 6.51
N GLU A 248 24.18 4.62 6.13
CA GLU A 248 25.47 5.03 6.68
C GLU A 248 25.75 6.51 6.40
N ALA A 249 25.44 7.00 5.20
CA ALA A 249 25.58 8.42 4.86
C ALA A 249 24.60 9.29 5.67
N THR A 250 23.36 8.83 5.87
CA THR A 250 22.36 9.52 6.69
C THR A 250 22.82 9.62 8.15
N GLU A 251 23.31 8.52 8.71
CA GLU A 251 23.86 8.47 10.06
C GLU A 251 25.10 9.36 10.20
N ALA A 252 26.03 9.28 9.26
CA ALA A 252 27.22 10.12 9.20
C ALA A 252 26.86 11.62 9.17
N ASN A 253 25.88 12.02 8.35
CA ASN A 253 25.39 13.39 8.28
C ASN A 253 24.76 13.83 9.61
N SER A 254 23.94 12.98 10.23
CA SER A 254 23.30 13.29 11.51
C SER A 254 24.30 13.51 12.65
N LYS A 255 25.44 12.81 12.60
CA LYS A 255 26.52 12.86 13.59
C LYS A 255 27.64 13.85 13.22
N GLY A 256 27.58 14.49 12.05
CA GLY A 256 28.61 15.40 11.55
C GLY A 256 29.91 14.70 11.13
N TRP A 257 29.89 13.38 10.93
CA TRP A 257 31.05 12.55 10.56
C TRP A 257 31.26 12.51 9.03
N ILE A 258 31.49 13.68 8.42
CA ILE A 258 31.49 13.83 6.95
C ILE A 258 32.92 13.68 6.36
N GLU A 259 33.96 13.94 7.15
CA GLU A 259 35.35 13.90 6.67
C GLU A 259 35.77 12.48 6.26
N GLY A 260 36.31 12.35 5.04
CA GLY A 260 36.78 11.07 4.49
C GLY A 260 35.69 10.09 4.06
N ARG A 261 34.42 10.53 3.95
CA ARG A 261 33.30 9.69 3.52
C ARG A 261 32.64 10.20 2.23
N PRO A 262 32.12 9.31 1.38
CA PRO A 262 31.48 9.72 0.14
C PRO A 262 30.17 10.46 0.40
N ARG A 263 29.83 11.37 -0.51
CA ARG A 263 28.46 11.88 -0.59
C ARG A 263 27.59 10.90 -1.36
N VAL A 264 26.53 10.40 -0.73
CA VAL A 264 25.57 9.46 -1.33
C VAL A 264 24.35 10.20 -1.87
N PHE A 265 23.99 9.92 -3.13
CA PHE A 265 22.84 10.48 -3.84
C PHE A 265 21.86 9.35 -4.17
N PRO A 266 20.73 9.23 -3.43
CA PRO A 266 19.66 8.29 -3.79
C PRO A 266 18.91 8.81 -5.02
N MET A 267 18.74 7.95 -6.02
CA MET A 267 18.23 8.27 -7.35
C MET A 267 17.27 7.19 -7.87
N GLN A 268 16.54 7.50 -8.93
CA GLN A 268 15.68 6.55 -9.65
C GLN A 268 16.25 6.24 -11.04
N THR A 269 16.04 5.01 -11.50
CA THR A 269 16.53 4.53 -12.79
C THR A 269 15.69 5.11 -13.92
N ARG A 270 16.33 5.79 -14.88
CA ARG A 270 15.69 6.31 -16.11
C ARG A 270 16.71 6.33 -17.23
N THR A 271 16.28 6.42 -18.48
CA THR A 271 17.19 6.50 -19.65
C THR A 271 18.21 7.65 -19.54
N GLY A 272 17.83 8.74 -18.88
CA GLY A 272 18.70 9.89 -18.61
C GLY A 272 19.51 9.79 -17.32
N ALA A 273 19.42 8.73 -16.51
CA ALA A 273 20.09 8.64 -15.21
C ALA A 273 21.62 8.78 -15.32
N GLY A 274 22.22 8.20 -16.38
CA GLY A 274 23.66 8.34 -16.64
C GLY A 274 24.11 9.80 -16.86
N THR A 275 23.20 10.70 -17.28
CA THR A 275 23.52 12.13 -17.46
C THR A 275 23.83 12.84 -16.14
N ALA A 276 23.27 12.40 -15.01
CA ALA A 276 23.59 12.96 -13.71
C ALA A 276 25.05 12.67 -13.32
N ILE A 277 25.50 11.44 -13.58
CA ILE A 277 26.88 11.01 -13.37
C ILE A 277 27.81 11.78 -14.31
N ALA A 278 27.46 11.84 -15.60
CA ALA A 278 28.22 12.59 -16.60
C ALA A 278 28.34 14.08 -16.25
N GLY A 279 27.24 14.70 -15.80
CA GLY A 279 27.23 16.09 -15.34
C GLY A 279 28.09 16.31 -14.10
N TYR A 280 28.06 15.39 -13.14
CA TYR A 280 28.90 15.45 -11.94
C TYR A 280 30.40 15.35 -12.27
N LEU A 281 30.77 14.41 -13.15
CA LEU A 281 32.14 14.23 -13.61
C LEU A 281 32.61 15.42 -14.47
N SER A 282 31.73 16.00 -15.29
CA SER A 282 32.04 17.11 -16.19
C SER A 282 32.04 18.49 -15.50
N ALA A 283 31.49 18.61 -14.28
CA ALA A 283 31.44 19.87 -13.54
C ALA A 283 32.86 20.34 -13.18
N LYS A 284 33.42 21.21 -14.02
CA LYS A 284 34.61 22.02 -13.71
C LYS A 284 34.23 22.98 -12.59
N GLY A 285 34.97 22.93 -11.48
CA GLY A 285 34.69 23.71 -10.28
C GLY A 285 34.51 25.20 -10.58
N ALA A 286 33.27 25.66 -10.61
CA ALA A 286 32.92 27.08 -10.61
C ALA A 286 31.55 27.26 -9.94
N GLY A 287 31.54 27.77 -8.70
CA GLY A 287 30.40 28.51 -8.14
C GLY A 287 29.44 27.79 -7.19
N SER A 288 29.51 26.46 -7.01
CA SER A 288 28.66 25.75 -6.05
C SER A 288 29.41 25.48 -4.75
N ALA A 289 28.76 25.68 -3.60
CA ALA A 289 29.29 25.38 -2.25
C ALA A 289 29.78 23.92 -2.08
N VAL A 290 29.57 23.07 -3.09
CA VAL A 290 30.05 21.70 -3.21
C VAL A 290 31.55 21.60 -3.55
N ALA A 291 32.20 22.70 -3.96
CA ALA A 291 33.56 22.67 -4.51
C ALA A 291 34.71 22.77 -3.48
N GLN A 292 34.45 22.96 -2.17
CA GLN A 292 35.51 23.35 -1.22
C GLN A 292 36.21 22.21 -0.45
N VAL A 293 35.91 20.92 -0.69
CA VAL A 293 36.47 19.84 0.17
C VAL A 293 37.35 18.80 -0.53
N ALA A 294 37.39 18.68 -1.86
CA ALA A 294 38.12 17.57 -2.50
C ALA A 294 39.47 17.98 -3.12
N GLY A 295 40.54 17.89 -2.34
CA GLY A 295 41.91 17.79 -2.86
C GLY A 295 42.27 16.32 -3.11
N GLY A 296 41.94 15.77 -4.28
CA GLY A 296 42.23 14.38 -4.66
C GLY A 296 41.44 13.94 -5.88
N ARG A 297 41.96 12.97 -6.66
CA ARG A 297 41.35 12.47 -7.91
C ARG A 297 39.93 11.92 -7.66
N LYS A 298 38.92 12.48 -8.34
CA LYS A 298 37.49 12.15 -8.16
C LYS A 298 37.15 10.74 -8.62
N THR A 299 36.94 9.79 -7.71
CA THR A 299 36.30 8.49 -7.99
C THR A 299 34.82 8.58 -7.65
N VAL A 300 33.98 8.44 -8.67
CA VAL A 300 32.52 8.38 -8.55
C VAL A 300 32.08 6.95 -8.71
N SER A 301 31.21 6.48 -7.81
CA SER A 301 30.64 5.14 -7.92
C SER A 301 29.15 5.19 -8.16
N ALA A 302 28.63 4.19 -8.84
CA ALA A 302 27.19 4.02 -9.00
C ALA A 302 26.79 2.58 -8.70
N LEU A 303 25.72 2.41 -7.92
CA LEU A 303 25.14 1.12 -7.56
C LEU A 303 23.80 0.98 -8.29
N THR A 304 23.68 -0.03 -9.16
CA THR A 304 22.49 -0.26 -10.00
C THR A 304 22.27 -1.75 -10.26
N ASN A 305 21.16 -2.13 -10.90
CA ASN A 305 20.93 -3.45 -11.48
C ASN A 305 21.21 -3.50 -12.99
N ALA A 306 21.09 -4.69 -13.59
CA ALA A 306 21.28 -4.93 -15.02
C ALA A 306 20.37 -4.07 -15.92
N SER A 307 19.08 -3.96 -15.59
CA SER A 307 18.12 -3.14 -16.34
C SER A 307 18.47 -1.65 -16.25
N GLY A 308 18.92 -1.18 -15.09
CA GLY A 308 19.41 0.17 -14.91
C GLY A 308 20.71 0.46 -15.64
N LEU A 309 21.65 -0.48 -15.67
CA LEU A 309 22.85 -0.37 -16.51
C LEU A 309 22.47 -0.19 -17.98
N LEU A 310 21.55 -1.00 -18.50
CA LEU A 310 21.07 -0.90 -19.87
C LEU A 310 20.42 0.46 -20.16
N ALA A 311 19.59 0.96 -19.23
CA ALA A 311 18.97 2.28 -19.36
C ALA A 311 20.01 3.42 -19.36
N MET A 312 21.08 3.30 -18.58
CA MET A 312 22.12 4.33 -18.46
C MET A 312 23.16 4.29 -19.59
N ALA A 313 23.40 3.12 -20.20
CA ALA A 313 24.48 2.91 -21.16
C ALA A 313 24.56 3.98 -22.28
N PRO A 314 23.46 4.40 -22.94
CA PRO A 314 23.53 5.42 -23.99
C PRO A 314 24.08 6.77 -23.51
N SER A 315 23.78 7.15 -22.26
CA SER A 315 24.28 8.40 -21.68
C SER A 315 25.75 8.29 -21.27
N LEU A 316 26.17 7.10 -20.81
CA LEU A 316 27.51 6.84 -20.27
C LEU A 316 28.59 6.70 -21.36
N VAL A 317 28.23 6.34 -22.60
CA VAL A 317 29.19 6.27 -23.73
C VAL A 317 29.94 7.59 -23.92
N SER A 318 29.28 8.72 -23.63
CA SER A 318 29.83 10.08 -23.83
C SER A 318 30.75 10.58 -22.71
N LEU A 319 31.11 9.74 -21.73
CA LEU A 319 31.95 10.17 -20.62
C LEU A 319 33.37 10.59 -21.06
N PRO A 320 33.96 11.60 -20.41
CA PRO A 320 35.33 12.02 -20.66
C PRO A 320 36.33 10.99 -20.12
N ALA A 321 37.56 11.02 -20.63
CA ALA A 321 38.62 10.10 -20.21
C ALA A 321 38.79 10.04 -18.67
N PRO A 322 39.09 8.85 -18.09
CA PRO A 322 39.15 8.62 -16.64
C PRO A 322 40.07 9.57 -15.87
N ALA A 323 41.09 10.12 -16.53
CA ALA A 323 41.99 11.12 -15.97
C ALA A 323 41.28 12.41 -15.47
N GLN A 324 40.11 12.74 -16.02
CA GLN A 324 39.31 13.92 -15.61
C GLN A 324 38.32 13.62 -14.47
N GLY A 325 38.06 12.34 -14.20
CA GLY A 325 37.12 11.86 -13.21
C GLY A 325 36.73 10.44 -13.55
N ARG A 326 36.88 9.53 -12.60
CA ARG A 326 36.73 8.10 -12.82
C ARG A 326 35.35 7.63 -12.38
N LEU A 327 34.82 6.65 -13.10
CA LEU A 327 33.54 6.02 -12.81
C LEU A 327 33.72 4.52 -12.56
N VAL A 328 33.19 4.04 -11.44
CA VAL A 328 33.08 2.61 -11.12
C VAL A 328 31.61 2.25 -10.91
N LEU A 329 31.02 1.52 -11.85
CA LEU A 329 29.68 0.95 -11.72
C LEU A 329 29.77 -0.43 -11.07
N GLN A 330 29.09 -0.59 -9.96
CA GLN A 330 28.82 -1.89 -9.37
C GLN A 330 27.40 -2.28 -9.75
N VAL A 331 27.25 -3.39 -10.47
CA VAL A 331 26.00 -3.79 -11.09
C VAL A 331 25.58 -5.16 -10.57
N SER A 332 24.48 -5.19 -9.85
CA SER A 332 23.77 -6.42 -9.54
C SER A 332 23.14 -6.95 -10.82
N SER A 333 23.46 -8.18 -11.24
CA SER A 333 22.75 -8.78 -12.37
C SER A 333 21.29 -9.11 -12.05
N ALA A 334 20.85 -8.97 -10.79
CA ALA A 334 19.50 -9.31 -10.39
C ALA A 334 18.47 -8.36 -11.00
N SER A 335 17.36 -8.93 -11.48
CA SER A 335 16.17 -8.23 -11.93
C SER A 335 14.94 -9.01 -11.48
N GLN A 336 13.81 -8.31 -11.36
CA GLN A 336 12.49 -8.92 -11.29
C GLN A 336 11.82 -8.77 -12.66
N ASP A 337 11.25 -9.85 -13.18
CA ASP A 337 10.57 -9.81 -14.48
C ASP A 337 9.19 -9.18 -14.33
N ILE A 338 9.05 -7.93 -14.76
CA ILE A 338 7.78 -7.17 -14.72
C ILE A 338 6.81 -7.66 -15.80
N ASN A 339 7.29 -8.39 -16.82
CA ASN A 339 6.50 -8.71 -18.02
C ASN A 339 5.84 -10.10 -17.99
N ARG A 340 6.13 -10.96 -16.99
CA ARG A 340 5.70 -12.37 -16.98
C ARG A 340 4.63 -12.72 -15.93
N ASP A 341 3.93 -11.77 -15.34
CA ASP A 341 2.94 -11.98 -14.26
C ASP A 341 3.46 -12.73 -13.00
N THR A 342 4.75 -13.10 -12.94
CA THR A 342 5.34 -13.91 -11.86
C THR A 342 6.26 -13.13 -10.91
N LEU A 343 6.76 -11.95 -11.32
CA LEU A 343 7.78 -11.13 -10.63
C LEU A 343 8.98 -11.94 -10.10
N GLU A 344 9.36 -13.02 -10.78
CA GLU A 344 10.46 -13.87 -10.33
C GLU A 344 11.80 -13.10 -10.32
N VAL A 345 12.57 -13.32 -9.25
CA VAL A 345 13.92 -12.77 -9.06
C VAL A 345 14.93 -13.64 -9.81
N LYS A 346 15.62 -13.06 -10.79
CA LYS A 346 16.57 -13.76 -11.67
C LYS A 346 17.74 -12.86 -12.05
N ASN A 347 18.79 -13.45 -12.63
CA ASN A 347 19.86 -12.68 -13.26
C ASN A 347 19.50 -12.34 -14.71
N ASP A 348 19.72 -11.10 -15.11
CA ASP A 348 19.47 -10.59 -16.45
C ASP A 348 20.81 -10.33 -17.17
N HIS A 349 21.42 -11.39 -17.67
CA HIS A 349 22.69 -11.28 -18.40
C HIS A 349 22.49 -10.71 -19.81
N ALA A 350 21.28 -10.84 -20.38
CA ALA A 350 20.94 -10.24 -21.68
C ALA A 350 21.08 -8.72 -21.67
N SER A 351 20.51 -8.04 -20.66
CA SER A 351 20.62 -6.58 -20.54
C SER A 351 22.06 -6.14 -20.28
N VAL A 352 22.84 -6.93 -19.53
CA VAL A 352 24.27 -6.65 -19.29
C VAL A 352 25.08 -6.69 -20.59
N LEU A 353 24.93 -7.74 -21.40
CA LEU A 353 25.68 -7.88 -22.65
C LEU A 353 25.24 -6.85 -23.70
N ALA A 354 23.95 -6.50 -23.75
CA ALA A 354 23.45 -5.42 -24.59
C ALA A 354 24.03 -4.05 -24.17
N ALA A 355 24.08 -3.77 -22.86
CA ALA A 355 24.71 -2.57 -22.33
C ALA A 355 26.21 -2.54 -22.63
N ALA A 356 26.89 -3.68 -22.52
CA ALA A 356 28.30 -3.82 -22.82
C ALA A 356 28.62 -3.51 -24.30
N SER A 357 27.76 -3.98 -25.21
CA SER A 357 27.85 -3.66 -26.63
C SER A 357 27.73 -2.16 -26.88
N THR A 358 26.78 -1.50 -26.19
CA THR A 358 26.60 -0.04 -26.29
C THR A 358 27.82 0.72 -25.75
N LEU A 359 28.30 0.34 -24.58
CA LEU A 359 29.45 0.98 -23.92
C LEU A 359 30.76 0.77 -24.67
N SER A 360 30.87 -0.29 -25.49
CA SER A 360 32.07 -0.57 -26.28
C SER A 360 32.42 0.49 -27.33
N ALA A 361 31.49 1.42 -27.63
CA ALA A 361 31.77 2.60 -28.44
C ALA A 361 32.78 3.57 -27.77
N ASN A 362 33.03 3.41 -26.47
CA ASN A 362 34.05 4.14 -25.72
C ASN A 362 35.09 3.15 -25.17
N GLU A 363 36.32 3.23 -25.68
CA GLU A 363 37.42 2.30 -25.35
C GLU A 363 37.92 2.43 -23.91
N ASP A 364 37.57 3.51 -23.21
CA ASP A 364 37.97 3.73 -21.81
C ASP A 364 37.16 2.87 -20.82
N PHE A 365 36.11 2.17 -21.28
CA PHE A 365 35.31 1.27 -20.45
C PHE A 365 35.86 -0.16 -20.43
N ALA A 366 36.09 -0.68 -19.22
CA ALA A 366 36.26 -2.11 -18.99
C ALA A 366 35.03 -2.71 -18.29
N ILE A 367 34.58 -3.85 -18.77
CA ILE A 367 33.37 -4.54 -18.30
C ILE A 367 33.78 -5.93 -17.83
N VAL A 368 33.66 -6.15 -16.53
CA VAL A 368 34.16 -7.35 -15.85
C VAL A 368 33.01 -8.04 -15.13
N LEU A 369 32.88 -9.33 -15.37
CA LEU A 369 31.87 -10.20 -14.82
C LEU A 369 32.45 -11.12 -13.73
N SER A 370 31.79 -11.26 -12.60
CA SER A 370 32.16 -12.21 -11.54
C SER A 370 31.08 -13.25 -11.30
N GLY A 371 31.44 -14.54 -11.30
CA GLY A 371 30.48 -15.63 -11.16
C GLY A 371 30.36 -16.22 -9.75
N SER A 372 31.34 -16.04 -8.88
CA SER A 372 31.34 -16.57 -7.51
C SER A 372 31.41 -15.46 -6.46
N ARG A 373 31.05 -15.79 -5.22
CA ARG A 373 30.91 -14.83 -4.12
C ARG A 373 32.23 -14.16 -3.76
N GLN A 374 33.27 -14.97 -3.57
CA GLN A 374 34.62 -14.47 -3.31
C GLN A 374 35.18 -13.72 -4.51
N GLU A 375 34.92 -14.23 -5.72
CA GLU A 375 35.37 -13.58 -6.95
C GLU A 375 34.74 -12.20 -7.13
N ALA A 376 33.47 -12.03 -6.76
CA ALA A 376 32.80 -10.74 -6.82
C ALA A 376 33.47 -9.71 -5.89
N VAL A 377 33.85 -10.11 -4.68
CA VAL A 377 34.63 -9.25 -3.77
C VAL A 377 36.01 -8.93 -4.33
N ASP A 378 36.71 -9.92 -4.88
CA ASP A 378 38.04 -9.75 -5.46
C ASP A 378 38.04 -8.83 -6.69
N VAL A 379 37.04 -8.96 -7.57
CA VAL A 379 36.86 -8.09 -8.74
C VAL A 379 36.48 -6.68 -8.30
N ALA A 380 35.62 -6.51 -7.30
CA ALA A 380 35.31 -5.18 -6.76
C ALA A 380 36.57 -4.51 -6.19
N ALA A 381 37.37 -5.21 -5.40
CA ALA A 381 38.64 -4.69 -4.89
C ALA A 381 39.61 -4.32 -6.02
N ALA A 382 39.76 -5.17 -7.05
CA ALA A 382 40.57 -4.87 -8.23
C ALA A 382 40.04 -3.64 -8.99
N SER A 383 38.73 -3.48 -9.08
CA SER A 383 38.08 -2.34 -9.74
C SER A 383 38.44 -1.02 -9.08
N TYR A 384 38.60 -0.94 -7.76
CA TYR A 384 39.00 0.30 -7.09
C TYR A 384 40.52 0.53 -7.05
N ALA A 385 41.34 -0.51 -7.29
CA ALA A 385 42.80 -0.40 -7.26
C ALA A 385 43.42 0.27 -8.50
N VAL A 386 42.74 0.22 -9.64
CA VAL A 386 43.23 0.74 -10.94
C VAL A 386 42.67 2.14 -11.21
N THR A 387 43.26 2.92 -12.13
CA THR A 387 42.82 4.32 -12.39
C THR A 387 42.77 4.71 -13.86
N ASP A 388 43.13 3.79 -14.75
CA ASP A 388 43.30 3.98 -16.20
C ASP A 388 41.98 3.91 -16.99
N SER A 389 40.93 3.33 -16.41
CA SER A 389 39.68 2.98 -17.08
C SER A 389 38.44 3.27 -16.22
N HIS A 390 37.30 3.50 -16.88
CA HIS A 390 35.98 3.38 -16.27
C HIS A 390 35.65 1.90 -16.13
N ILE A 391 35.15 1.47 -14.97
CA ILE A 391 34.89 0.05 -14.72
C ILE A 391 33.40 -0.19 -14.54
N VAL A 392 32.87 -1.20 -15.23
CA VAL A 392 31.57 -1.80 -14.93
C VAL A 392 31.84 -3.20 -14.39
N HIS A 393 31.68 -3.38 -13.09
CA HIS A 393 31.74 -4.70 -12.46
C HIS A 393 30.32 -5.24 -12.30
N VAL A 394 30.04 -6.35 -12.96
CA VAL A 394 28.76 -7.07 -12.86
C VAL A 394 28.94 -8.36 -12.05
N PHE A 395 28.10 -8.56 -11.05
CA PHE A 395 28.12 -9.75 -10.20
C PHE A 395 26.75 -10.43 -10.13
N ASP A 396 26.74 -11.73 -9.83
CA ASP A 396 25.52 -12.50 -9.54
C ASP A 396 24.78 -11.89 -8.34
N GLY A 397 23.74 -11.10 -8.61
CA GLY A 397 22.96 -10.44 -7.59
C GLY A 397 21.76 -11.25 -7.09
N ALA A 398 21.25 -12.21 -7.88
CA ALA A 398 20.04 -12.96 -7.53
C ALA A 398 20.34 -14.08 -6.54
N TYR A 399 21.50 -14.75 -6.67
CA TYR A 399 21.88 -15.92 -5.90
C TYR A 399 23.16 -15.67 -5.09
N GLY A 400 24.34 -15.88 -5.68
CA GLY A 400 25.62 -15.88 -4.98
C GLY A 400 25.91 -14.58 -4.23
N GLY A 401 25.51 -13.43 -4.78
CA GLY A 401 25.68 -12.11 -4.15
C GLY A 401 25.04 -11.99 -2.78
N ARG A 402 23.97 -12.76 -2.53
CA ARG A 402 23.12 -12.72 -1.33
C ARG A 402 23.35 -13.89 -0.38
N GLU A 403 24.07 -14.90 -0.83
CA GLU A 403 24.41 -16.05 -0.01
C GLU A 403 25.39 -15.62 1.09
N VAL A 404 24.94 -15.81 2.33
CA VAL A 404 25.68 -15.50 3.55
C VAL A 404 26.70 -16.59 3.80
N ALA A 405 28.00 -16.30 3.68
CA ALA A 405 29.05 -17.17 4.21
C ALA A 405 30.32 -16.38 4.52
N GLN A 406 31.39 -17.09 4.89
CA GLN A 406 32.69 -16.49 5.13
C GLN A 406 33.31 -15.98 3.81
N LEU A 407 33.68 -14.70 3.81
CA LEU A 407 34.40 -14.03 2.72
C LEU A 407 35.77 -13.58 3.23
N ASN A 408 36.76 -13.60 2.34
CA ASN A 408 38.06 -13.01 2.61
C ASN A 408 38.07 -11.57 2.07
N ILE A 409 37.84 -10.61 2.96
CA ILE A 409 37.80 -9.18 2.66
C ILE A 409 39.04 -8.54 3.33
N ALA A 410 40.05 -8.21 2.53
CA ALA A 410 41.24 -7.52 3.03
C ALA A 410 41.02 -5.99 3.02
N ALA A 411 41.32 -5.30 4.11
CA ALA A 411 41.18 -3.84 4.22
C ALA A 411 42.15 -3.06 3.30
N ALA A 412 43.32 -3.64 3.00
CA ALA A 412 44.26 -3.14 2.00
C ALA A 412 44.94 -4.34 1.36
N ASP A 413 44.66 -4.61 0.09
CA ASP A 413 45.27 -5.74 -0.60
C ASP A 413 46.65 -5.37 -1.14
N ALA A 414 47.70 -5.81 -0.44
CA ALA A 414 49.07 -5.59 -0.85
C ALA A 414 49.38 -6.20 -2.23
N ALA A 415 48.65 -7.25 -2.66
CA ALA A 415 48.84 -7.87 -3.97
C ALA A 415 48.41 -6.95 -5.12
N LEU A 416 47.48 -6.02 -4.88
CA LEU A 416 47.00 -5.08 -5.89
C LEU A 416 47.95 -3.87 -6.08
N LYS A 417 48.93 -3.68 -5.18
CA LYS A 417 49.89 -2.57 -5.26
C LYS A 417 50.73 -2.66 -6.54
N GLY A 418 50.66 -1.62 -7.37
CA GLY A 418 51.42 -1.54 -8.62
C GLY A 418 50.69 -2.03 -9.87
N SER A 419 49.43 -2.48 -9.75
CA SER A 419 48.58 -2.79 -10.91
C SER A 419 48.27 -1.52 -11.69
N THR A 420 48.50 -1.55 -13.00
CA THR A 420 48.29 -0.37 -13.89
C THR A 420 46.91 -0.35 -14.51
N ASP A 421 46.37 -1.54 -14.77
CA ASP A 421 45.13 -1.77 -15.50
C ASP A 421 44.31 -2.91 -14.86
N ILE A 422 43.06 -3.04 -15.27
CA ILE A 422 42.16 -4.06 -14.69
C ILE A 422 42.66 -5.50 -14.93
N VAL A 423 43.36 -5.75 -16.04
CA VAL A 423 43.86 -7.10 -16.38
C VAL A 423 44.95 -7.53 -15.40
N SER A 424 45.95 -6.67 -15.17
CA SER A 424 47.04 -6.88 -14.23
C SER A 424 46.53 -6.97 -12.78
N ALA A 425 45.53 -6.16 -12.40
CA ALA A 425 44.90 -6.24 -11.09
C ALA A 425 44.19 -7.58 -10.86
N LEU A 426 43.48 -8.10 -11.87
CA LEU A 426 42.84 -9.40 -11.80
C LEU A 426 43.87 -10.55 -11.79
N GLN A 427 44.95 -10.44 -12.56
CA GLN A 427 46.04 -11.42 -12.53
C GLN A 427 46.72 -11.50 -11.15
N ALA A 428 46.90 -10.37 -10.46
CA ALA A 428 47.40 -10.35 -9.08
C ALA A 428 46.50 -11.14 -8.11
N LYS A 429 45.19 -11.17 -8.39
CA LYS A 429 44.19 -12.01 -7.70
C LYS A 429 44.08 -13.44 -8.23
N LYS A 430 44.95 -13.84 -9.16
CA LYS A 430 44.92 -15.14 -9.86
C LYS A 430 43.64 -15.35 -10.67
N LEU A 431 43.06 -14.28 -11.18
CA LEU A 431 41.90 -14.28 -12.06
C LEU A 431 42.37 -13.96 -13.49
N SER A 432 42.04 -14.85 -14.43
CA SER A 432 42.37 -14.71 -15.86
C SER A 432 41.26 -14.02 -16.65
N HIS A 433 41.52 -13.68 -17.92
CA HIS A 433 40.53 -13.08 -18.83
C HIS A 433 39.37 -14.06 -19.15
N PHE A 434 39.74 -15.32 -19.45
CA PHE A 434 38.83 -16.45 -19.62
C PHE A 434 39.22 -17.56 -18.65
N SER A 435 38.25 -18.32 -18.17
CA SER A 435 38.50 -19.45 -17.26
C SER A 435 37.96 -20.74 -17.83
N TYR A 436 38.84 -21.73 -17.99
CA TYR A 436 38.51 -23.05 -18.50
C TYR A 436 38.26 -24.04 -17.37
N SER A 437 37.30 -24.95 -17.56
CA SER A 437 36.99 -26.05 -16.66
C SER A 437 36.58 -27.28 -17.48
N GLY A 438 37.25 -28.42 -17.28
CA GLY A 438 36.95 -29.66 -18.00
C GLY A 438 38.20 -30.48 -18.30
N SER A 439 38.04 -31.49 -19.17
CA SER A 439 39.13 -32.35 -19.66
C SER A 439 40.27 -31.55 -20.29
N ARG A 440 41.50 -32.10 -20.36
CA ARG A 440 42.60 -31.46 -21.11
C ARG A 440 42.44 -31.56 -22.63
N ALA A 441 41.60 -32.47 -23.11
CA ALA A 441 41.41 -32.73 -24.54
C ALA A 441 39.91 -32.96 -24.90
N PRO A 442 39.03 -31.98 -24.65
CA PRO A 442 37.61 -32.09 -25.03
C PRO A 442 37.42 -32.00 -26.56
N SER A 443 36.34 -32.58 -27.07
CA SER A 443 35.90 -32.38 -28.45
C SER A 443 34.97 -31.17 -28.60
N THR A 444 34.25 -30.80 -27.54
CA THR A 444 33.27 -29.72 -27.51
C THR A 444 33.57 -28.77 -26.35
N VAL A 445 33.38 -27.46 -26.55
CA VAL A 445 33.44 -26.48 -25.46
C VAL A 445 32.17 -25.63 -25.43
N LEU A 446 31.69 -25.32 -24.22
CA LEU A 446 30.62 -24.36 -23.96
C LEU A 446 31.22 -23.05 -23.45
N VAL A 447 31.05 -21.96 -24.19
CA VAL A 447 31.42 -20.60 -23.79
C VAL A 447 30.21 -19.91 -23.15
N VAL A 448 30.37 -19.37 -21.95
CA VAL A 448 29.29 -18.76 -21.15
C VAL A 448 29.76 -17.41 -20.60
N PRO A 449 28.91 -16.38 -20.47
CA PRO A 449 29.27 -15.20 -19.67
C PRO A 449 29.56 -15.63 -18.23
N ASN A 450 30.63 -15.10 -17.63
CA ASN A 450 30.96 -15.45 -16.24
C ASN A 450 29.85 -14.91 -15.31
N GLY A 451 29.25 -15.78 -14.50
CA GLY A 451 28.00 -15.47 -13.82
C GLY A 451 27.38 -16.71 -13.18
N SER A 452 26.09 -16.67 -12.88
CA SER A 452 25.38 -17.81 -12.28
C SER A 452 25.39 -19.04 -13.20
N HIS A 453 25.19 -18.86 -14.51
CA HIS A 453 25.21 -19.98 -15.46
C HIS A 453 26.61 -20.58 -15.62
N ALA A 454 27.68 -19.78 -15.61
CA ALA A 454 29.04 -20.31 -15.66
C ALA A 454 29.37 -21.13 -14.41
N THR A 455 28.99 -20.63 -13.22
CA THR A 455 29.19 -21.37 -11.97
C THR A 455 28.38 -22.66 -11.96
N ALA A 456 27.12 -22.62 -12.39
CA ALA A 456 26.27 -23.81 -12.51
C ALA A 456 26.81 -24.83 -13.51
N ALA A 457 27.19 -24.40 -14.71
CA ALA A 457 27.77 -25.25 -15.73
C ALA A 457 29.05 -25.97 -15.24
N ARG A 458 29.93 -25.27 -14.51
CA ARG A 458 31.15 -25.88 -13.95
C ARG A 458 30.84 -26.90 -12.86
N THR A 459 29.93 -26.58 -11.93
CA THR A 459 29.49 -27.50 -10.88
C THR A 459 28.88 -28.76 -11.49
N MET A 460 28.00 -28.60 -12.49
CA MET A 460 27.34 -29.72 -13.15
C MET A 460 28.31 -30.57 -13.97
N LEU A 461 29.26 -29.97 -14.70
CA LEU A 461 30.27 -30.73 -15.45
C LEU A 461 31.10 -31.64 -14.54
N ALA A 462 31.41 -31.20 -13.31
CA ALA A 462 32.13 -32.03 -12.34
C ALA A 462 31.33 -33.27 -11.91
N GLU A 463 30.00 -33.15 -11.78
CA GLU A 463 29.13 -34.22 -11.32
C GLU A 463 28.74 -35.23 -12.42
N LEU A 464 28.79 -34.81 -13.69
CA LEU A 464 28.41 -35.66 -14.82
C LEU A 464 29.33 -36.88 -15.01
N PRO A 465 28.87 -37.96 -15.67
CA PRO A 465 29.68 -39.14 -15.96
C PRO A 465 30.94 -38.82 -16.79
N ASP A 466 31.98 -39.65 -16.64
CA ASP A 466 33.27 -39.47 -17.37
C ASP A 466 33.11 -39.44 -18.90
N SER A 467 32.10 -40.12 -19.45
CA SER A 467 31.79 -40.09 -20.88
C SER A 467 31.47 -38.69 -21.40
N ILE A 468 30.82 -37.86 -20.58
CA ILE A 468 30.50 -36.46 -20.91
C ILE A 468 31.63 -35.53 -20.45
N ARG A 469 32.17 -35.74 -19.25
CA ARG A 469 33.24 -34.90 -18.68
C ARG A 469 34.53 -34.91 -19.50
N SER A 470 34.82 -36.02 -20.18
CA SER A 470 35.98 -36.14 -21.07
C SER A 470 35.78 -35.46 -22.43
N THR A 471 34.54 -35.26 -22.86
CA THR A 471 34.18 -34.75 -24.20
C THR A 471 33.84 -33.27 -24.20
N VAL A 472 33.29 -32.73 -23.10
CA VAL A 472 32.86 -31.34 -22.98
C VAL A 472 33.73 -30.55 -21.99
N GLY A 473 34.11 -29.33 -22.37
CA GLY A 473 34.69 -28.33 -21.47
C GLY A 473 33.82 -27.06 -21.36
N VAL A 474 34.05 -26.24 -20.34
CA VAL A 474 33.37 -24.95 -20.13
C VAL A 474 34.41 -23.85 -20.10
N ILE A 475 34.19 -22.79 -20.88
CA ILE A 475 34.94 -21.53 -20.82
C ILE A 475 33.98 -20.45 -20.30
N ALA A 476 34.37 -19.74 -19.25
CA ALA A 476 33.64 -18.52 -18.88
C ALA A 476 34.41 -17.26 -19.23
N ALA A 477 33.72 -16.33 -19.88
CA ALA A 477 34.20 -15.01 -20.26
C ALA A 477 34.05 -14.03 -19.09
N ARG A 478 35.17 -13.67 -18.45
CA ARG A 478 35.20 -12.76 -17.30
C ARG A 478 35.32 -11.30 -17.73
N ILE A 479 36.21 -10.99 -18.65
CA ILE A 479 36.36 -9.63 -19.18
C ILE A 479 35.63 -9.62 -20.52
N ILE A 480 34.56 -8.84 -20.62
CA ILE A 480 33.79 -8.67 -21.86
C ILE A 480 34.38 -7.54 -22.69
N ARG A 481 34.76 -6.44 -22.03
CA ARG A 481 35.50 -5.33 -22.64
C ARG A 481 36.67 -4.93 -21.74
N PRO A 482 37.87 -4.66 -22.29
CA PRO A 482 38.26 -4.92 -23.67
C PRO A 482 38.27 -6.44 -23.95
N TRP A 483 37.79 -6.85 -25.12
CA TRP A 483 37.80 -8.25 -25.54
C TRP A 483 39.19 -8.66 -26.03
N SER A 484 39.62 -9.91 -25.79
CA SER A 484 40.93 -10.41 -26.23
C SER A 484 40.83 -11.73 -26.99
N ASP A 485 41.01 -11.67 -28.31
CA ASP A 485 41.07 -12.84 -29.20
C ASP A 485 42.24 -13.77 -28.81
N GLU A 486 43.40 -13.20 -28.49
CA GLU A 486 44.60 -13.95 -28.12
C GLU A 486 44.40 -14.76 -26.83
N GLU A 487 43.81 -14.16 -25.79
CA GLU A 487 43.55 -14.85 -24.52
C GLU A 487 42.47 -15.92 -24.66
N LEU A 488 41.45 -15.70 -25.50
CA LEU A 488 40.44 -16.73 -25.79
C LEU A 488 41.09 -17.95 -26.45
N GLN A 489 41.94 -17.71 -27.46
CA GLN A 489 42.61 -18.79 -28.20
C GLN A 489 43.57 -19.59 -27.33
N LYS A 490 44.32 -18.93 -26.42
CA LYS A 490 45.19 -19.62 -25.46
C LYS A 490 44.43 -20.60 -24.55
N VAL A 491 43.17 -20.30 -24.28
CA VAL A 491 42.33 -21.06 -23.34
C VAL A 491 41.56 -22.20 -24.04
N ILE A 492 41.35 -22.15 -25.35
CA ILE A 492 40.68 -23.20 -26.12
C ILE A 492 41.64 -24.38 -26.36
N PRO A 493 41.32 -25.60 -25.90
CA PRO A 493 42.15 -26.77 -26.16
C PRO A 493 42.24 -27.10 -27.67
N PRO A 494 43.42 -27.52 -28.19
CA PRO A 494 43.59 -27.84 -29.62
C PRO A 494 42.71 -28.99 -30.15
N SER A 495 42.17 -29.83 -29.26
CA SER A 495 41.30 -30.96 -29.61
C SER A 495 39.86 -30.55 -29.96
N VAL A 496 39.47 -29.30 -29.69
CA VAL A 496 38.11 -28.81 -29.86
C VAL A 496 37.70 -28.78 -31.33
N ARG A 497 36.50 -29.28 -31.62
CA ARG A 497 35.88 -29.30 -32.95
C ARG A 497 34.59 -28.50 -33.02
N SER A 498 33.87 -28.37 -31.89
CA SER A 498 32.63 -27.60 -31.78
C SER A 498 32.71 -26.67 -30.56
N ILE A 499 32.31 -25.42 -30.74
CA ILE A 499 32.21 -24.40 -29.69
C ILE A 499 30.74 -23.97 -29.64
N PHE A 500 30.06 -24.25 -28.54
CA PHE A 500 28.72 -23.73 -28.27
C PHE A 500 28.85 -22.44 -27.46
N VAL A 501 28.14 -21.39 -27.84
CA VAL A 501 28.13 -20.13 -27.10
C VAL A 501 26.75 -19.88 -26.51
N LEU A 502 26.72 -19.69 -25.19
CA LEU A 502 25.51 -19.47 -24.43
C LEU A 502 25.22 -17.98 -24.32
N ASP A 503 24.09 -17.56 -24.90
CA ASP A 503 23.57 -16.20 -24.80
C ASP A 503 22.13 -16.20 -24.26
N GLU A 504 21.83 -15.25 -23.38
CA GLU A 504 20.44 -14.93 -23.04
C GLU A 504 19.91 -13.90 -24.05
N THR A 505 18.76 -14.20 -24.64
CA THR A 505 18.17 -13.40 -25.71
C THR A 505 16.70 -13.12 -25.43
N ARG A 506 16.24 -11.95 -25.87
CA ARG A 506 14.81 -11.57 -25.74
C ARG A 506 13.93 -12.35 -26.72
N VAL A 507 14.49 -12.76 -27.85
CA VAL A 507 13.82 -13.54 -28.88
C VAL A 507 14.43 -14.93 -28.91
N SER A 508 13.64 -15.96 -28.62
CA SER A 508 14.11 -17.35 -28.64
C SER A 508 14.76 -17.70 -29.99
N GLY A 509 15.89 -18.40 -29.94
CA GLY A 509 16.65 -18.79 -31.14
C GLY A 509 17.38 -17.65 -31.87
N ALA A 510 17.47 -16.44 -31.29
CA ALA A 510 18.38 -15.40 -31.75
C ALA A 510 19.79 -15.62 -31.19
N THR A 511 20.80 -15.05 -31.85
CA THR A 511 22.19 -14.98 -31.36
C THR A 511 22.38 -13.70 -30.53
N GLY A 512 23.30 -13.72 -29.57
CA GLY A 512 23.64 -12.54 -28.77
C GLY A 512 25.05 -12.01 -29.03
N PRO A 513 25.45 -10.94 -28.32
CA PRO A 513 26.76 -10.31 -28.51
C PRO A 513 27.95 -11.22 -28.21
N LEU A 514 27.83 -12.14 -27.25
CA LEU A 514 28.94 -13.04 -26.91
C LEU A 514 29.18 -14.05 -28.03
N TYR A 515 28.11 -14.56 -28.66
CA TYR A 515 28.22 -15.41 -29.85
C TYR A 515 28.97 -14.69 -30.97
N GLU A 516 28.65 -13.42 -31.24
CA GLU A 516 29.30 -12.62 -32.28
C GLU A 516 30.79 -12.40 -31.97
N ASP A 517 31.14 -12.04 -30.73
CA ASP A 517 32.52 -11.85 -30.28
C ASP A 517 33.35 -13.14 -30.44
N VAL A 518 32.81 -14.29 -30.02
CA VAL A 518 33.47 -15.59 -30.14
C VAL A 518 33.59 -16.03 -31.61
N GLN A 519 32.53 -15.86 -32.40
CA GLN A 519 32.54 -16.22 -33.82
C GLN A 519 33.58 -15.40 -34.57
N SER A 520 33.67 -14.10 -34.30
CA SER A 520 34.67 -13.20 -34.88
C SER A 520 36.10 -13.63 -34.52
N ALA A 521 36.38 -13.89 -33.23
CA ALA A 521 37.71 -14.28 -32.74
C ALA A 521 38.21 -15.62 -33.32
N ILE A 522 37.31 -16.57 -33.57
CA ILE A 522 37.64 -17.84 -34.22
C ILE A 522 37.80 -17.65 -35.74
N PHE A 523 36.95 -16.84 -36.37
CA PHE A 523 37.02 -16.61 -37.81
C PHE A 523 38.29 -15.87 -38.22
N SER A 524 38.69 -14.83 -37.46
CA SER A 524 39.84 -13.97 -37.76
C SER A 524 41.16 -14.74 -37.92
N THR A 525 41.32 -15.83 -37.18
CA THR A 525 42.50 -16.69 -37.20
C THR A 525 42.37 -17.92 -38.11
N SER A 526 41.15 -18.25 -38.52
CA SER A 526 40.85 -19.48 -39.27
C SER A 526 40.82 -19.32 -40.78
N ILE A 527 41.08 -18.12 -41.31
CA ILE A 527 41.11 -17.85 -42.76
C ILE A 527 42.20 -18.72 -43.42
N GLY A 528 41.77 -19.81 -44.06
CA GLY A 528 42.63 -20.78 -44.76
C GLY A 528 42.89 -22.11 -44.04
N SER A 529 42.37 -22.31 -42.83
CA SER A 529 42.55 -23.56 -42.06
C SER A 529 41.38 -24.54 -42.25
N ALA A 530 41.67 -25.74 -42.75
CA ALA A 530 40.67 -26.82 -42.90
C ALA A 530 40.21 -27.45 -41.55
N THR A 531 40.79 -27.02 -40.42
CA THR A 531 40.61 -27.63 -39.10
C THR A 531 39.95 -26.72 -38.05
N ALA A 532 39.44 -25.55 -38.46
CA ALA A 532 38.80 -24.60 -37.55
C ALA A 532 37.56 -25.19 -36.84
N PRO A 533 37.36 -24.94 -35.54
CA PRO A 533 36.20 -25.41 -34.81
C PRO A 533 34.93 -24.68 -35.27
N ARG A 534 33.80 -25.38 -35.25
CA ARG A 534 32.48 -24.81 -35.59
C ARG A 534 31.94 -24.02 -34.40
N VAL A 535 31.57 -22.76 -34.60
CA VAL A 535 30.91 -21.93 -33.58
C VAL A 535 29.39 -22.02 -33.76
N LEU A 536 28.69 -22.53 -32.75
CA LEU A 536 27.27 -22.84 -32.75
C LEU A 536 26.57 -22.08 -31.61
N PRO A 537 25.36 -21.52 -31.82
CA PRO A 537 24.64 -20.82 -30.77
C PRO A 537 23.90 -21.81 -29.84
N LEU A 538 23.76 -21.40 -28.58
CA LEU A 538 22.90 -22.02 -27.58
C LEU A 538 22.16 -20.89 -26.83
N SER A 539 20.90 -20.64 -27.19
CA SER A 539 20.20 -19.45 -26.70
C SER A 539 19.22 -19.79 -25.59
N PHE A 540 19.23 -19.00 -24.52
CA PHE A 540 18.20 -19.00 -23.50
C PHE A 540 17.26 -17.81 -23.65
N PRO A 541 15.98 -17.94 -23.26
CA PRO A 541 15.17 -16.77 -22.95
C PRO A 541 15.85 -15.90 -21.89
N GLN A 542 15.66 -14.58 -21.97
CA GLN A 542 16.12 -13.64 -20.95
C GLN A 542 15.73 -14.11 -19.55
N GLY A 543 16.70 -14.16 -18.63
CA GLY A 543 16.49 -14.59 -17.25
C GLY A 543 16.08 -16.06 -17.12
N GLN A 544 16.45 -16.95 -18.03
CA GLN A 544 16.13 -18.38 -17.86
C GLN A 544 16.92 -19.00 -16.69
N THR A 545 16.22 -19.46 -15.65
CA THR A 545 16.81 -20.33 -14.62
C THR A 545 16.85 -21.76 -15.13
N VAL A 546 17.95 -22.46 -14.87
CA VAL A 546 18.19 -23.83 -15.33
C VAL A 546 18.53 -24.71 -14.14
N ALA A 547 17.73 -25.74 -13.91
CA ALA A 547 17.89 -26.68 -12.81
C ALA A 547 19.02 -27.70 -13.08
N PRO A 548 19.55 -28.40 -12.06
CA PRO A 548 20.63 -29.38 -12.23
C PRO A 548 20.38 -30.45 -13.29
N GLY A 549 19.19 -31.06 -13.32
CA GLY A 549 18.86 -32.09 -14.33
C GLY A 549 18.77 -31.53 -15.75
N GLN A 550 18.33 -30.28 -15.89
CA GLN A 550 18.27 -29.58 -17.16
C GLN A 550 19.67 -29.24 -17.69
N TRP A 551 20.58 -28.82 -16.80
CA TRP A 551 22.00 -28.66 -17.15
C TRP A 551 22.62 -29.97 -17.62
N ALA A 552 22.33 -31.08 -16.93
CA ALA A 552 22.82 -32.40 -17.33
C ALA A 552 22.35 -32.77 -18.76
N ALA A 553 21.08 -32.51 -19.09
CA ALA A 553 20.52 -32.74 -20.42
C ALA A 553 21.15 -31.83 -21.49
N ILE A 554 21.44 -30.57 -21.17
CA ILE A 554 22.15 -29.66 -22.07
C ILE A 554 23.55 -30.19 -22.39
N PHE A 555 24.32 -30.60 -21.37
CA PHE A 555 25.65 -31.18 -21.58
C PHE A 555 25.62 -32.45 -22.42
N GLN A 556 24.63 -33.32 -22.21
CA GLN A 556 24.43 -34.52 -23.01
C GLN A 556 24.08 -34.17 -24.47
N SER A 557 23.26 -33.15 -24.69
CA SER A 557 22.82 -32.73 -26.02
C SER A 557 23.94 -32.10 -26.84
N ILE A 558 24.85 -31.34 -26.20
CA ILE A 558 26.00 -30.73 -26.91
C ILE A 558 27.19 -31.68 -27.08
N ALA A 559 27.26 -32.76 -26.29
CA ALA A 559 28.32 -33.76 -26.40
C ALA A 559 28.25 -34.47 -27.77
N GLY A 560 29.17 -34.13 -28.68
CA GLY A 560 29.22 -34.71 -30.02
C GLY A 560 28.25 -34.09 -31.04
N ALA A 561 27.48 -33.06 -30.67
CA ALA A 561 26.62 -32.34 -31.58
C ALA A 561 27.40 -31.56 -32.65
N LYS A 562 26.85 -31.56 -33.87
CA LYS A 562 27.41 -30.87 -35.05
C LYS A 562 26.52 -29.74 -35.58
N GLN A 563 25.34 -29.57 -34.99
CA GLN A 563 24.32 -28.60 -35.32
C GLN A 563 23.95 -27.79 -34.08
N PRO A 564 23.33 -26.60 -34.23
CA PRO A 564 22.78 -25.84 -33.10
C PRO A 564 21.81 -26.70 -32.28
N VAL A 565 21.76 -26.45 -30.97
CA VAL A 565 20.86 -27.13 -30.04
C VAL A 565 19.82 -26.12 -29.55
N ASP A 566 18.54 -26.47 -29.63
CA ASP A 566 17.47 -25.67 -29.03
C ASP A 566 17.42 -25.95 -27.52
N ALA A 567 17.93 -24.99 -26.75
CA ALA A 567 18.03 -25.16 -25.31
C ALA A 567 16.66 -25.13 -24.61
N ALA A 568 15.66 -24.45 -25.19
CA ALA A 568 14.31 -24.38 -24.63
C ALA A 568 13.61 -25.75 -24.72
N GLU A 569 13.77 -26.45 -25.84
CA GLU A 569 13.24 -27.81 -26.03
C GLU A 569 13.89 -28.81 -25.06
N VAL A 570 15.22 -28.72 -24.87
CA VAL A 570 15.96 -29.55 -23.91
C VAL A 570 15.48 -29.27 -22.48
N ILE A 571 15.33 -28.00 -22.10
CA ILE A 571 14.86 -27.62 -20.75
C ILE A 571 13.44 -28.11 -20.48
N ALA A 572 12.55 -28.03 -21.48
CA ALA A 572 11.15 -28.41 -21.35
C ALA A 572 10.94 -29.93 -21.15
N THR A 573 11.86 -30.75 -21.65
CA THR A 573 11.77 -32.22 -21.61
C THR A 573 12.67 -32.86 -20.54
N ALA A 574 13.63 -32.11 -19.99
CA ALA A 574 14.58 -32.62 -19.02
C ALA A 574 14.04 -32.64 -17.58
N PRO A 575 14.49 -33.61 -16.75
CA PRO A 575 14.20 -33.60 -15.32
C PRO A 575 14.83 -32.38 -14.63
N THR A 576 14.24 -31.96 -13.51
CA THR A 576 14.75 -30.82 -12.71
C THR A 576 15.94 -31.21 -11.82
N SER A 577 16.00 -32.45 -11.35
CA SER A 577 17.03 -32.96 -10.43
C SER A 577 17.95 -34.01 -11.08
N ILE A 578 19.08 -34.29 -10.40
CA ILE A 578 19.99 -35.40 -10.73
C ILE A 578 20.05 -36.41 -9.59
N GLU A 579 20.44 -37.65 -9.89
CA GLU A 579 20.57 -38.72 -8.88
C GLU A 579 21.65 -38.44 -7.82
N LYS A 580 22.72 -37.73 -8.19
CA LYS A 580 23.82 -37.41 -7.28
C LYS A 580 23.49 -36.20 -6.42
N ASP A 581 23.83 -36.30 -5.14
CA ASP A 581 23.74 -35.18 -4.21
C ASP A 581 24.94 -34.23 -4.38
N ILE A 582 24.68 -33.06 -4.98
CA ILE A 582 25.65 -31.99 -5.22
C ILE A 582 26.29 -31.50 -3.90
N ALA A 583 25.57 -31.58 -2.77
CA ALA A 583 26.12 -31.15 -1.48
C ALA A 583 27.37 -31.97 -1.10
N VAL A 584 27.45 -33.25 -1.50
CA VAL A 584 28.56 -34.16 -1.16
C VAL A 584 29.89 -33.75 -1.80
N MET A 585 29.88 -32.91 -2.84
CA MET A 585 31.09 -32.30 -3.42
C MET A 585 31.94 -31.57 -2.37
N GLY A 586 31.32 -31.12 -1.28
CA GLY A 586 31.97 -30.41 -0.19
C GLY A 586 32.76 -31.31 0.75
N GLY A 587 32.67 -32.64 0.59
CA GLY A 587 33.26 -33.65 1.46
C GLY A 587 32.23 -34.41 2.28
N ALA A 588 32.67 -35.46 2.99
CA ALA A 588 31.79 -36.39 3.71
C ALA A 588 30.97 -35.75 4.85
N GLN A 589 31.39 -34.60 5.37
CA GLN A 589 30.68 -33.85 6.40
C GLN A 589 29.73 -32.79 5.82
N SER A 590 29.71 -32.62 4.50
CA SER A 590 28.87 -31.64 3.83
C SER A 590 27.41 -32.08 3.86
N ARG A 591 26.53 -31.23 4.39
CA ARG A 591 25.09 -31.53 4.56
C ARG A 591 24.26 -30.29 4.25
N LEU A 592 23.10 -30.51 3.62
CA LEU A 592 22.12 -29.46 3.36
C LEU A 592 20.94 -29.58 4.32
N ALA A 593 20.54 -28.44 4.89
CA ALA A 593 19.29 -28.28 5.61
C ALA A 593 18.45 -27.19 4.94
N SER A 594 17.13 -27.37 4.89
CA SER A 594 16.20 -26.36 4.35
C SER A 594 15.17 -26.00 5.41
N ILE A 595 14.85 -24.71 5.51
CA ILE A 595 13.99 -24.14 6.54
C ILE A 595 12.88 -23.36 5.85
N TYR A 596 11.64 -23.71 6.13
CA TYR A 596 10.45 -22.97 5.71
C TYR A 596 9.83 -22.28 6.93
N ASP A 597 9.65 -20.98 6.84
CA ASP A 597 9.05 -20.16 7.90
C ASP A 597 8.24 -19.02 7.28
N ALA A 598 7.33 -18.44 8.04
CA ALA A 598 6.74 -17.15 7.68
C ALA A 598 7.71 -16.03 8.07
N ASP A 599 7.87 -15.02 7.23
CA ASP A 599 8.76 -13.91 7.55
C ASP A 599 8.28 -13.10 8.77
N SER A 600 6.99 -13.12 9.11
CA SER A 600 6.41 -12.50 10.31
C SER A 600 6.51 -13.37 11.58
N SER A 601 6.99 -14.61 11.49
CA SER A 601 7.03 -15.56 12.60
C SER A 601 8.02 -15.14 13.69
N ASN A 602 7.74 -15.54 14.94
CA ASN A 602 8.67 -15.40 16.08
C ASN A 602 9.98 -16.20 15.88
N THR A 603 10.00 -17.11 14.91
CA THR A 603 11.13 -17.97 14.54
C THR A 603 11.84 -17.52 13.26
N ALA A 604 11.41 -16.42 12.62
CA ALA A 604 11.90 -15.98 11.31
C ALA A 604 13.43 -15.78 11.24
N LEU A 605 14.08 -15.55 12.37
CA LEU A 605 15.52 -15.34 12.48
C LEU A 605 16.33 -16.65 12.62
N LEU A 606 15.68 -17.81 12.64
CA LEU A 606 16.31 -19.13 12.85
C LEU A 606 17.46 -19.38 11.89
N ALA A 607 17.23 -19.21 10.59
CA ALA A 607 18.24 -19.49 9.58
C ALA A 607 19.49 -18.61 9.76
N SER A 608 19.27 -17.32 9.98
CA SER A 608 20.35 -16.34 10.23
C SER A 608 21.12 -16.65 11.52
N HIS A 609 20.40 -17.02 12.58
CA HIS A 609 20.99 -17.41 13.86
C HIS A 609 21.87 -18.67 13.71
N LEU A 610 21.36 -19.73 13.07
CA LEU A 610 22.10 -20.97 12.84
C LEU A 610 23.37 -20.72 12.02
N ALA A 611 23.26 -19.97 10.92
CA ALA A 611 24.40 -19.65 10.07
C ALA A 611 25.47 -18.86 10.84
N ARG A 612 25.07 -17.95 11.74
CA ARG A 612 25.99 -17.23 12.63
C ARG A 612 26.69 -18.17 13.62
N THR A 613 25.93 -18.98 14.36
CA THR A 613 26.45 -19.87 15.41
C THR A 613 27.50 -20.84 14.85
N LEU A 614 27.30 -21.35 13.63
CA LEU A 614 28.28 -22.20 12.94
C LEU A 614 29.56 -21.42 12.56
N ARG A 615 29.42 -20.21 11.99
CA ARG A 615 30.57 -19.37 11.62
C ARG A 615 31.40 -18.93 12.83
N GLU A 616 30.76 -18.56 13.94
CA GLU A 616 31.44 -18.19 15.19
C GLU A 616 32.22 -19.37 15.81
N ARG A 617 31.92 -20.60 15.41
CA ARG A 617 32.66 -21.82 15.77
C ARG A 617 33.77 -22.18 14.78
N GLY A 618 33.93 -21.41 13.70
CA GLY A 618 34.90 -21.69 12.64
C GLY A 618 34.45 -22.80 11.69
N GLU A 619 33.17 -23.18 11.70
CA GLU A 619 32.61 -24.16 10.78
C GLU A 619 32.20 -23.48 9.47
N ALA A 620 32.43 -24.17 8.35
CA ALA A 620 31.99 -23.69 7.04
C ALA A 620 30.46 -23.81 6.94
N ALA A 621 29.79 -22.66 6.84
CA ALA A 621 28.35 -22.56 6.70
C ALA A 621 27.99 -21.50 5.65
N SER A 622 27.17 -21.89 4.68
CA SER A 622 26.63 -21.00 3.65
C SER A 622 25.10 -21.03 3.67
N LEU A 623 24.49 -19.86 3.76
CA LEU A 623 23.03 -19.69 3.86
C LEU A 623 22.52 -18.88 2.68
N PHE A 624 21.47 -19.36 2.02
CA PHE A 624 20.75 -18.60 1.00
C PHE A 624 19.25 -18.60 1.31
N SER A 625 18.63 -17.42 1.34
CA SER A 625 17.21 -17.24 1.66
C SER A 625 16.45 -16.67 0.47
N ARG A 626 15.29 -17.26 0.17
CA ARG A 626 14.37 -16.89 -0.90
C ARG A 626 13.03 -16.50 -0.29
N TYR A 627 12.45 -15.40 -0.78
CA TYR A 627 11.17 -14.90 -0.29
C TYR A 627 10.10 -15.07 -1.36
N ASP A 628 8.94 -15.53 -0.91
CA ASP A 628 7.68 -15.51 -1.65
C ASP A 628 6.75 -14.50 -0.97
N ASN A 629 6.65 -13.32 -1.57
CA ASN A 629 5.86 -12.21 -1.03
C ASN A 629 4.38 -12.27 -1.44
N PHE A 630 3.97 -13.23 -2.27
CA PHE A 630 2.59 -13.34 -2.74
C PHE A 630 1.79 -14.41 -2.00
N GLU A 631 2.37 -15.60 -1.83
CA GLU A 631 1.68 -16.69 -1.12
C GLU A 631 1.66 -16.40 0.39
N ALA A 632 0.44 -16.33 0.95
CA ALA A 632 0.16 -16.24 2.40
C ALA A 632 0.92 -15.15 3.20
N GLY A 633 1.27 -14.03 2.56
CA GLY A 633 1.78 -12.84 3.25
C GLY A 633 3.28 -12.86 3.60
N GLY A 634 4.11 -13.66 2.91
CA GLY A 634 5.57 -13.59 3.04
C GLY A 634 6.24 -14.88 3.52
N LEU A 635 6.10 -15.99 2.78
CA LEU A 635 6.81 -17.23 3.11
C LEU A 635 8.30 -17.10 2.77
N VAL A 636 9.19 -17.64 3.61
CA VAL A 636 10.63 -17.68 3.35
C VAL A 636 11.14 -19.12 3.33
N ARG A 637 11.92 -19.46 2.29
CA ARG A 637 12.72 -20.69 2.22
C ARG A 637 14.19 -20.34 2.39
N SER A 638 14.82 -20.90 3.41
CA SER A 638 16.24 -20.72 3.70
C SER A 638 16.99 -22.05 3.61
N ASP A 639 17.99 -22.12 2.74
CA ASP A 639 18.82 -23.31 2.56
C ASP A 639 20.21 -23.06 3.17
N LEU A 640 20.58 -23.92 4.12
CA LEU A 640 21.82 -23.88 4.89
C LEU A 640 22.70 -25.09 4.53
N LEU A 641 23.81 -24.82 3.84
CA LEU A 641 24.85 -25.79 3.54
C LEU A 641 25.93 -25.75 4.63
N THR A 642 26.12 -26.86 5.33
CA THR A 642 27.07 -27.00 6.45
C THR A 642 28.18 -27.98 6.10
N GLY A 643 29.37 -27.81 6.71
CA GLY A 643 30.47 -28.80 6.61
C GLY A 643 31.16 -28.89 5.25
N ALA A 644 30.78 -28.06 4.29
CA ALA A 644 31.38 -28.02 2.95
C ALA A 644 32.79 -27.41 3.00
N HIS A 645 33.76 -28.08 2.39
CA HIS A 645 35.11 -27.55 2.27
C HIS A 645 35.10 -26.21 1.50
N PRO A 646 35.70 -25.12 2.02
CA PRO A 646 35.63 -23.78 1.39
C PRO A 646 36.08 -23.75 -0.09
N ALA A 647 37.00 -24.64 -0.48
CA ALA A 647 37.45 -24.73 -1.87
C ALA A 647 36.43 -25.33 -2.85
N ALA A 648 35.38 -26.02 -2.37
CA ALA A 648 34.41 -26.69 -3.24
C ALA A 648 33.47 -25.71 -3.98
N ARG A 649 33.32 -24.47 -3.48
CA ARG A 649 32.59 -23.36 -4.13
C ARG A 649 31.21 -23.77 -4.68
N ILE A 650 30.46 -24.54 -3.90
CA ILE A 650 29.15 -25.10 -4.31
C ILE A 650 28.08 -24.01 -4.23
N PRO A 651 27.34 -23.71 -5.31
CA PRO A 651 26.20 -22.81 -5.24
C PRO A 651 25.07 -23.44 -4.44
N VAL A 652 24.66 -22.80 -3.33
CA VAL A 652 23.63 -23.34 -2.43
C VAL A 652 22.31 -23.59 -3.17
N HIS A 653 21.93 -22.70 -4.09
CA HIS A 653 20.70 -22.85 -4.88
C HIS A 653 20.68 -24.08 -5.79
N LEU A 654 21.84 -24.58 -6.23
CA LEU A 654 21.94 -25.82 -7.02
C LEU A 654 21.97 -27.05 -6.12
N ALA A 655 22.65 -26.96 -4.97
CA ALA A 655 22.66 -28.03 -3.98
C ALA A 655 21.24 -28.31 -3.47
N ALA A 656 20.39 -27.29 -3.36
CA ALA A 656 19.02 -27.36 -2.86
C ALA A 656 17.99 -27.88 -3.89
N GLN A 657 18.31 -28.98 -4.58
CA GLN A 657 17.43 -29.70 -5.51
C GLN A 657 16.52 -30.72 -4.79
N ASP A 658 15.60 -31.33 -5.53
CA ASP A 658 14.74 -32.40 -5.00
C ASP A 658 15.59 -33.58 -4.50
N SER A 659 15.14 -34.22 -3.42
CA SER A 659 15.84 -35.35 -2.79
C SER A 659 17.27 -35.11 -2.27
N SER A 660 17.68 -33.86 -2.02
CA SER A 660 19.02 -33.52 -1.51
C SER A 660 19.05 -33.13 -0.02
N VAL A 661 17.91 -32.69 0.53
CA VAL A 661 17.85 -32.10 1.87
C VAL A 661 17.95 -33.18 2.95
N SER A 662 18.94 -33.05 3.83
CA SER A 662 19.15 -34.00 4.93
C SER A 662 18.27 -33.71 6.16
N THR A 663 17.97 -32.43 6.39
CA THR A 663 17.11 -31.98 7.48
C THR A 663 16.20 -30.87 6.97
N LEU A 664 14.89 -31.13 6.97
CA LEU A 664 13.87 -30.18 6.59
C LEU A 664 13.24 -29.61 7.86
N ILE A 665 13.18 -28.28 8.00
CA ILE A 665 12.52 -27.61 9.12
C ILE A 665 11.30 -26.88 8.59
N ILE A 666 10.15 -27.10 9.22
CA ILE A 666 8.89 -26.41 8.93
C ILE A 666 8.50 -25.68 10.21
N ALA A 667 8.84 -24.38 10.27
CA ALA A 667 8.63 -23.54 11.43
C ALA A 667 7.20 -22.95 11.48
N ASP A 668 6.59 -22.71 10.32
CA ASP A 668 5.15 -22.41 10.17
C ASP A 668 4.47 -23.48 9.28
N PRO A 669 4.01 -24.59 9.87
CA PRO A 669 3.40 -25.68 9.10
C PRO A 669 2.01 -25.34 8.55
N ALA A 670 1.25 -24.46 9.20
CA ALA A 670 -0.10 -24.12 8.76
C ALA A 670 -0.08 -23.43 7.40
N THR A 671 0.84 -22.49 7.23
CA THR A 671 1.04 -21.78 5.98
C THR A 671 1.80 -22.63 4.97
N THR A 672 2.92 -23.23 5.36
CA THR A 672 3.80 -23.96 4.43
C THR A 672 3.09 -25.14 3.78
N LEU A 673 2.42 -25.99 4.57
CA LEU A 673 1.79 -27.23 4.06
C LEU A 673 0.53 -26.94 3.25
N LYS A 674 -0.11 -25.78 3.40
CA LYS A 674 -1.26 -25.42 2.58
C LYS A 674 -0.85 -25.10 1.13
N HIS A 675 0.31 -24.45 0.95
CA HIS A 675 0.70 -23.86 -0.33
C HIS A 675 1.78 -24.64 -1.09
N TYR A 676 2.66 -25.39 -0.41
CA TYR A 676 3.81 -26.05 -1.04
C TYR A 676 3.94 -27.55 -0.70
N SER A 677 4.38 -28.36 -1.67
CA SER A 677 4.76 -29.76 -1.49
C SER A 677 6.23 -29.87 -1.08
N VAL A 678 6.55 -29.50 0.17
CA VAL A 678 7.94 -29.31 0.63
C VAL A 678 8.73 -30.61 0.85
N PHE A 679 8.05 -31.74 1.06
CA PHE A 679 8.70 -33.02 1.41
C PHE A 679 9.47 -33.66 0.24
N GLU A 680 9.22 -33.25 -1.01
CA GLU A 680 9.96 -33.73 -2.18
C GLU A 680 11.45 -33.38 -2.15
N SER A 681 11.79 -32.28 -1.46
CA SER A 681 13.17 -31.86 -1.25
C SER A 681 13.98 -32.82 -0.36
N LEU A 682 13.31 -33.65 0.46
CA LEU A 682 13.94 -34.51 1.45
C LEU A 682 14.62 -35.73 0.81
N LYS A 683 15.86 -36.00 1.22
CA LYS A 683 16.57 -37.22 0.84
C LYS A 683 15.99 -38.46 1.53
N PRO A 684 16.10 -39.67 0.95
CA PRO A 684 15.74 -40.90 1.64
C PRO A 684 16.44 -41.06 2.99
N GLY A 685 15.69 -41.35 4.06
CA GLY A 685 16.15 -41.42 5.46
C GLY A 685 16.38 -40.05 6.13
N GLY A 686 16.02 -38.96 5.45
CA GLY A 686 16.14 -37.59 5.97
C GLY A 686 15.27 -37.35 7.20
N SER A 687 15.60 -36.30 7.95
CA SER A 687 14.85 -35.87 9.13
C SER A 687 14.00 -34.65 8.84
N VAL A 688 12.79 -34.61 9.38
CA VAL A 688 11.89 -33.45 9.32
C VAL A 688 11.71 -32.94 10.75
N LEU A 689 11.86 -31.64 10.98
CA LEU A 689 11.52 -30.97 12.24
C LEU A 689 10.33 -30.05 12.00
N ILE A 690 9.22 -30.27 12.69
CA ILE A 690 8.01 -29.45 12.55
C ILE A 690 7.75 -28.74 13.87
N ASN A 691 7.66 -27.42 13.81
CA ASN A 691 7.22 -26.59 14.92
C ASN A 691 5.69 -26.64 15.00
N VAL A 692 5.14 -27.33 16.00
CA VAL A 692 3.71 -27.61 16.13
C VAL A 692 3.10 -26.79 17.26
N PRO A 693 2.61 -25.56 17.02
CA PRO A 693 1.94 -24.79 18.06
C PRO A 693 0.60 -25.45 18.41
N GLY A 694 0.60 -26.27 19.45
CA GLY A 694 -0.57 -26.99 19.95
C GLY A 694 -1.04 -28.19 19.11
N TRP A 695 -0.19 -28.79 18.25
CA TRP A 695 -0.55 -30.06 17.56
C TRP A 695 0.20 -31.26 18.11
N ASP A 696 -0.50 -32.38 18.27
CA ASP A 696 0.12 -33.68 18.54
C ASP A 696 0.36 -34.49 17.24
N SER A 697 0.95 -35.68 17.38
CA SER A 697 1.24 -36.57 16.24
C SER A 697 -0.01 -37.00 15.47
N ALA A 698 -1.16 -37.15 16.14
CA ALA A 698 -2.42 -37.57 15.52
C ALA A 698 -3.05 -36.40 14.75
N GLU A 699 -3.04 -35.21 15.33
CA GLU A 699 -3.51 -33.99 14.69
C GLU A 699 -2.67 -33.62 13.47
N LEU A 700 -1.35 -33.76 13.55
CA LEU A 700 -0.48 -33.57 12.39
C LEU A 700 -0.82 -34.58 11.29
N ALA A 701 -0.99 -35.86 11.62
CA ALA A 701 -1.38 -36.87 10.65
C ALA A 701 -2.74 -36.56 9.99
N ALA A 702 -3.68 -35.96 10.71
CA ALA A 702 -4.96 -35.52 10.14
C ALA A 702 -4.81 -34.32 9.19
N ARG A 703 -3.86 -33.42 9.43
CA ARG A 703 -3.61 -32.21 8.62
C ARG A 703 -2.73 -32.46 7.39
N LEU A 704 -1.95 -33.54 7.37
CA LEU A 704 -1.15 -33.94 6.21
C LEU A 704 -2.03 -34.49 5.09
N ARG A 705 -1.83 -33.97 3.87
CA ARG A 705 -2.49 -34.47 2.65
C ARG A 705 -1.97 -35.86 2.28
N ALA A 706 -2.74 -36.59 1.45
CA ALA A 706 -2.39 -37.95 1.04
C ALA A 706 -1.07 -38.03 0.24
N ASP A 707 -0.74 -37.01 -0.56
CA ASP A 707 0.53 -36.88 -1.29
C ASP A 707 1.72 -36.67 -0.34
N ASP A 708 1.58 -35.85 0.70
CA ASP A 708 2.60 -35.64 1.73
C ASP A 708 2.90 -36.94 2.49
N LYS A 709 1.86 -37.67 2.88
CA LYS A 709 1.97 -38.95 3.58
C LYS A 709 2.72 -39.99 2.76
N LYS A 710 2.37 -40.13 1.48
CA LYS A 710 3.05 -41.01 0.53
C LYS A 710 4.52 -40.65 0.35
N THR A 711 4.81 -39.36 0.24
CA THR A 711 6.19 -38.86 0.09
C THR A 711 7.01 -39.18 1.33
N LEU A 712 6.50 -38.90 2.53
CA LEU A 712 7.15 -39.20 3.79
C LEU A 712 7.45 -40.71 3.95
N ALA A 713 6.48 -41.58 3.60
CA ALA A 713 6.65 -43.04 3.64
C ALA A 713 7.68 -43.52 2.60
N ALA A 714 7.59 -43.03 1.35
CA ALA A 714 8.52 -43.39 0.28
C ALA A 714 9.97 -42.99 0.62
N LYS A 715 10.16 -41.85 1.30
CA LYS A 715 11.47 -41.40 1.76
C LYS A 715 11.90 -42.03 3.10
N LYS A 716 11.05 -42.80 3.80
CA LYS A 716 11.32 -43.30 5.17
C LYS A 716 11.78 -42.18 6.11
N ALA A 717 11.03 -41.07 6.10
CA ALA A 717 11.40 -39.85 6.79
C ALA A 717 11.27 -39.98 8.32
N ARG A 718 12.22 -39.40 9.07
CA ARG A 718 12.14 -39.30 10.54
C ARG A 718 11.54 -37.96 10.94
N VAL A 719 10.30 -37.95 11.38
CA VAL A 719 9.56 -36.72 11.68
C VAL A 719 9.61 -36.41 13.18
N TYR A 720 10.23 -35.29 13.53
CA TYR A 720 10.35 -34.76 14.88
C TYR A 720 9.40 -33.59 15.07
N LEU A 721 8.75 -33.53 16.23
CA LEU A 721 7.81 -32.48 16.62
C LEU A 721 8.34 -31.72 17.82
N ILE A 722 8.18 -30.41 17.81
CA ILE A 722 8.45 -29.54 18.96
C ILE A 722 7.45 -28.39 18.97
N ASP A 723 6.91 -28.06 20.13
CA ASP A 723 6.13 -26.84 20.31
C ASP A 723 7.03 -25.77 20.94
N SER A 724 7.65 -24.94 20.10
CA SER A 724 8.55 -23.88 20.59
C SER A 724 7.82 -22.83 21.43
N SER A 725 6.52 -22.61 21.21
CA SER A 725 5.73 -21.64 21.97
C SER A 725 5.46 -22.16 23.38
N ALA A 726 5.04 -23.43 23.50
CA ALA A 726 4.82 -24.07 24.80
C ALA A 726 6.12 -24.15 25.63
N VAL A 727 7.28 -24.35 25.00
CA VAL A 727 8.58 -24.31 25.69
C VAL A 727 8.87 -22.92 26.26
N VAL A 728 8.64 -21.85 25.48
CA VAL A 728 8.83 -20.46 25.94
C VAL A 728 7.87 -20.12 27.09
N GLU A 729 6.61 -20.52 27.00
CA GLU A 729 5.62 -20.37 28.08
C GLU A 729 6.06 -21.11 29.36
N GLY A 730 6.57 -22.33 29.23
CA GLY A 730 7.12 -23.08 30.37
C GLY A 730 8.31 -22.39 31.03
N LEU A 731 9.22 -21.80 30.23
CA LEU A 731 10.36 -21.02 30.75
C LEU A 731 9.90 -19.74 31.47
N LEU A 732 8.88 -19.06 30.94
CA LEU A 732 8.24 -17.91 31.57
C LEU A 732 7.64 -18.27 32.94
N ASP A 733 6.90 -19.37 33.00
CA ASP A 733 6.25 -19.85 34.23
C ASP A 733 7.26 -20.20 35.33
N VAL A 734 8.33 -20.92 34.97
CA VAL A 734 9.41 -21.25 35.92
C VAL A 734 10.09 -19.98 36.41
N THR A 735 10.30 -19.01 35.52
CA THR A 735 10.91 -17.71 35.85
C THR A 735 10.04 -16.89 36.79
N ALA A 736 8.73 -16.86 36.56
CA ALA A 736 7.77 -16.18 37.42
C ALA A 736 7.70 -16.83 38.82
N LYS A 737 7.69 -18.17 38.90
CA LYS A 737 7.62 -18.91 40.18
C LYS A 737 8.87 -18.72 41.03
N ALA A 738 10.07 -18.68 40.42
CA ALA A 738 11.33 -18.51 41.15
C ALA A 738 11.48 -17.11 41.79
N ARG A 739 10.76 -16.08 41.31
CA ARG A 739 10.87 -14.68 41.79
C ARG A 739 9.82 -14.28 42.84
N GLY A 740 9.09 -15.23 43.44
CA GLY A 740 8.19 -14.97 44.57
C GLY A 740 6.79 -14.48 44.17
N GLY A 741 6.04 -15.34 43.48
CA GLY A 741 4.73 -15.07 42.87
C GLY A 741 3.78 -14.15 43.64
N ASN A 742 3.44 -13.02 43.00
CA ASN A 742 2.15 -12.28 43.02
C ASN A 742 2.25 -10.79 42.62
N ASN A 743 3.43 -10.26 42.26
CA ASN A 743 3.53 -8.90 41.70
C ASN A 743 3.74 -8.92 40.18
N LYS A 744 2.90 -8.13 39.47
CA LYS A 744 2.97 -7.86 38.02
C LYS A 744 4.41 -7.63 37.57
N ILE A 745 4.94 -8.57 36.80
CA ILE A 745 6.32 -8.60 36.31
C ILE A 745 6.43 -7.63 35.11
N ASN A 746 6.87 -6.40 35.36
CA ASN A 746 7.19 -5.44 34.29
C ASN A 746 8.70 -5.27 34.06
N ALA A 747 9.55 -6.21 34.50
CA ALA A 747 11.01 -6.00 34.51
C ALA A 747 11.89 -7.17 34.04
N GLU A 748 11.38 -8.15 33.29
CA GLU A 748 12.12 -9.00 32.32
C GLU A 748 11.24 -10.19 31.89
N THR A 749 10.47 -10.00 30.82
CA THR A 749 9.72 -11.06 30.15
C THR A 749 10.66 -11.84 29.22
N VAL A 750 10.67 -13.18 29.28
CA VAL A 750 11.34 -14.01 28.26
C VAL A 750 10.72 -13.64 26.91
N PRO A 751 11.50 -13.12 25.93
CA PRO A 751 10.97 -12.67 24.66
C PRO A 751 10.42 -13.84 23.83
N LYS A 752 9.43 -13.56 22.97
CA LYS A 752 8.87 -14.59 22.07
C LYS A 752 9.91 -15.13 21.09
N GLU A 753 10.91 -14.32 20.76
CA GLU A 753 12.04 -14.65 19.88
C GLU A 753 12.92 -15.78 20.46
N VAL A 754 12.79 -16.11 21.75
CA VAL A 754 13.45 -17.29 22.34
C VAL A 754 12.97 -18.59 21.67
N ALA A 755 11.77 -18.61 21.06
CA ALA A 755 11.32 -19.72 20.22
C ALA A 755 12.31 -20.04 19.09
N THR A 756 12.98 -19.03 18.53
CA THR A 756 14.07 -19.21 17.54
C THR A 756 15.19 -20.09 18.10
N VAL A 757 15.58 -19.84 19.36
CA VAL A 757 16.66 -20.57 20.03
C VAL A 757 16.24 -22.00 20.37
N VAL A 758 14.98 -22.20 20.77
CA VAL A 758 14.42 -23.53 21.02
C VAL A 758 14.48 -24.39 19.75
N LEU A 759 14.08 -23.84 18.59
CA LEU A 759 14.23 -24.54 17.31
C LEU A 759 15.69 -24.76 16.92
N ALA A 760 16.58 -23.81 17.22
CA ALA A 760 18.02 -23.97 16.97
C ALA A 760 18.62 -25.13 17.80
N ALA A 761 18.20 -25.28 19.06
CA ALA A 761 18.60 -26.39 19.93
C ALA A 761 18.13 -27.74 19.34
N ALA A 762 16.87 -27.83 18.94
CA ALA A 762 16.30 -29.02 18.29
C ALA A 762 17.02 -29.34 16.96
N PHE A 763 17.34 -28.33 16.16
CA PHE A 763 18.12 -28.48 14.93
C PHE A 763 19.50 -29.07 15.22
N HIS A 764 20.25 -28.52 16.18
CA HIS A 764 21.58 -29.05 16.52
C HIS A 764 21.52 -30.51 16.99
N ARG A 765 20.48 -30.87 17.75
CA ARG A 765 20.23 -32.24 18.19
C ARG A 765 19.98 -33.19 17.04
N ILE A 766 19.16 -32.81 16.06
CA ILE A 766 18.77 -33.65 14.93
C ILE A 766 19.86 -33.70 13.85
N HIS A 767 20.42 -32.55 13.50
CA HIS A 767 21.32 -32.41 12.36
C HIS A 767 22.76 -32.82 12.69
N PHE A 768 23.25 -32.47 13.88
CA PHE A 768 24.63 -32.76 14.32
C PHE A 768 24.71 -33.84 15.41
N GLY A 769 23.60 -34.20 16.04
CA GLY A 769 23.60 -35.17 17.15
C GLY A 769 24.06 -34.59 18.49
N SER A 770 24.28 -33.28 18.58
CA SER A 770 24.75 -32.60 19.82
C SER A 770 23.66 -32.59 20.89
N SER A 771 24.02 -32.87 22.15
CA SER A 771 23.06 -32.88 23.28
C SER A 771 23.68 -32.46 24.61
N GLY A 772 22.85 -32.09 25.58
CA GLY A 772 23.26 -31.75 26.95
C GLY A 772 24.40 -30.71 26.98
N ILE A 773 25.47 -31.01 27.72
CA ILE A 773 26.61 -30.10 27.93
C ILE A 773 27.23 -29.59 26.62
N ALA A 774 27.34 -30.45 25.61
CA ALA A 774 27.91 -30.06 24.32
C ALA A 774 27.02 -29.05 23.59
N LEU A 775 25.69 -29.22 23.66
CA LEU A 775 24.72 -28.30 23.06
C LEU A 775 24.64 -26.98 23.84
N THR A 776 24.68 -27.04 25.17
CA THR A 776 24.76 -25.85 26.03
C THR A 776 25.98 -24.99 25.67
N ALA A 777 27.17 -25.60 25.58
CA ALA A 777 28.39 -24.87 25.24
C ALA A 777 28.34 -24.20 23.84
N ILE A 778 27.63 -24.82 22.88
CA ILE A 778 27.41 -24.26 21.54
C ILE A 778 26.56 -22.99 21.64
N LEU A 779 25.43 -23.07 22.34
CA LEU A 779 24.46 -21.98 22.41
C LEU A 779 24.94 -20.83 23.32
N GLU A 780 25.62 -21.12 24.44
CA GLU A 780 26.18 -20.11 25.37
C GLU A 780 27.09 -19.12 24.66
N LYS A 781 27.95 -19.60 23.75
CA LYS A 781 28.87 -18.76 22.99
C LYS A 781 28.14 -17.72 22.11
N SER A 782 26.98 -18.10 21.56
CA SER A 782 26.23 -17.26 20.62
C SER A 782 25.18 -16.36 21.29
N LEU A 783 24.65 -16.76 22.45
CA LEU A 783 23.50 -16.13 23.11
C LEU A 783 23.90 -15.15 24.22
N GLY A 784 25.09 -15.27 24.82
CA GLY A 784 25.63 -14.29 25.78
C GLY A 784 24.64 -13.86 26.88
N VAL A 785 24.23 -12.59 26.85
CA VAL A 785 23.31 -11.93 27.81
C VAL A 785 21.82 -12.10 27.47
N ALA A 786 21.46 -13.12 26.68
CA ALA A 786 20.07 -13.33 26.27
C ALA A 786 19.13 -13.51 27.47
N PRO A 787 17.94 -12.87 27.46
CA PRO A 787 16.93 -12.98 28.53
C PRO A 787 16.17 -14.31 28.42
N LEU A 788 16.85 -15.42 28.75
CA LEU A 788 16.33 -16.79 28.59
C LEU A 788 15.53 -17.30 29.81
N GLY A 789 15.42 -16.49 30.86
CA GLY A 789 14.76 -16.88 32.11
C GLY A 789 15.70 -17.60 33.10
N VAL A 790 15.11 -18.33 34.05
CA VAL A 790 15.84 -19.07 35.11
C VAL A 790 16.68 -20.20 34.50
N ASN A 791 17.91 -20.36 34.99
CA ASN A 791 18.92 -21.33 34.52
C ASN A 791 19.50 -21.05 33.12
N GLY A 792 19.19 -19.90 32.50
CA GLY A 792 19.83 -19.43 31.28
C GLY A 792 19.78 -20.45 30.12
N VAL A 793 20.91 -20.63 29.43
CA VAL A 793 21.02 -21.55 28.28
C VAL A 793 20.83 -23.00 28.68
N VAL A 794 21.32 -23.41 29.86
CA VAL A 794 21.19 -24.78 30.38
C VAL A 794 19.72 -25.17 30.49
N GLY A 795 18.92 -24.31 31.14
CA GLY A 795 17.49 -24.54 31.31
C GLY A 795 16.73 -24.60 29.97
N LEU A 796 17.12 -23.76 29.01
CA LEU A 796 16.54 -23.79 27.67
C LEU A 796 16.85 -25.09 26.92
N VAL A 797 18.10 -25.56 26.97
CA VAL A 797 18.51 -26.82 26.31
C VAL A 797 17.76 -28.01 26.90
N GLU A 798 17.69 -28.10 28.23
CA GLU A 798 16.93 -29.16 28.91
C GLU A 798 15.44 -29.14 28.54
N ALA A 799 14.83 -27.95 28.49
CA ALA A 799 13.43 -27.80 28.12
C ALA A 799 13.18 -28.17 26.65
N ALA A 800 14.05 -27.74 25.73
CA ALA A 800 13.95 -28.05 24.31
C ALA A 800 14.16 -29.55 24.02
N GLU A 801 15.15 -30.18 24.64
CA GLU A 801 15.40 -31.62 24.49
C GLU A 801 14.25 -32.47 25.05
N LYS A 802 13.63 -32.03 26.15
CA LYS A 802 12.46 -32.69 26.74
C LYS A 802 11.21 -32.55 25.87
N ALA A 803 11.03 -31.41 25.22
CA ALA A 803 9.87 -31.14 24.37
C ALA A 803 9.98 -31.79 22.97
N LEU A 804 11.18 -32.15 22.53
CA LEU A 804 11.42 -32.77 21.25
C LEU A 804 10.92 -34.22 21.24
N THR A 805 9.91 -34.51 20.42
CA THR A 805 9.31 -35.85 20.30
C THR A 805 9.49 -36.41 18.89
N LEU A 806 9.66 -37.72 18.76
CA LEU A 806 9.65 -38.41 17.46
C LEU A 806 8.23 -38.89 17.19
N ALA A 807 7.63 -38.46 16.09
CA ALA A 807 6.31 -38.91 15.70
C ALA A 807 6.37 -40.38 15.27
N SER A 808 5.51 -41.21 15.85
CA SER A 808 5.39 -42.62 15.51
C SER A 808 4.36 -42.78 14.39
N TYR A 809 4.83 -43.08 13.19
CA TYR A 809 3.99 -43.42 12.04
C TYR A 809 4.24 -44.86 11.57
N ASN A 810 3.22 -45.50 11.01
CA ASN A 810 3.37 -46.73 10.25
C ASN A 810 3.52 -46.38 8.76
N ASP A 811 4.66 -46.74 8.17
CA ASP A 811 4.96 -46.45 6.76
C ASP A 811 3.95 -47.09 5.80
N GLU A 812 3.41 -48.27 6.15
CA GLU A 812 2.41 -48.96 5.32
C GLU A 812 1.08 -48.22 5.29
N ASP A 813 0.63 -47.70 6.43
CA ASP A 813 -0.62 -46.94 6.56
C ASP A 813 -0.50 -45.57 5.85
N LEU A 814 0.65 -44.92 5.98
CA LEU A 814 0.94 -43.67 5.25
C LEU A 814 0.98 -43.89 3.74
N ALA A 815 1.61 -44.97 3.27
CA ALA A 815 1.68 -45.30 1.84
C ALA A 815 0.30 -45.64 1.24
N ALA A 816 -0.57 -46.26 2.04
CA ALA A 816 -1.93 -46.64 1.64
C ALA A 816 -2.94 -45.46 1.66
N SER A 817 -2.54 -44.28 2.13
CA SER A 817 -3.43 -43.11 2.27
C SER A 817 -4.05 -42.69 0.93
N GLN A 818 -5.37 -42.49 0.92
CA GLN A 818 -6.12 -41.99 -0.24
C GLN A 818 -6.57 -40.54 -0.03
N PRO A 819 -6.73 -39.75 -1.12
CA PRO A 819 -7.28 -38.40 -1.02
C PRO A 819 -8.69 -38.41 -0.43
N VAL A 820 -9.05 -37.39 0.34
CA VAL A 820 -10.39 -37.26 0.92
C VAL A 820 -11.33 -36.61 -0.11
N GLU A 821 -12.59 -37.06 -0.24
CA GLU A 821 -13.58 -36.45 -1.13
C GLU A 821 -13.75 -34.95 -0.79
N GLY A 822 -13.49 -34.07 -1.77
CA GLY A 822 -13.57 -32.61 -1.61
C GLY A 822 -12.22 -31.90 -1.38
N GLU A 823 -11.09 -32.60 -1.31
CA GLU A 823 -9.78 -31.97 -1.48
C GLU A 823 -9.65 -31.46 -2.92
N ASP A 824 -9.70 -30.14 -3.12
CA ASP A 824 -9.49 -29.52 -4.44
C ASP A 824 -8.23 -30.09 -5.09
N ALA A 825 -8.38 -30.63 -6.30
CA ALA A 825 -7.35 -31.33 -7.09
C ALA A 825 -6.17 -30.43 -7.55
N VAL A 826 -5.95 -29.29 -6.91
CA VAL A 826 -4.89 -28.35 -7.24
C VAL A 826 -3.55 -28.91 -6.74
N GLN A 827 -2.72 -29.33 -7.68
CA GLN A 827 -1.35 -29.76 -7.42
C GLN A 827 -0.54 -28.60 -6.83
N ARG A 828 -0.04 -28.77 -5.60
CA ARG A 828 0.84 -27.78 -4.96
C ARG A 828 2.20 -27.77 -5.67
N PRO A 829 2.81 -26.60 -5.89
CA PRO A 829 4.16 -26.52 -6.44
C PRO A 829 5.18 -27.18 -5.52
N THR A 830 6.14 -27.89 -6.11
CA THR A 830 7.33 -28.44 -5.44
C THR A 830 8.47 -27.42 -5.41
N ALA A 831 8.58 -26.60 -6.46
CA ALA A 831 9.54 -25.52 -6.56
C ALA A 831 9.04 -24.26 -5.84
N PHE A 832 9.87 -23.74 -4.94
CA PHE A 832 9.60 -22.50 -4.21
C PHE A 832 9.70 -21.28 -5.14
N ARG A 833 8.68 -20.42 -5.15
CA ARG A 833 8.66 -19.20 -5.98
C ARG A 833 9.53 -18.11 -5.34
N TYR A 834 10.64 -17.78 -5.98
CA TYR A 834 11.52 -16.69 -5.53
C TYR A 834 11.14 -15.40 -6.25
N ASN A 835 10.27 -14.60 -5.65
CA ASN A 835 9.74 -13.35 -6.21
C ASN A 835 10.07 -12.11 -5.36
N GLY A 836 10.49 -12.30 -4.11
CA GLY A 836 10.86 -11.23 -3.19
C GLY A 836 12.37 -11.18 -2.95
N PHE A 837 12.93 -9.98 -3.05
CA PHE A 837 14.33 -9.73 -2.68
C PHE A 837 14.56 -9.64 -1.16
N LEU A 838 13.54 -9.25 -0.42
CA LEU A 838 13.58 -9.04 1.02
C LEU A 838 12.26 -9.58 1.58
N PRO A 839 12.17 -9.80 2.91
CA PRO A 839 10.89 -10.03 3.57
C PRO A 839 9.85 -9.02 3.10
N SER A 840 8.59 -9.42 3.01
CA SER A 840 7.50 -8.53 2.64
C SER A 840 7.48 -7.34 3.61
N ALA A 841 7.68 -6.14 3.09
CA ALA A 841 7.45 -4.91 3.86
C ALA A 841 5.98 -4.80 4.28
N ASP A 842 5.11 -5.51 3.55
CA ASP A 842 3.67 -5.42 3.63
C ASP A 842 3.01 -6.55 4.43
N ALA A 843 3.75 -7.44 5.11
CA ALA A 843 3.10 -8.39 6.04
C ALA A 843 2.34 -7.65 7.18
N ALA A 844 2.70 -6.39 7.43
CA ALA A 844 1.94 -5.49 8.32
C ALA A 844 0.68 -4.92 7.66
N THR A 845 0.63 -4.76 6.32
CA THR A 845 -0.45 -4.12 5.54
C THR A 845 -1.37 -5.11 4.82
N VAL A 846 -0.97 -6.38 4.63
CA VAL A 846 -1.86 -7.45 4.17
C VAL A 846 -2.83 -7.77 5.30
N GLY A 847 -3.92 -7.01 5.35
CA GLY A 847 -4.92 -7.01 6.43
C GLY A 847 -5.11 -5.66 7.14
N GLN A 848 -4.36 -4.60 6.78
CA GLN A 848 -4.68 -3.25 7.26
C GLN A 848 -5.77 -2.62 6.40
N GLU A 849 -6.80 -2.11 7.07
CA GLU A 849 -7.78 -1.21 6.45
C GLU A 849 -7.02 -0.08 5.77
N ALA A 850 -7.33 0.19 4.50
CA ALA A 850 -6.76 1.32 3.81
C ALA A 850 -7.07 2.59 4.63
N ALA A 851 -6.02 3.32 5.02
CA ALA A 851 -6.13 4.52 5.84
C ALA A 851 -5.89 5.79 5.02
N ALA A 852 -6.45 6.91 5.48
CA ALA A 852 -6.14 8.21 4.90
C ALA A 852 -4.68 8.58 5.19
N VAL A 853 -3.95 8.99 4.16
CA VAL A 853 -2.52 9.36 4.25
C VAL A 853 -2.37 10.83 3.92
N ARG A 854 -1.55 11.54 4.71
CA ARG A 854 -1.15 12.92 4.37
C ARG A 854 -0.35 12.92 3.08
N SER A 855 -0.83 13.70 2.10
CA SER A 855 -0.23 13.80 0.77
C SER A 855 0.43 15.16 0.62
N THR A 856 1.55 15.19 -0.09
CA THR A 856 2.19 16.47 -0.46
C THR A 856 1.57 16.99 -1.75
N TRP A 857 1.46 18.31 -1.93
CA TRP A 857 0.99 18.91 -3.20
C TRP A 857 1.71 18.39 -4.44
N ALA A 858 2.96 17.95 -4.28
CA ALA A 858 3.78 17.42 -5.35
C ALA A 858 3.16 16.15 -5.94
N LEU A 859 2.71 15.20 -5.13
CA LEU A 859 2.21 13.91 -5.63
C LEU A 859 0.95 14.07 -6.53
N PRO A 860 -0.11 14.79 -6.12
CA PRO A 860 -1.26 15.05 -6.99
C PRO A 860 -0.89 15.88 -8.22
N ALA A 861 0.01 16.87 -8.10
CA ALA A 861 0.51 17.60 -9.26
C ALA A 861 1.23 16.66 -10.24
N TRP A 862 1.92 15.63 -9.75
CA TRP A 862 2.60 14.64 -10.60
C TRP A 862 1.62 13.68 -11.26
N GLN A 863 0.63 13.20 -10.50
CA GLN A 863 -0.45 12.36 -11.02
C GLN A 863 -1.25 13.09 -12.09
N LEU A 864 -1.47 14.41 -11.91
CA LEU A 864 -2.06 15.26 -12.94
C LEU A 864 -1.14 15.37 -14.16
N LEU A 865 0.15 15.66 -13.99
CA LEU A 865 1.07 15.82 -15.13
C LEU A 865 1.30 14.52 -15.93
N PHE A 866 1.17 13.35 -15.29
CA PHE A 866 1.40 12.02 -15.89
C PHE A 866 0.18 11.12 -15.72
N SER A 867 -1.00 11.60 -16.12
CA SER A 867 -2.29 10.91 -15.90
C SER A 867 -2.31 9.48 -16.43
N GLU A 868 -1.61 9.21 -17.54
CA GLU A 868 -1.52 7.90 -18.18
C GLU A 868 -0.72 6.91 -17.33
N ALA A 869 0.37 7.36 -16.71
CA ALA A 869 1.24 6.52 -15.89
C ALA A 869 0.63 6.16 -14.53
N TYR A 870 -0.30 6.98 -14.03
CA TYR A 870 -0.99 6.78 -12.76
C TYR A 870 -2.45 6.34 -12.93
N HIS A 871 -2.89 6.07 -14.16
CA HIS A 871 -4.29 5.75 -14.50
C HIS A 871 -5.29 6.72 -13.86
N LEU A 872 -4.94 8.00 -13.81
CA LEU A 872 -5.72 9.02 -13.09
C LEU A 872 -7.07 9.24 -13.78
N ASN A 873 -8.16 8.87 -13.10
CA ASN A 873 -9.50 9.14 -13.58
C ASN A 873 -9.98 10.54 -13.15
N ARG A 874 -9.85 11.52 -14.05
CA ARG A 874 -10.26 12.91 -13.80
C ARG A 874 -11.75 13.17 -13.97
N HIS A 875 -12.49 12.23 -14.53
CA HIS A 875 -13.89 12.41 -14.93
C HIS A 875 -14.86 11.61 -14.07
N ALA A 876 -14.35 10.78 -13.15
CA ALA A 876 -15.20 10.10 -12.18
C ALA A 876 -15.80 11.10 -11.19
N LEU A 877 -17.13 11.14 -11.15
CA LEU A 877 -17.92 11.94 -10.21
C LEU A 877 -18.30 11.04 -9.03
N ARG A 878 -17.80 11.37 -7.83
CA ARG A 878 -18.02 10.57 -6.60
C ARG A 878 -17.73 9.06 -6.82
N PRO A 879 -16.47 8.68 -7.13
CA PRO A 879 -16.06 7.28 -7.29
C PRO A 879 -16.18 6.45 -6.00
N ASP A 880 -16.52 7.10 -4.89
CA ASP A 880 -16.83 6.47 -3.61
C ASP A 880 -18.24 5.85 -3.57
N LEU A 881 -19.10 6.10 -4.55
CA LEU A 881 -20.49 5.65 -4.57
C LEU A 881 -20.79 4.76 -5.79
N HIS A 882 -21.52 3.67 -5.56
CA HIS A 882 -21.93 2.69 -6.57
C HIS A 882 -22.96 3.23 -7.59
N GLU A 883 -23.68 4.30 -7.25
CA GLU A 883 -24.69 4.93 -8.12
C GLU A 883 -24.01 5.81 -9.18
N LYS A 884 -24.56 5.81 -10.41
CA LYS A 884 -24.05 6.68 -11.47
C LYS A 884 -24.44 8.13 -11.22
N ASN A 885 -23.42 8.98 -11.06
CA ASN A 885 -23.57 10.41 -10.78
C ASN A 885 -23.48 11.26 -12.06
N TYR A 886 -24.23 12.35 -12.09
CA TYR A 886 -24.30 13.33 -13.17
C TYR A 886 -24.07 14.73 -12.62
N VAL A 887 -23.59 15.64 -13.46
CA VAL A 887 -23.53 17.08 -13.12
C VAL A 887 -24.65 17.80 -13.85
N ALA A 888 -25.63 18.31 -13.10
CA ALA A 888 -26.71 19.14 -13.62
C ALA A 888 -26.42 20.62 -13.36
N THR A 889 -26.96 21.51 -14.20
CA THR A 889 -26.77 22.97 -14.05
C THR A 889 -28.07 23.63 -13.65
N VAL A 890 -28.06 24.44 -12.59
CA VAL A 890 -29.23 25.20 -12.14
C VAL A 890 -29.62 26.21 -13.22
N THR A 891 -30.84 26.11 -13.75
CA THR A 891 -31.39 27.07 -14.71
C THR A 891 -32.36 28.05 -14.05
N GLU A 892 -33.13 27.58 -13.07
CA GLU A 892 -34.05 28.39 -12.29
C GLU A 892 -33.99 28.00 -10.81
N ASN A 893 -34.05 28.99 -9.93
CA ASN A 893 -34.31 28.81 -8.51
C ASN A 893 -35.26 29.92 -8.08
N ARG A 894 -36.53 29.59 -7.92
CA ARG A 894 -37.61 30.55 -7.72
C ARG A 894 -38.44 30.20 -6.50
N ARG A 895 -38.48 31.12 -5.54
CA ARG A 895 -39.38 31.02 -4.39
C ARG A 895 -40.85 31.09 -4.82
N LEU A 896 -41.66 30.16 -4.33
CA LEU A 896 -43.10 30.05 -4.59
C LEU A 896 -43.95 30.67 -3.48
N THR A 897 -43.41 30.84 -2.27
CA THR A 897 -44.11 31.49 -1.16
C THR A 897 -43.83 32.99 -1.12
N PRO A 898 -44.75 33.81 -0.57
CA PRO A 898 -44.48 35.23 -0.32
C PRO A 898 -43.21 35.45 0.53
N ALA A 899 -42.50 36.56 0.29
CA ALA A 899 -41.22 36.86 0.95
C ALA A 899 -41.35 37.01 2.48
N ASP A 900 -42.50 37.53 2.93
CA ASP A 900 -42.89 37.71 4.33
C ASP A 900 -43.43 36.42 4.99
N TYR A 901 -43.62 35.34 4.22
CA TYR A 901 -44.05 34.05 4.77
C TYR A 901 -42.85 33.31 5.38
N PRO A 902 -42.97 32.73 6.60
CA PRO A 902 -41.83 32.13 7.28
C PRO A 902 -41.30 30.84 6.65
N ARG A 903 -42.09 30.12 5.86
CA ARG A 903 -41.62 28.92 5.14
C ARG A 903 -41.21 29.27 3.72
N ASN A 904 -39.97 28.96 3.37
CA ASN A 904 -39.50 29.08 2.00
C ASN A 904 -39.77 27.77 1.24
N VAL A 905 -40.77 27.79 0.35
CA VAL A 905 -40.98 26.72 -0.63
C VAL A 905 -40.55 27.26 -1.98
N PHE A 906 -39.72 26.55 -2.72
CA PHE A 906 -39.15 27.00 -3.98
C PHE A 906 -39.16 25.91 -5.06
N HIS A 907 -39.26 26.38 -6.29
CA HIS A 907 -39.10 25.62 -7.52
C HIS A 907 -37.65 25.70 -7.96
N MET A 908 -37.09 24.58 -8.39
CA MET A 908 -35.74 24.52 -8.94
C MET A 908 -35.73 23.73 -10.23
N GLU A 909 -35.06 24.27 -11.25
CA GLU A 909 -34.85 23.59 -12.52
C GLU A 909 -33.36 23.30 -12.71
N LEU A 910 -33.07 22.07 -13.12
CA LEU A 910 -31.73 21.55 -13.33
C LEU A 910 -31.62 21.04 -14.76
N SER A 911 -30.87 21.74 -15.60
CA SER A 911 -30.57 21.26 -16.95
C SER A 911 -29.65 20.05 -16.90
N THR A 912 -30.04 19.01 -17.62
CA THR A 912 -29.30 17.75 -17.79
C THR A 912 -28.74 17.59 -19.21
N ALA A 913 -28.76 18.67 -20.01
CA ALA A 913 -28.30 18.67 -21.39
C ALA A 913 -26.84 18.17 -21.50
N GLY A 914 -26.60 17.21 -22.40
CA GLY A 914 -25.28 16.61 -22.59
C GLY A 914 -24.86 15.58 -21.53
N THR A 915 -25.66 15.31 -20.50
CA THR A 915 -25.32 14.32 -19.47
C THR A 915 -25.84 12.91 -19.79
N GLY A 916 -26.87 12.80 -20.63
CA GLY A 916 -27.56 11.54 -20.91
C GLY A 916 -28.43 11.03 -19.76
N LEU A 917 -28.70 11.84 -18.73
CA LEU A 917 -29.55 11.48 -17.61
C LEU A 917 -30.99 11.18 -18.11
N ARG A 918 -31.48 9.99 -17.77
CA ARG A 918 -32.87 9.55 -18.01
C ARG A 918 -33.55 9.29 -16.68
N TYR A 919 -34.82 9.65 -16.59
CA TYR A 919 -35.63 9.41 -15.41
C TYR A 919 -37.11 9.22 -15.78
N GLU A 920 -37.84 8.48 -14.96
CA GLU A 920 -39.26 8.21 -15.11
C GLU A 920 -40.12 8.95 -14.07
N VAL A 921 -41.43 9.00 -14.34
CA VAL A 921 -42.39 9.65 -13.43
C VAL A 921 -42.46 8.89 -12.12
N GLY A 922 -42.25 9.61 -11.02
CA GLY A 922 -42.28 9.07 -9.66
C GLY A 922 -40.91 8.73 -9.09
N GLU A 923 -39.84 8.79 -9.89
CA GLU A 923 -38.46 8.70 -9.41
C GLU A 923 -38.03 9.94 -8.61
N ALA A 924 -36.95 9.78 -7.83
CA ALA A 924 -36.36 10.84 -7.03
C ALA A 924 -34.97 11.20 -7.52
N LEU A 925 -34.61 12.48 -7.39
CA LEU A 925 -33.26 12.96 -7.64
C LEU A 925 -32.47 12.98 -6.33
N GLY A 926 -31.42 12.17 -6.25
CA GLY A 926 -30.43 12.20 -5.18
C GLY A 926 -29.51 13.41 -5.35
N VAL A 927 -29.61 14.41 -4.48
CA VAL A 927 -28.75 15.60 -4.52
C VAL A 927 -27.61 15.46 -3.53
N HIS A 928 -26.38 15.65 -4.01
CA HIS A 928 -25.18 15.64 -3.17
C HIS A 928 -24.91 17.06 -2.63
N GLY A 929 -25.54 17.39 -1.51
CA GLY A 929 -25.40 18.68 -0.85
C GLY A 929 -24.04 18.88 -0.18
N TRP A 930 -23.61 20.12 -0.06
CA TRP A 930 -22.36 20.50 0.62
C TRP A 930 -22.65 21.19 1.94
N ASN A 931 -21.71 21.09 2.88
CA ASN A 931 -21.74 21.91 4.08
C ASN A 931 -21.54 23.38 3.72
N ASP A 932 -22.11 24.27 4.54
CA ASP A 932 -22.01 25.72 4.34
C ASP A 932 -20.54 26.17 4.41
N GLU A 933 -20.11 26.98 3.44
CA GLU A 933 -18.72 27.40 3.34
C GLU A 933 -18.27 28.22 4.55
N GLU A 934 -19.13 29.07 5.10
CA GLU A 934 -18.78 29.90 6.26
C GLU A 934 -18.64 29.04 7.52
N GLU A 935 -19.56 28.09 7.74
CA GLU A 935 -19.48 27.17 8.88
C GLU A 935 -18.22 26.30 8.83
N VAL A 936 -17.83 25.81 7.63
CA VAL A 936 -16.57 25.07 7.44
C VAL A 936 -15.35 25.94 7.73
N ARG A 937 -15.33 27.19 7.26
CA ARG A 937 -14.22 28.13 7.52
C ARG A 937 -14.10 28.43 9.00
N ASP A 938 -15.20 28.64 9.69
CA ASP A 938 -15.23 28.89 11.14
C ASP A 938 -14.71 27.68 11.92
N PHE A 939 -15.12 26.47 11.53
CA PHE A 939 -14.61 25.25 12.14
C PHE A 939 -13.11 25.03 11.89
N ILE A 940 -12.61 25.31 10.68
CA ILE A 940 -11.17 25.24 10.36
C ILE A 940 -10.38 26.26 11.20
N ASN A 941 -10.87 27.50 11.29
CA ASN A 941 -10.23 28.55 12.09
C ASN A 941 -10.17 28.18 13.58
N TRP A 942 -11.24 27.60 14.12
CA TRP A 942 -11.30 27.15 15.51
C TRP A 942 -10.39 25.93 15.77
N SER A 943 -10.44 24.92 14.91
CA SER A 943 -9.68 23.67 15.05
C SER A 943 -8.18 23.86 14.81
N GLY A 944 -7.81 24.82 13.97
CA GLY A 944 -6.42 25.08 13.57
C GLY A 944 -5.90 24.12 12.50
N TYR A 945 -6.79 23.44 11.77
CA TYR A 945 -6.38 22.65 10.59
C TYR A 945 -5.92 23.58 9.46
N ASP A 946 -5.00 23.11 8.62
CA ASP A 946 -4.60 23.83 7.41
C ASP A 946 -5.61 23.50 6.29
N PRO A 947 -6.38 24.47 5.76
CA PRO A 947 -7.38 24.23 4.73
C PRO A 947 -6.80 23.69 3.41
N ASP A 948 -5.53 23.99 3.14
CA ASP A 948 -4.83 23.62 1.90
C ASP A 948 -4.01 22.32 2.04
N GLU A 949 -3.92 21.75 3.25
CA GLU A 949 -3.29 20.44 3.45
C GLU A 949 -4.03 19.37 2.64
N LEU A 950 -3.28 18.52 1.94
CA LEU A 950 -3.84 17.48 1.09
C LEU A 950 -3.83 16.13 1.80
N LEU A 951 -4.93 15.41 1.67
CA LEU A 951 -5.05 14.03 2.11
C LEU A 951 -5.36 13.13 0.91
N ALA A 952 -4.65 12.01 0.82
CA ALA A 952 -4.99 10.89 -0.04
C ALA A 952 -5.84 9.91 0.77
N ILE A 953 -7.12 9.79 0.43
CA ILE A 953 -8.09 8.96 1.13
C ILE A 953 -8.43 7.77 0.23
N PRO A 954 -8.41 6.53 0.73
CA PRO A 954 -8.75 5.38 -0.08
C PRO A 954 -10.20 5.44 -0.59
N SER A 955 -10.40 4.85 -1.77
CA SER A 955 -11.74 4.63 -2.33
C SER A 955 -12.43 3.51 -1.58
N LEU A 956 -13.75 3.61 -1.43
CA LEU A 956 -14.58 2.58 -0.82
C LEU A 956 -14.77 1.37 -1.74
N GLU A 957 -14.81 1.60 -3.05
CA GLU A 957 -14.98 0.52 -4.05
C GLU A 957 -13.69 -0.27 -4.27
N ASP A 958 -12.54 0.41 -4.17
CA ASP A 958 -11.22 -0.16 -4.44
C ASP A 958 -10.20 0.44 -3.45
N PRO A 959 -9.93 -0.25 -2.33
CA PRO A 959 -8.97 0.19 -1.32
C PRO A 959 -7.53 0.39 -1.86
N SER A 960 -7.21 -0.10 -3.07
CA SER A 960 -5.93 0.16 -3.73
C SER A 960 -5.85 1.54 -4.41
N ARG A 961 -6.99 2.23 -4.57
CA ARG A 961 -7.08 3.56 -5.18
C ARG A 961 -7.27 4.63 -4.12
N TYR A 962 -6.65 5.78 -4.35
CA TYR A 962 -6.74 6.94 -3.46
C TYR A 962 -7.31 8.16 -4.17
N GLU A 963 -8.23 8.84 -3.50
CA GLU A 963 -8.74 10.15 -3.85
C GLU A 963 -7.97 11.22 -3.09
N THR A 964 -7.36 12.19 -3.78
CA THR A 964 -6.70 13.32 -3.11
C THR A 964 -7.61 14.53 -3.03
N ARG A 965 -7.79 15.06 -1.83
CA ARG A 965 -8.61 16.26 -1.54
C ARG A 965 -7.88 17.17 -0.55
N SER A 966 -8.19 18.47 -0.58
CA SER A 966 -7.78 19.36 0.51
C SER A 966 -8.64 19.16 1.75
N VAL A 967 -8.14 19.54 2.93
CA VAL A 967 -8.91 19.52 4.18
C VAL A 967 -10.21 20.29 4.04
N PHE A 968 -10.18 21.46 3.41
CA PHE A 968 -11.38 22.24 3.15
C PHE A 968 -12.42 21.46 2.33
N GLN A 969 -11.99 20.81 1.24
CA GLN A 969 -12.88 19.99 0.41
C GLN A 969 -13.44 18.78 1.16
N ILE A 970 -12.65 18.17 2.05
CA ILE A 970 -13.09 17.02 2.86
C ILE A 970 -14.19 17.45 3.82
N LEU A 971 -13.97 18.54 4.56
CA LEU A 971 -14.95 19.06 5.51
C LEU A 971 -16.19 19.63 4.83
N GLN A 972 -16.06 20.17 3.62
CA GLN A 972 -17.18 20.75 2.89
C GLN A 972 -18.02 19.71 2.13
N GLN A 973 -17.37 18.74 1.48
CA GLN A 973 -18.01 17.90 0.46
C GLN A 973 -18.08 16.42 0.84
N ARG A 974 -17.30 15.98 1.84
CA ARG A 974 -17.19 14.56 2.21
C ARG A 974 -17.74 14.25 3.59
N LEU A 975 -17.31 14.96 4.64
CA LEU A 975 -17.67 14.63 6.03
C LEU A 975 -18.92 15.38 6.50
N ASP A 976 -19.83 14.69 7.18
CA ASP A 976 -21.01 15.28 7.81
C ASP A 976 -20.66 15.88 9.18
N ILE A 977 -19.74 16.85 9.20
CA ILE A 977 -19.20 17.48 10.42
C ILE A 977 -20.24 18.31 11.19
N PHE A 978 -21.33 18.72 10.53
CA PHE A 978 -22.47 19.39 11.15
C PHE A 978 -23.66 18.44 11.39
N GLY A 979 -23.45 17.13 11.19
CA GLY A 979 -24.38 16.07 11.54
C GLY A 979 -24.36 15.72 13.02
N LYS A 980 -25.21 14.76 13.41
CA LYS A 980 -25.40 14.35 14.81
C LYS A 980 -24.40 13.24 15.21
N PRO A 981 -23.60 13.41 16.28
CA PRO A 981 -22.65 12.40 16.72
C PRO A 981 -23.31 11.18 17.38
N GLY A 982 -22.87 9.98 16.98
CA GLY A 982 -23.24 8.72 17.60
C GLY A 982 -22.50 8.44 18.91
N LYS A 983 -22.95 7.44 19.69
CA LYS A 983 -22.31 7.06 20.96
C LYS A 983 -20.84 6.64 20.82
N SER A 984 -20.50 5.97 19.71
CA SER A 984 -19.12 5.56 19.39
C SER A 984 -18.17 6.76 19.29
N PHE A 985 -18.63 7.88 18.74
CA PHE A 985 -17.83 9.11 18.63
C PHE A 985 -17.48 9.69 20.00
N TYR A 986 -18.44 9.73 20.93
CA TYR A 986 -18.20 10.16 22.31
C TYR A 986 -17.21 9.22 23.04
N GLU A 987 -17.30 7.92 22.79
CA GLU A 987 -16.37 6.95 23.35
C GLU A 987 -14.94 7.16 22.80
N ALA A 988 -14.81 7.35 21.48
CA ALA A 988 -13.53 7.61 20.81
C ALA A 988 -12.88 8.90 21.35
N LEU A 989 -13.67 9.99 21.47
CA LEU A 989 -13.21 11.25 22.07
C LEU A 989 -12.70 11.06 23.50
N SER A 990 -13.34 10.20 24.30
CA SER A 990 -12.95 9.98 25.69
C SER A 990 -11.55 9.35 25.86
N LYS A 991 -11.03 8.71 24.80
CA LYS A 991 -9.69 8.12 24.75
C LYS A 991 -8.63 9.16 24.40
N LEU A 992 -9.03 10.27 23.77
CA LEU A 992 -8.16 11.36 23.30
C LEU A 992 -8.16 12.57 24.23
N ALA A 993 -9.18 12.72 25.08
CA ALA A 993 -9.30 13.81 26.04
C ALA A 993 -8.14 13.84 27.04
N THR A 994 -7.37 14.93 27.06
CA THR A 994 -6.29 15.12 28.05
C THR A 994 -6.82 15.60 29.40
N ASN A 995 -8.00 16.23 29.43
CA ASN A 995 -8.67 16.63 30.67
C ASN A 995 -9.46 15.44 31.24
N VAL A 996 -9.15 15.08 32.48
CA VAL A 996 -9.75 13.93 33.17
C VAL A 996 -11.26 14.08 33.34
N ASP A 997 -11.77 15.30 33.55
CA ASP A 997 -13.19 15.53 33.77
C ASP A 997 -13.98 15.51 32.46
N GLU A 998 -13.42 16.04 31.37
CA GLU A 998 -13.98 15.90 30.02
C GLU A 998 -14.00 14.42 29.60
N ALA A 999 -12.93 13.67 29.85
CA ALA A 999 -12.87 12.23 29.57
C ALA A 999 -13.96 11.44 30.31
N LYS A 1000 -14.25 11.79 31.57
CA LYS A 1000 -15.33 11.17 32.35
C LYS A 1000 -16.71 11.50 31.79
N TRP A 1001 -16.96 12.77 31.43
CA TRP A 1001 -18.22 13.19 30.82
C TRP A 1001 -18.46 12.48 29.49
N LEU A 1002 -17.45 12.40 28.63
CA LEU A 1002 -17.51 11.68 27.36
C LEU A 1002 -17.83 10.19 27.55
N ARG A 1003 -17.19 9.52 28.54
CA ARG A 1003 -17.50 8.13 28.90
C ARG A 1003 -18.93 7.99 29.42
N PHE A 1004 -19.38 8.90 30.28
CA PHE A 1004 -20.73 8.89 30.81
C PHE A 1004 -21.77 8.98 29.68
N ILE A 1005 -21.63 9.95 28.77
CA ILE A 1005 -22.54 10.13 27.62
C ILE A 1005 -22.58 8.86 26.74
N SER A 1006 -21.44 8.21 26.51
CA SER A 1006 -21.36 6.97 25.72
C SER A 1006 -21.93 5.73 26.43
N SER A 1007 -22.11 5.78 27.76
CA SER A 1007 -22.54 4.64 28.58
C SER A 1007 -24.06 4.39 28.55
N ALA A 1008 -24.50 3.29 29.16
CA ALA A 1008 -25.93 3.04 29.39
C ALA A 1008 -26.55 4.03 30.38
N GLU A 1009 -25.80 4.49 31.38
CA GLU A 1009 -26.27 5.43 32.42
C GLU A 1009 -26.50 6.84 31.86
N GLY A 1010 -25.68 7.27 30.89
CA GLY A 1010 -25.82 8.58 30.24
C GLY A 1010 -26.79 8.61 29.05
N ASN A 1011 -27.59 7.55 28.83
CA ASN A 1011 -28.47 7.46 27.66
C ASN A 1011 -29.51 8.60 27.60
N ALA A 1012 -30.00 9.07 28.75
CA ALA A 1012 -30.91 10.22 28.81
C ALA A 1012 -30.22 11.51 28.35
N THR A 1013 -28.98 11.74 28.79
CA THR A 1013 -28.15 12.87 28.37
C THR A 1013 -27.82 12.80 26.88
N PHE A 1014 -27.44 11.63 26.38
CA PHE A 1014 -27.22 11.40 24.95
C PHE A 1014 -28.46 11.76 24.11
N LYS A 1015 -29.65 11.29 24.50
CA LYS A 1015 -30.91 11.63 23.83
C LYS A 1015 -31.20 13.13 23.87
N LYS A 1016 -30.99 13.78 25.02
CA LYS A 1016 -31.14 15.24 25.13
C LYS A 1016 -30.20 15.98 24.18
N LEU A 1017 -28.93 15.61 24.13
CA LEU A 1017 -27.95 16.25 23.23
C LEU A 1017 -28.29 15.99 21.75
N SER A 1018 -28.70 14.76 21.38
CA SER A 1018 -28.93 14.37 19.98
C SER A 1018 -30.30 14.77 19.42
N GLU A 1019 -31.38 14.60 20.19
CA GLU A 1019 -32.76 14.79 19.74
C GLU A 1019 -33.33 16.16 20.11
N VAL A 1020 -32.96 16.71 21.28
CA VAL A 1020 -33.52 17.97 21.80
C VAL A 1020 -32.64 19.16 21.40
N GLU A 1021 -31.36 19.12 21.76
CA GLU A 1021 -30.40 20.18 21.45
C GLU A 1021 -29.77 20.02 20.05
N THR A 1022 -29.90 18.84 19.43
CA THR A 1022 -29.35 18.55 18.09
C THR A 1022 -27.89 18.99 17.95
N VAL A 1023 -27.07 18.62 18.94
CA VAL A 1023 -25.64 18.92 18.97
C VAL A 1023 -24.96 18.27 17.78
N THR A 1024 -24.06 19.00 17.15
CA THR A 1024 -23.29 18.53 15.99
C THR A 1024 -21.92 17.96 16.37
N TYR A 1025 -21.23 17.27 15.45
CA TYR A 1025 -19.83 16.85 15.67
C TYR A 1025 -18.91 18.05 15.95
N ALA A 1026 -19.03 19.13 15.17
CA ALA A 1026 -18.27 20.36 15.35
C ALA A 1026 -18.50 20.99 16.74
N GLU A 1027 -19.75 21.09 17.19
CA GLU A 1027 -20.09 21.59 18.52
C GLU A 1027 -19.59 20.65 19.62
N CYS A 1028 -19.69 19.33 19.44
CA CYS A 1028 -19.15 18.36 20.39
C CYS A 1028 -17.65 18.56 20.61
N LEU A 1029 -16.88 18.73 19.53
CA LEU A 1029 -15.45 19.04 19.60
C LEU A 1029 -15.19 20.38 20.31
N ALA A 1030 -16.05 21.38 20.10
CA ALA A 1030 -15.97 22.67 20.79
C ALA A 1030 -16.30 22.59 22.28
N MET A 1031 -17.22 21.69 22.68
CA MET A 1031 -17.59 21.45 24.07
C MET A 1031 -16.48 20.75 24.87
N PHE A 1032 -15.69 19.89 24.22
CA PHE A 1032 -14.61 19.12 24.82
C PHE A 1032 -13.25 19.47 24.19
N PRO A 1033 -12.75 20.70 24.39
CA PRO A 1033 -11.57 21.21 23.68
C PRO A 1033 -10.26 20.46 24.00
N SER A 1034 -10.23 19.69 25.11
CA SER A 1034 -9.08 18.83 25.43
C SER A 1034 -9.00 17.56 24.59
N ALA A 1035 -10.10 17.18 23.92
CA ALA A 1035 -10.21 16.01 23.06
C ALA A 1035 -10.02 16.40 21.58
N ARG A 1036 -8.82 16.92 21.24
CA ARG A 1036 -8.51 17.27 19.84
C ARG A 1036 -8.40 16.01 18.98
N LEU A 1037 -9.14 15.96 17.88
CA LEU A 1037 -9.02 14.89 16.90
C LEU A 1037 -7.91 15.19 15.88
N PRO A 1038 -6.93 14.30 15.72
CA PRO A 1038 -6.11 14.26 14.52
C PRO A 1038 -6.98 14.08 13.27
N LEU A 1039 -6.54 14.65 12.16
CA LEU A 1039 -7.31 14.70 10.91
C LEU A 1039 -7.56 13.30 10.31
N ASP A 1040 -6.59 12.40 10.44
CA ASP A 1040 -6.69 10.98 10.07
C ASP A 1040 -7.78 10.24 10.88
N VAL A 1041 -7.89 10.55 12.17
CA VAL A 1041 -8.96 10.02 13.03
C VAL A 1041 -10.31 10.67 12.68
N LEU A 1042 -10.33 11.97 12.40
CA LEU A 1042 -11.55 12.69 12.02
C LEU A 1042 -12.22 12.08 10.78
N VAL A 1043 -11.43 11.74 9.76
CA VAL A 1043 -11.94 11.11 8.52
C VAL A 1043 -12.53 9.73 8.77
N ARG A 1044 -12.08 9.03 9.82
CA ARG A 1044 -12.60 7.70 10.19
C ARG A 1044 -13.84 7.77 11.09
N GLU A 1045 -13.85 8.69 12.06
CA GLU A 1045 -14.89 8.74 13.10
C GLU A 1045 -16.13 9.56 12.68
N VAL A 1046 -16.00 10.47 11.71
CA VAL A 1046 -17.12 11.28 11.20
C VAL A 1046 -17.66 10.63 9.91
N PRO A 1047 -18.98 10.36 9.82
CA PRO A 1047 -19.58 9.74 8.65
C PRO A 1047 -19.56 10.67 7.43
N MET A 1048 -19.76 10.08 6.25
CA MET A 1048 -19.84 10.83 5.01
C MET A 1048 -21.22 11.47 4.80
N ILE A 1049 -21.26 12.58 4.06
CA ILE A 1049 -22.50 13.24 3.65
C ILE A 1049 -23.27 12.32 2.69
N GLU A 1050 -24.45 11.88 3.12
CA GLU A 1050 -25.35 11.07 2.30
C GLU A 1050 -26.13 11.93 1.28
N PRO A 1051 -26.35 11.43 0.04
CA PRO A 1051 -27.17 12.12 -0.95
C PRO A 1051 -28.64 12.17 -0.53
N ARG A 1052 -29.24 13.36 -0.56
CA ARG A 1052 -30.64 13.57 -0.18
C ARG A 1052 -31.56 13.38 -1.39
N SER A 1053 -32.50 12.45 -1.28
CA SER A 1053 -33.52 12.22 -2.31
C SER A 1053 -34.61 13.30 -2.27
N TYR A 1054 -34.92 13.88 -3.43
CA TYR A 1054 -36.07 14.76 -3.65
C TYR A 1054 -36.94 14.20 -4.77
N SER A 1055 -38.24 14.03 -4.54
CA SER A 1055 -39.17 13.55 -5.58
C SER A 1055 -39.18 14.52 -6.76
N ILE A 1056 -39.07 13.98 -7.98
CA ILE A 1056 -39.02 14.79 -9.19
C ILE A 1056 -40.41 15.36 -9.50
N SER A 1057 -40.46 16.66 -9.80
CA SER A 1057 -41.71 17.41 -10.06
C SER A 1057 -42.06 17.63 -11.52
N SER A 1058 -41.26 17.08 -12.44
CA SER A 1058 -41.49 17.13 -13.89
C SER A 1058 -41.55 15.76 -14.52
N ALA A 1059 -42.30 15.60 -15.61
CA ALA A 1059 -42.16 14.44 -16.49
C ALA A 1059 -41.08 14.71 -17.55
N GLN A 1060 -40.13 13.80 -17.74
CA GLN A 1060 -39.07 14.01 -18.75
C GLN A 1060 -39.65 14.19 -20.16
N ALA A 1061 -40.78 13.53 -20.45
CA ALA A 1061 -41.52 13.69 -21.70
C ALA A 1061 -42.03 15.12 -21.94
N ALA A 1062 -42.24 15.92 -20.88
CA ALA A 1062 -42.72 17.29 -20.97
C ALA A 1062 -41.58 18.34 -20.99
N VAL A 1063 -40.47 18.08 -20.30
CA VAL A 1063 -39.39 19.07 -20.09
C VAL A 1063 -38.08 18.74 -20.81
N GLY A 1064 -37.95 17.57 -21.43
CA GLY A 1064 -36.76 17.16 -22.18
C GLY A 1064 -35.54 16.93 -21.28
N ASP A 1065 -34.43 17.59 -21.58
CA ASP A 1065 -33.17 17.49 -20.82
C ASP A 1065 -33.15 18.48 -19.64
N SER A 1066 -34.20 18.45 -18.82
CA SER A 1066 -34.34 19.22 -17.58
C SER A 1066 -34.99 18.36 -16.49
N VAL A 1067 -34.65 18.60 -15.24
CA VAL A 1067 -35.25 17.97 -14.05
C VAL A 1067 -35.73 19.06 -13.11
N HIS A 1068 -36.99 19.02 -12.71
CA HIS A 1068 -37.59 20.06 -11.88
C HIS A 1068 -37.82 19.52 -10.48
N LEU A 1069 -37.54 20.30 -9.44
CA LEU A 1069 -37.73 19.95 -8.03
C LEU A 1069 -38.63 20.97 -7.34
N LEU A 1070 -39.43 20.47 -6.40
CA LEU A 1070 -40.24 21.27 -5.49
C LEU A 1070 -39.76 21.04 -4.06
N ILE A 1071 -39.14 22.04 -3.47
CA ILE A 1071 -38.38 21.89 -2.22
C ILE A 1071 -38.90 22.89 -1.17
N VAL A 1072 -38.87 22.48 0.10
CA VAL A 1072 -39.11 23.35 1.25
C VAL A 1072 -37.87 23.40 2.12
N THR A 1073 -37.48 24.58 2.59
CA THR A 1073 -36.39 24.71 3.56
C THR A 1073 -36.80 24.14 4.92
N VAL A 1074 -35.84 23.52 5.60
CA VAL A 1074 -36.04 22.96 6.94
C VAL A 1074 -35.21 23.79 7.91
N ASP A 1075 -35.84 24.74 8.57
CA ASP A 1075 -35.19 25.64 9.52
C ASP A 1075 -35.94 25.57 10.85
N TRP A 1076 -35.21 25.38 11.96
CA TRP A 1076 -35.79 25.36 13.30
C TRP A 1076 -34.84 25.97 14.33
N ALA A 1077 -35.36 26.34 15.50
CA ALA A 1077 -34.55 26.73 16.64
C ALA A 1077 -34.58 25.61 17.68
N THR A 1078 -33.42 25.29 18.26
CA THR A 1078 -33.36 24.39 19.43
C THR A 1078 -34.05 25.04 20.63
N PRO A 1079 -34.39 24.29 21.68
CA PRO A 1079 -34.93 24.87 22.92
C PRO A 1079 -33.97 25.88 23.57
N SER A 1080 -32.67 25.75 23.34
CA SER A 1080 -31.64 26.72 23.76
C SER A 1080 -31.58 27.98 22.87
N GLY A 1081 -32.35 28.03 21.79
CA GLY A 1081 -32.44 29.16 20.86
C GLY A 1081 -31.43 29.12 19.71
N THR A 1082 -30.63 28.07 19.58
CA THR A 1082 -29.65 27.94 18.50
C THR A 1082 -30.37 27.63 17.18
N PRO A 1083 -30.12 28.40 16.11
CA PRO A 1083 -30.72 28.10 14.81
C PRO A 1083 -30.11 26.83 14.21
N ARG A 1084 -30.94 26.06 13.52
CA ARG A 1084 -30.60 24.82 12.84
C ARG A 1084 -31.22 24.80 11.46
N TYR A 1085 -30.51 24.18 10.54
CA TYR A 1085 -30.82 24.18 9.12
C TYR A 1085 -30.69 22.77 8.56
N GLY A 1086 -31.58 22.42 7.63
CA GLY A 1086 -31.41 21.24 6.80
C GLY A 1086 -30.26 21.48 5.83
N GLN A 1087 -29.19 20.70 5.95
CA GLN A 1087 -27.95 20.84 5.20
C GLN A 1087 -28.18 20.95 3.68
N CYS A 1088 -28.78 19.93 3.06
CA CYS A 1088 -29.02 19.91 1.62
C CYS A 1088 -30.06 20.97 1.17
N THR A 1089 -31.09 21.24 1.97
CA THR A 1089 -32.09 22.28 1.62
C THR A 1089 -31.51 23.70 1.69
N ARG A 1090 -30.63 23.98 2.64
CA ARG A 1090 -29.91 25.26 2.75
C ARG A 1090 -28.92 25.42 1.60
N TYR A 1091 -28.18 24.35 1.28
CA TYR A 1091 -27.32 24.30 0.10
C TYR A 1091 -28.09 24.66 -1.17
N LEU A 1092 -29.21 23.97 -1.46
CA LEU A 1092 -30.03 24.22 -2.64
C LEU A 1092 -30.65 25.62 -2.67
N ALA A 1093 -31.18 26.11 -1.53
CA ALA A 1093 -31.79 27.43 -1.45
C ALA A 1093 -30.80 28.56 -1.80
N ASN A 1094 -29.51 28.36 -1.55
CA ASN A 1094 -28.45 29.34 -1.81
C ASN A 1094 -27.87 29.27 -3.24
N LEU A 1095 -28.23 28.25 -4.04
CA LEU A 1095 -27.74 28.12 -5.40
C LEU A 1095 -28.36 29.15 -6.35
N LYS A 1096 -27.51 29.74 -7.19
CA LYS A 1096 -27.93 30.67 -8.25
C LYS A 1096 -27.96 29.97 -9.61
N PRO A 1097 -28.76 30.45 -10.57
CA PRO A 1097 -28.67 29.99 -11.96
C PRO A 1097 -27.23 30.02 -12.48
N GLY A 1098 -26.82 28.95 -13.16
CA GLY A 1098 -25.45 28.68 -13.60
C GLY A 1098 -24.61 27.83 -12.65
N ALA A 1099 -25.04 27.63 -11.40
CA ALA A 1099 -24.36 26.73 -10.47
C ALA A 1099 -24.47 25.26 -10.93
N LYS A 1100 -23.43 24.47 -10.63
CA LYS A 1100 -23.37 23.04 -10.96
C LYS A 1100 -23.67 22.21 -9.71
N VAL A 1101 -24.46 21.16 -9.88
CA VAL A 1101 -24.89 20.27 -8.80
C VAL A 1101 -24.65 18.82 -9.21
N THR A 1102 -24.00 18.05 -8.35
CA THR A 1102 -23.88 16.61 -8.54
C THR A 1102 -25.16 15.92 -8.10
N VAL A 1103 -25.72 15.09 -8.98
CA VAL A 1103 -27.00 14.41 -8.78
C VAL A 1103 -26.93 12.93 -9.19
N SER A 1104 -27.70 12.07 -8.52
CA SER A 1104 -27.98 10.69 -8.93
C SER A 1104 -29.48 10.50 -9.13
N VAL A 1105 -29.88 9.50 -9.92
CA VAL A 1105 -31.29 9.12 -10.07
C VAL A 1105 -31.55 7.92 -9.16
N LYS A 1106 -32.57 8.04 -8.31
CA LYS A 1106 -32.98 6.99 -7.40
C LYS A 1106 -34.36 6.44 -7.80
N PRO A 1107 -34.52 5.11 -7.84
CA PRO A 1107 -35.81 4.49 -8.11
C PRO A 1107 -36.88 5.00 -7.14
N GLY A 1108 -38.05 5.31 -7.67
CA GLY A 1108 -39.21 5.76 -6.91
C GLY A 1108 -40.24 4.67 -6.69
N THR A 1109 -41.11 4.88 -5.70
CA THR A 1109 -42.22 3.97 -5.38
C THR A 1109 -43.47 4.29 -6.22
N ILE A 1110 -43.68 5.56 -6.56
CA ILE A 1110 -44.80 5.98 -7.39
C ILE A 1110 -44.49 5.64 -8.84
N LYS A 1111 -45.45 5.05 -9.54
CA LYS A 1111 -45.37 4.73 -10.97
C LYS A 1111 -46.56 5.33 -11.70
N LEU A 1112 -46.34 5.69 -12.96
CA LEU A 1112 -47.44 6.02 -13.85
C LEU A 1112 -48.17 4.71 -14.23
N PRO A 1113 -49.50 4.62 -14.12
CA PRO A 1113 -50.22 3.42 -14.52
C PRO A 1113 -49.99 3.06 -15.99
N GLN A 1114 -50.00 1.76 -16.29
CA GLN A 1114 -49.66 1.21 -17.60
C GLN A 1114 -50.54 1.77 -18.73
N TYR A 1115 -51.84 1.96 -18.46
CA TYR A 1115 -52.78 2.41 -19.48
C TYR A 1115 -53.19 3.88 -19.28
N PRO A 1116 -53.18 4.70 -20.35
CA PRO A 1116 -53.69 6.08 -20.33
C PRO A 1116 -55.17 6.20 -19.90
N THR A 1117 -55.95 5.15 -20.04
CA THR A 1117 -57.37 5.08 -19.63
C THR A 1117 -57.58 4.76 -18.14
N GLN A 1118 -56.53 4.43 -17.39
CA GLN A 1118 -56.63 4.20 -15.95
C GLN A 1118 -56.68 5.54 -15.20
N PRO A 1119 -57.69 5.76 -14.33
CA PRO A 1119 -57.76 6.96 -13.52
C PRO A 1119 -56.67 6.99 -12.45
N VAL A 1120 -56.12 8.17 -12.17
CA VAL A 1120 -55.14 8.37 -11.11
C VAL A 1120 -55.73 9.27 -10.05
N ILE A 1121 -55.67 8.83 -8.79
CA ILE A 1121 -56.05 9.61 -7.62
C ILE A 1121 -54.78 9.94 -6.83
N GLY A 1122 -54.47 11.21 -6.67
CA GLY A 1122 -53.33 11.71 -5.93
C GLY A 1122 -53.76 12.54 -4.73
N ALA A 1123 -53.19 12.31 -3.56
CA ALA A 1123 -53.35 13.15 -2.37
C ALA A 1123 -51.98 13.71 -1.97
N GLY A 1124 -51.78 15.03 -2.15
CA GLY A 1124 -50.49 15.69 -1.92
C GLY A 1124 -50.59 16.79 -0.86
N LEU A 1125 -49.70 16.75 0.13
CA LEU A 1125 -49.58 17.82 1.14
C LEU A 1125 -48.32 18.65 0.91
N GLY A 1126 -48.48 19.96 0.70
CA GLY A 1126 -47.36 20.88 0.49
C GLY A 1126 -46.44 20.43 -0.65
N THR A 1127 -45.17 20.13 -0.35
CA THR A 1127 -44.20 19.64 -1.35
C THR A 1127 -44.50 18.22 -1.86
N GLY A 1128 -45.39 17.47 -1.19
CA GLY A 1128 -45.93 16.19 -1.71
C GLY A 1128 -46.68 16.33 -3.04
N LEU A 1129 -46.93 17.56 -3.51
CA LEU A 1129 -47.43 17.83 -4.85
C LEU A 1129 -46.42 17.47 -5.96
N ALA A 1130 -45.11 17.36 -5.66
CA ALA A 1130 -44.05 17.12 -6.64
C ALA A 1130 -44.32 15.92 -7.59
N PRO A 1131 -44.44 14.67 -7.10
CA PRO A 1131 -44.67 13.52 -7.99
C PRO A 1131 -46.01 13.62 -8.73
N LEU A 1132 -47.02 14.27 -8.13
CA LEU A 1132 -48.33 14.47 -8.74
C LEU A 1132 -48.26 15.43 -9.94
N LEU A 1133 -47.42 16.47 -9.87
CA LEU A 1133 -47.18 17.36 -11.02
C LEU A 1133 -46.53 16.61 -12.18
N ALA A 1134 -45.58 15.72 -11.90
CA ALA A 1134 -44.96 14.88 -12.93
C ALA A 1134 -46.00 13.96 -13.60
N ILE A 1135 -46.91 13.35 -12.82
CA ILE A 1135 -48.02 12.56 -13.37
C ILE A 1135 -48.91 13.41 -14.28
N ILE A 1136 -49.33 14.59 -13.84
CA ILE A 1136 -50.21 15.48 -14.63
C ILE A 1136 -49.52 15.86 -15.95
N GLN A 1137 -48.23 16.22 -15.91
CA GLN A 1137 -47.46 16.55 -17.11
C GLN A 1137 -47.37 15.37 -18.09
N ALA A 1138 -47.13 14.16 -17.58
CA ALA A 1138 -47.07 12.96 -18.42
C ALA A 1138 -48.43 12.66 -19.08
N ARG A 1139 -49.52 12.81 -18.32
CA ARG A 1139 -50.90 12.62 -18.84
C ARG A 1139 -51.27 13.68 -19.87
N ASP A 1140 -50.85 14.92 -19.68
CA ASP A 1140 -51.03 15.98 -20.68
C ASP A 1140 -50.27 15.68 -21.98
N MET A 1141 -49.03 15.17 -21.89
CA MET A 1141 -48.26 14.75 -23.07
C MET A 1141 -48.91 13.58 -23.81
N GLN A 1142 -49.42 12.57 -23.09
CA GLN A 1142 -50.17 11.45 -23.69
C GLN A 1142 -51.42 11.94 -24.42
N ARG A 1143 -52.16 12.88 -23.82
CA ARG A 1143 -53.34 13.51 -24.44
C ARG A 1143 -52.97 14.29 -25.69
N LYS A 1144 -51.89 15.08 -25.65
CA LYS A 1144 -51.37 15.82 -26.81
C LYS A 1144 -50.86 14.90 -27.93
N ALA A 1145 -50.44 13.69 -27.60
CA ALA A 1145 -50.09 12.64 -28.55
C ALA A 1145 -51.31 11.92 -29.16
N GLY A 1146 -52.54 12.31 -28.80
CA GLY A 1146 -53.79 11.76 -29.35
C GLY A 1146 -54.29 10.50 -28.64
N LEU A 1147 -53.74 10.15 -27.48
CA LEU A 1147 -54.22 9.02 -26.68
C LEU A 1147 -55.47 9.42 -25.87
N GLU A 1148 -56.38 8.48 -25.66
CA GLU A 1148 -57.50 8.66 -24.73
C GLU A 1148 -56.97 8.58 -23.29
N VAL A 1149 -57.12 9.67 -22.54
CA VAL A 1149 -56.57 9.80 -21.18
C VAL A 1149 -57.70 9.98 -20.17
N ALA A 1150 -57.73 9.15 -19.13
CA ALA A 1150 -58.68 9.29 -18.03
C ALA A 1150 -58.34 10.50 -17.13
N PRO A 1151 -59.34 11.13 -16.49
CA PRO A 1151 -59.12 12.25 -15.58
C PRO A 1151 -58.21 11.89 -14.41
N VAL A 1152 -57.39 12.87 -13.99
CA VAL A 1152 -56.55 12.78 -12.78
C VAL A 1152 -57.22 13.53 -11.64
N HIS A 1153 -57.53 12.85 -10.53
CA HIS A 1153 -58.11 13.46 -9.34
C HIS A 1153 -57.00 13.84 -8.37
N ILE A 1154 -56.82 15.13 -8.09
CA ILE A 1154 -55.77 15.62 -7.19
C ILE A 1154 -56.39 16.30 -5.99
N PHE A 1155 -56.17 15.71 -4.82
CA PHE A 1155 -56.48 16.31 -3.53
C PHE A 1155 -55.23 17.00 -2.98
N PHE A 1156 -55.23 18.33 -2.99
CA PHE A 1156 -54.10 19.13 -2.52
C PHE A 1156 -54.43 19.80 -1.19
N GLY A 1157 -53.57 19.61 -0.20
CA GLY A 1157 -53.71 20.21 1.12
C GLY A 1157 -52.55 21.12 1.49
N SER A 1158 -52.86 22.30 2.05
CA SER A 1158 -51.85 23.23 2.57
C SER A 1158 -52.41 24.10 3.70
N ARG A 1159 -51.56 24.99 4.24
CA ARG A 1159 -51.97 25.87 5.35
C ARG A 1159 -52.89 26.98 4.89
N SER A 1160 -52.57 27.64 3.79
CA SER A 1160 -53.33 28.80 3.30
C SER A 1160 -53.29 28.85 1.78
N ARG A 1161 -54.42 29.21 1.16
CA ARG A 1161 -54.53 29.39 -0.28
C ARG A 1161 -53.63 30.51 -0.79
N TYR A 1162 -53.53 31.62 -0.06
CA TYR A 1162 -52.73 32.77 -0.47
C TYR A 1162 -51.23 32.47 -0.47
N ALA A 1163 -50.75 31.77 0.57
CA ALA A 1163 -49.31 31.57 0.78
C ALA A 1163 -48.77 30.25 0.23
N GLU A 1164 -49.57 29.17 0.23
CA GLU A 1164 -49.10 27.80 -0.05
C GLU A 1164 -49.93 27.07 -1.12
N PHE A 1165 -50.75 27.75 -1.93
CA PHE A 1165 -51.31 27.13 -3.14
C PHE A 1165 -50.25 27.08 -4.26
N LEU A 1166 -49.32 26.14 -4.09
CA LEU A 1166 -48.19 25.94 -4.99
C LEU A 1166 -48.70 25.61 -6.41
N TYR A 1167 -48.16 26.27 -7.43
CA TYR A 1167 -48.55 26.10 -8.84
C TYR A 1167 -50.04 26.35 -9.14
N ALA A 1168 -50.70 27.23 -8.38
CA ALA A 1168 -52.12 27.57 -8.55
C ALA A 1168 -52.54 27.79 -10.02
N GLU A 1169 -51.84 28.68 -10.73
CA GLU A 1169 -52.16 29.02 -12.12
C GLU A 1169 -52.09 27.82 -13.07
N GLN A 1170 -51.09 26.96 -12.87
CA GLN A 1170 -50.88 25.77 -13.70
C GLN A 1170 -51.94 24.69 -13.40
N LEU A 1171 -52.24 24.43 -12.13
CA LEU A 1171 -53.24 23.44 -11.73
C LEU A 1171 -54.65 23.86 -12.17
N GLU A 1172 -55.01 25.13 -12.00
CA GLU A 1172 -56.30 25.66 -12.45
C GLU A 1172 -56.43 25.66 -13.98
N ALA A 1173 -55.32 25.79 -14.72
CA ALA A 1173 -55.32 25.61 -16.17
C ALA A 1173 -55.65 24.16 -16.56
N TYR A 1174 -55.02 23.18 -15.93
CA TYR A 1174 -55.33 21.76 -16.20
C TYR A 1174 -56.76 21.37 -15.80
N GLU A 1175 -57.33 22.00 -14.78
CA GLU A 1175 -58.73 21.83 -14.39
C GLU A 1175 -59.69 22.42 -15.42
N ARG A 1176 -59.42 23.63 -15.92
CA ARG A 1176 -60.18 24.23 -17.03
C ARG A 1176 -60.11 23.40 -18.31
N ASP A 1177 -58.97 22.76 -18.56
CA ASP A 1177 -58.76 21.86 -19.70
C ASP A 1177 -59.38 20.46 -19.50
N GLY A 1178 -60.01 20.21 -18.35
CA GLY A 1178 -60.69 18.94 -18.02
C GLY A 1178 -59.76 17.75 -17.78
N LEU A 1179 -58.44 17.96 -17.70
CA LEU A 1179 -57.46 16.89 -17.42
C LEU A 1179 -57.45 16.51 -15.95
N VAL A 1180 -57.60 17.51 -15.08
CA VAL A 1180 -57.48 17.37 -13.63
C VAL A 1180 -58.78 17.78 -12.95
N LYS A 1181 -59.19 17.06 -11.91
CA LYS A 1181 -60.23 17.50 -10.96
C LYS A 1181 -59.57 17.82 -9.62
N LEU A 1182 -59.72 19.04 -9.11
CA LEU A 1182 -59.01 19.49 -7.90
C LEU A 1182 -59.89 19.44 -6.65
N GLY A 1183 -59.39 18.76 -5.60
CA GLY A 1183 -59.92 18.81 -4.24
C GLY A 1183 -59.00 19.63 -3.34
N LEU A 1184 -59.25 20.94 -3.21
CA LEU A 1184 -58.36 21.84 -2.47
C LEU A 1184 -58.76 21.96 -0.99
N ALA A 1185 -57.81 21.73 -0.08
CA ALA A 1185 -57.99 21.81 1.36
C ALA A 1185 -57.02 22.83 2.00
N PHE A 1186 -57.56 23.89 2.60
CA PHE A 1186 -56.77 24.92 3.29
C PHE A 1186 -57.16 24.98 4.77
N SER A 1187 -56.18 24.75 5.65
CA SER A 1187 -56.44 24.55 7.07
C SER A 1187 -56.49 25.83 7.91
N ARG A 1188 -56.01 26.98 7.40
CA ARG A 1188 -55.89 28.25 8.13
C ARG A 1188 -56.65 29.43 7.54
N ASP A 1189 -57.33 29.27 6.40
CA ASP A 1189 -58.05 30.37 5.74
C ASP A 1189 -59.40 30.69 6.43
N GLN A 1190 -59.87 29.80 7.32
CA GLN A 1190 -61.14 29.93 8.03
C GLN A 1190 -61.06 29.31 9.45
N PRO A 1191 -61.99 29.61 10.37
CA PRO A 1191 -61.96 29.09 11.75
C PRO A 1191 -62.04 27.55 11.85
N GLN A 1192 -62.79 26.91 10.95
CA GLN A 1192 -62.93 25.46 10.88
C GLN A 1192 -61.86 24.83 9.99
N LYS A 1193 -61.07 23.89 10.51
CA LYS A 1193 -59.97 23.29 9.75
C LYS A 1193 -60.51 22.35 8.67
N ILE A 1194 -60.24 22.68 7.40
CA ILE A 1194 -60.53 21.81 6.26
C ILE A 1194 -59.26 21.04 5.91
N TYR A 1195 -59.33 19.72 5.98
CA TYR A 1195 -58.23 18.81 5.63
C TYR A 1195 -58.59 17.97 4.39
N ILE A 1196 -57.59 17.28 3.84
CA ILE A 1196 -57.73 16.48 2.61
C ILE A 1196 -58.83 15.43 2.74
N GLN A 1197 -58.94 14.76 3.88
CA GLN A 1197 -59.96 13.73 4.11
C GLN A 1197 -61.40 14.25 3.92
N HIS A 1198 -61.66 15.52 4.23
CA HIS A 1198 -62.98 16.12 3.99
C HIS A 1198 -63.26 16.28 2.50
N LYS A 1199 -62.24 16.65 1.70
CA LYS A 1199 -62.37 16.75 0.23
C LYS A 1199 -62.49 15.38 -0.44
N VAL A 1200 -61.80 14.38 0.10
CA VAL A 1200 -61.97 12.97 -0.30
C VAL A 1200 -63.42 12.52 -0.06
N GLN A 1201 -64.02 12.86 1.09
CA GLN A 1201 -65.42 12.54 1.39
C GLN A 1201 -66.41 13.27 0.45
N GLU A 1202 -66.18 14.55 0.16
CA GLU A 1202 -66.98 15.30 -0.82
C GLU A 1202 -66.96 14.64 -2.21
N ALA A 1203 -65.84 14.04 -2.60
CA ALA A 1203 -65.64 13.36 -3.88
C ALA A 1203 -65.88 11.84 -3.83
N ALA A 1204 -66.57 11.32 -2.81
CA ALA A 1204 -66.71 9.89 -2.56
C ALA A 1204 -67.25 9.09 -3.76
N GLU A 1205 -68.14 9.66 -4.57
CA GLU A 1205 -68.70 9.00 -5.76
C GLU A 1205 -67.65 8.77 -6.85
N ASP A 1206 -66.85 9.79 -7.17
CA ASP A 1206 -65.76 9.71 -8.15
C ASP A 1206 -64.65 8.75 -7.68
N ILE A 1207 -64.32 8.77 -6.38
CA ILE A 1207 -63.30 7.88 -5.79
C ILE A 1207 -63.75 6.42 -5.82
N ALA A 1208 -65.00 6.17 -5.42
CA ALA A 1208 -65.58 4.83 -5.47
C ALA A 1208 -65.73 4.32 -6.91
N ALA A 1209 -65.96 5.23 -7.86
CA ALA A 1209 -65.99 4.90 -9.28
C ALA A 1209 -64.63 4.38 -9.77
N ALA A 1210 -63.55 5.08 -9.43
CA ALA A 1210 -62.19 4.81 -9.90
C ALA A 1210 -61.45 3.68 -9.15
N LEU A 1211 -61.60 3.57 -7.83
CA LEU A 1211 -60.88 2.58 -7.00
C LEU A 1211 -61.71 1.34 -6.64
N GLY A 1212 -62.99 1.30 -7.01
CA GLY A 1212 -63.82 0.12 -6.80
C GLY A 1212 -63.32 -1.11 -7.59
N PRO A 1213 -63.82 -2.33 -7.26
CA PRO A 1213 -63.48 -3.54 -7.99
C PRO A 1213 -63.86 -3.39 -9.46
N GLN A 1214 -62.91 -3.72 -10.33
CA GLN A 1214 -63.08 -3.57 -11.77
C GLN A 1214 -62.51 -4.80 -12.49
N GLU A 1215 -63.35 -5.43 -13.32
CA GLU A 1215 -62.93 -6.59 -14.12
C GLU A 1215 -61.99 -6.17 -15.25
N ASP A 1216 -62.26 -5.02 -15.87
CA ASP A 1216 -61.45 -4.39 -16.90
C ASP A 1216 -60.15 -3.77 -16.33
N VAL A 1217 -59.01 -4.38 -16.62
CA VAL A 1217 -57.70 -3.96 -16.12
C VAL A 1217 -57.38 -2.52 -16.57
N GLU A 1218 -57.83 -2.10 -17.76
CA GLU A 1218 -57.56 -0.76 -18.32
C GLU A 1218 -58.32 0.37 -17.62
N LYS A 1219 -59.29 0.03 -16.74
CA LYS A 1219 -60.09 0.98 -15.97
C LYS A 1219 -59.83 0.92 -14.47
N ARG A 1220 -58.90 0.07 -14.02
CA ARG A 1220 -58.49 0.00 -12.61
C ARG A 1220 -57.72 1.25 -12.22
N GLY A 1221 -58.26 2.03 -11.29
CA GLY A 1221 -57.61 3.24 -10.81
C GLY A 1221 -56.44 2.97 -9.87
N SER A 1222 -55.57 3.97 -9.73
CA SER A 1222 -54.47 3.98 -8.76
C SER A 1222 -54.66 5.10 -7.74
N PHE A 1223 -54.17 4.88 -6.52
CA PHE A 1223 -54.14 5.86 -5.45
C PHE A 1223 -52.71 6.11 -4.98
N ASN A 1224 -52.30 7.37 -4.95
CA ASN A 1224 -51.00 7.81 -4.48
C ASN A 1224 -51.17 8.87 -3.39
N LEU A 1225 -50.56 8.67 -2.22
CA LEU A 1225 -50.52 9.69 -1.16
C LEU A 1225 -49.09 10.10 -0.87
N CYS A 1226 -48.83 11.41 -0.94
CA CYS A 1226 -47.51 12.01 -0.84
C CYS A 1226 -47.49 13.12 0.24
N GLY A 1227 -46.59 13.03 1.23
CA GLY A 1227 -46.50 14.03 2.29
C GLY A 1227 -46.16 13.46 3.68
N PRO A 1228 -46.47 14.18 4.78
CA PRO A 1228 -46.30 13.63 6.12
C PRO A 1228 -47.19 12.39 6.36
N THR A 1229 -46.82 11.58 7.35
CA THR A 1229 -47.55 10.35 7.74
C THR A 1229 -48.87 10.60 8.47
N ASP A 1230 -49.01 11.73 9.18
CA ASP A 1230 -50.21 12.12 9.95
C ASP A 1230 -51.58 11.88 9.27
N PRO A 1231 -51.83 12.30 8.01
CA PRO A 1231 -53.13 12.15 7.35
C PRO A 1231 -53.43 10.74 6.81
N VAL A 1232 -52.45 9.82 6.78
CA VAL A 1232 -52.57 8.55 6.05
C VAL A 1232 -53.76 7.75 6.55
N PHE A 1233 -53.92 7.65 7.86
CA PHE A 1233 -55.02 6.93 8.47
C PHE A 1233 -56.37 7.55 8.11
N ASP A 1234 -56.53 8.87 8.29
CA ASP A 1234 -57.80 9.57 8.05
C ASP A 1234 -58.25 9.54 6.58
N VAL A 1235 -57.29 9.67 5.65
CA VAL A 1235 -57.56 9.58 4.22
C VAL A 1235 -57.94 8.16 3.84
N THR A 1236 -57.23 7.15 4.35
CA THR A 1236 -57.56 5.74 4.11
C THR A 1236 -58.96 5.40 4.62
N GLN A 1237 -59.32 5.84 5.84
CA GLN A 1237 -60.67 5.64 6.38
C GLN A 1237 -61.75 6.34 5.56
N SER A 1238 -61.45 7.52 5.00
CA SER A 1238 -62.39 8.24 4.14
C SER A 1238 -62.63 7.53 2.81
N ILE A 1239 -61.61 6.89 2.25
CA ILE A 1239 -61.73 6.07 1.03
C ILE A 1239 -62.49 4.78 1.32
N ILE A 1240 -62.23 4.12 2.46
CA ILE A 1240 -63.03 2.96 2.93
C ILE A 1240 -64.50 3.36 3.04
N GLY A 1241 -64.79 4.50 3.67
CA GLY A 1241 -66.15 5.04 3.77
C GLY A 1241 -66.80 5.24 2.40
N ALA A 1242 -66.07 5.81 1.44
CA ALA A 1242 -66.55 5.99 0.07
C ALA A 1242 -66.91 4.66 -0.62
N LEU A 1243 -66.09 3.61 -0.44
CA LEU A 1243 -66.36 2.28 -0.99
C LEU A 1243 -67.57 1.61 -0.33
N VAL A 1244 -67.72 1.74 0.99
CA VAL A 1244 -68.88 1.23 1.73
C VAL A 1244 -70.17 1.91 1.25
N ASP A 1245 -70.19 3.24 1.25
CA ASP A 1245 -71.39 4.04 1.00
C ASP A 1245 -71.85 3.98 -0.47
N LYS A 1246 -70.89 3.93 -1.42
CA LYS A 1246 -71.18 4.05 -2.86
C LYS A 1246 -71.09 2.74 -3.64
N ARG A 1247 -70.38 1.72 -3.13
CA ARG A 1247 -70.29 0.37 -3.74
C ARG A 1247 -71.00 -0.72 -2.94
N GLY A 1248 -71.60 -0.40 -1.80
CA GLY A 1248 -72.35 -1.36 -0.97
C GLY A 1248 -71.49 -2.44 -0.34
N MET A 1249 -70.18 -2.18 -0.21
CA MET A 1249 -69.23 -3.10 0.44
C MET A 1249 -69.41 -3.09 1.96
N THR A 1250 -69.10 -4.21 2.60
CA THR A 1250 -68.84 -4.19 4.04
C THR A 1250 -67.48 -3.56 4.34
N LYS A 1251 -67.29 -3.00 5.54
CA LYS A 1251 -66.01 -2.41 5.96
C LYS A 1251 -64.83 -3.37 5.76
N GLN A 1252 -65.01 -4.64 6.13
CA GLN A 1252 -63.98 -5.68 5.98
C GLN A 1252 -63.64 -5.94 4.51
N GLN A 1253 -64.63 -6.04 3.63
CA GLN A 1253 -64.40 -6.22 2.18
C GLN A 1253 -63.67 -5.02 1.57
N ALA A 1254 -63.95 -3.79 2.01
CA ALA A 1254 -63.26 -2.60 1.55
C ALA A 1254 -61.79 -2.56 2.03
N GLU A 1255 -61.51 -3.00 3.27
CA GLU A 1255 -60.15 -3.13 3.80
C GLU A 1255 -59.34 -4.20 3.03
N GLU A 1256 -59.92 -5.39 2.80
CA GLU A 1256 -59.30 -6.46 2.01
C GLU A 1256 -59.03 -6.03 0.55
N HIS A 1257 -59.94 -5.26 -0.05
CA HIS A 1257 -59.75 -4.71 -1.40
C HIS A 1257 -58.59 -3.69 -1.44
N ILE A 1258 -58.44 -2.84 -0.43
CA ILE A 1258 -57.29 -1.93 -0.35
C ILE A 1258 -55.98 -2.69 -0.20
N GLU A 1259 -55.93 -3.76 0.61
CA GLU A 1259 -54.75 -4.62 0.67
C GLU A 1259 -54.43 -5.26 -0.69
N THR A 1260 -55.45 -5.69 -1.44
CA THR A 1260 -55.28 -6.17 -2.82
C THR A 1260 -54.70 -5.09 -3.74
N LEU A 1261 -55.14 -3.83 -3.62
CA LEU A 1261 -54.58 -2.71 -4.40
C LEU A 1261 -53.12 -2.42 -4.01
N LYS A 1262 -52.73 -2.60 -2.74
CA LYS A 1262 -51.33 -2.49 -2.30
C LYS A 1262 -50.46 -3.59 -2.90
N GLU A 1263 -50.93 -4.83 -2.88
CA GLU A 1263 -50.25 -5.98 -3.51
C GLU A 1263 -50.05 -5.79 -5.02
N GLN A 1264 -50.99 -5.11 -5.68
CA GLN A 1264 -50.93 -4.78 -7.11
C GLN A 1264 -50.12 -3.51 -7.44
N GLU A 1265 -49.48 -2.88 -6.44
CA GLU A 1265 -48.79 -1.57 -6.58
C GLU A 1265 -49.70 -0.42 -7.09
N LEU A 1266 -51.03 -0.56 -6.95
CA LEU A 1266 -52.02 0.46 -7.31
C LEU A 1266 -52.37 1.37 -6.13
N TRP A 1267 -51.93 1.03 -4.92
CA TRP A 1267 -52.04 1.87 -3.74
C TRP A 1267 -50.64 2.16 -3.18
N VAL A 1268 -50.13 3.37 -3.40
CA VAL A 1268 -48.76 3.76 -3.04
C VAL A 1268 -48.78 4.90 -2.03
N LEU A 1269 -47.99 4.75 -0.97
CA LEU A 1269 -47.77 5.77 0.05
C LEU A 1269 -46.30 6.21 0.00
N GLU A 1270 -46.05 7.46 -0.38
CA GLU A 1270 -44.72 8.08 -0.37
C GLU A 1270 -44.70 9.15 0.73
N THR A 1271 -44.50 8.71 1.97
CA THR A 1271 -44.57 9.58 3.15
C THR A 1271 -43.26 9.69 3.92
N TYR A 1272 -43.03 10.85 4.52
CA TYR A 1272 -41.81 11.18 5.26
C TYR A 1272 -42.06 11.60 6.71
#